data_AF-A0A4U0VW70-F1
#
_entry.id   AF-A0A4U0VW70-F1
#
_cell.length_a   1.000
_cell.length_b   1.000
_cell.length_c   1.000
_cell.angle_alpha   90.00
_cell.angle_beta   90.00
_cell.angle_gamma   90.00
#
_symmetry.space_group_name_H-M   'P 1'
#
loop_
_entity.id
_entity.type
_entity.pdbx_description
1 polymer ?
#
loop_
_entity_poly.entity_id
_entity_poly.type
_entity_poly.pdbx_seq_one_letter_code
_entity_poly.pdbx_strand_id
1 'polypeptide(L)'
;MSGPPPPIPSRPAHLTAATNSQPPPQGPPPYPPAFLLGPLIADGSEPRSGVLEKGVKWQASGILEDAANLPRQQVYIQRPLTIHLGGPAQCVDGKGRQRTEVLSWPPSAAGETWSYTWKFHLHPYLPSSSKFFHLMQLFSREASGFVVALGFVQNKIRIASQLPPLLGPDGNPLPLPEIPVERFWGRTVLHQCVVRWGQGGSVDYSLSDAMTGELLLRYAVQDVNVPAQGSVKFGLYRAHVCSSASAVVGDIDFRRLAKPSTGLAGFVLPSGGGGGGGGGSLLGGGGIVGGNLPHWPASTNRRSRFTASAFIILVLHVLVTWKSWSHDDDSLEYASGPLRVGSPGWLSKRTGAKRWNSSSLSSSESDSSSSTSPYELAQQFLPTFRHNHHYWPTDSLSPFSRKRVSVPFELSDDPLPVHHVHANIHFHNTPVSRHRPAANQFVRAKESLTHAQGGHAPVISIITATQNPREVMLETAKSVLGQSLQNLEWVIVDDHSTEQSSLDLLAEIAKDPRVTLLNNRGDKGLASSRNVALKYILSDDRTSKGTVPKYMASLDDDDLYEFTALEKVVWMLESNPAWDLGGFYVVKFAASNETVTSGLHSGAANFFSGNFVPNAAVYTSRAVLGSSCRYDPVNFAVGGEDWDFWLCLAEHGYWGGTVPEPLYWYRGNPASFRKQRWGNLFVDGFAPLKARIDEKHKELVKSSQFPDIPARPSRQLDVIEWEPPFDSHLARVDKSIMFIIPWLYVGGADIGALHQIQIFAEHGYRVTVVCTLYRNPAGLELRPQVLQYTHDVHVLPGFLNAADHPRYIKHLLDSRGISEVILSNSQLVYEMLPALVEQVPRVKFIDYLHNEAYDGWKSGGYPTYSLLSQRYLSRTVTCSSYLRDWLIDRGHSRPGSIGVVKLGIEVSDFSPVDKAARAKAKKDLLNLDPKTVVISVVGRLDPQKRPVLVPDIADQLRKLGDYKPGSFVIVMLGDGDLKDRVKARIAEMKVNSFVRLVGTVERPQDYLAATDVFLLPSMSEGISIAVAEAMAMSLPIVTARAGALPEQLGYEEGDSSLIAGVLIDHKLDAAHDAPLYAKELHTLVSHPELRDEYGQNGRRNVEATFNWRNTLEGMFAEVEKARLPDPKKARHMPNPAAHYAIQNLLVEAHDETDFWAVQTGLKAPVRSGVGQVLQDRCGESNAALTQWIDALERPHQCEDSVIKAPLDSSALQRSAKFQCGAWCIFDLTRKDYAGWGFNGACFTPFDDKEPGWCKQFWSSRPAGVNLVKT
;
A
#
# COMPACT_ATOMS: atom_id res chain seq x y z
N MET A 1 68.67 -6.37 -43.29
CA MET A 1 69.97 -7.09 -43.28
C MET A 1 69.82 -8.33 -42.41
N SER A 2 70.77 -9.28 -42.49
CA SER A 2 71.06 -10.38 -41.53
C SER A 2 70.07 -10.62 -40.37
N GLY A 3 69.55 -11.84 -40.12
CA GLY A 3 70.00 -13.17 -40.51
C GLY A 3 69.87 -14.11 -39.29
N PRO A 4 69.40 -15.36 -39.42
CA PRO A 4 69.00 -16.20 -38.29
C PRO A 4 70.18 -16.92 -37.60
N PRO A 5 69.93 -17.59 -36.47
CA PRO A 5 69.98 -19.07 -36.52
C PRO A 5 68.80 -19.81 -35.81
N PRO A 6 68.58 -21.11 -36.12
CA PRO A 6 67.56 -22.01 -35.51
C PRO A 6 68.25 -22.97 -34.49
N PRO A 7 67.94 -24.29 -34.28
CA PRO A 7 66.76 -25.14 -34.62
C PRO A 7 66.28 -26.21 -33.58
N ILE A 8 64.96 -26.55 -33.55
CA ILE A 8 64.41 -27.95 -33.49
C ILE A 8 64.69 -28.75 -32.15
N PRO A 9 64.16 -29.98 -31.82
CA PRO A 9 63.06 -30.84 -32.33
C PRO A 9 61.94 -31.26 -31.35
N SER A 10 60.76 -31.58 -31.93
CA SER A 10 59.81 -32.69 -31.64
C SER A 10 59.51 -33.25 -30.24
N ARG A 11 58.21 -33.43 -29.96
CA ARG A 11 57.62 -34.78 -29.75
C ARG A 11 56.15 -34.84 -30.22
N PRO A 12 55.77 -35.73 -31.16
CA PRO A 12 54.38 -35.83 -31.66
C PRO A 12 53.67 -37.13 -31.22
N ALA A 13 52.39 -37.02 -30.84
CA ALA A 13 51.31 -38.01 -31.03
C ALA A 13 50.06 -37.56 -30.24
N HIS A 14 49.00 -37.13 -30.93
CA HIS A 14 47.70 -36.84 -30.32
C HIS A 14 46.59 -37.65 -30.99
N LEU A 15 45.83 -38.40 -30.19
CA LEU A 15 44.62 -39.12 -30.62
C LEU A 15 43.52 -38.93 -29.57
N THR A 16 42.38 -38.41 -30.05
CA THR A 16 41.01 -38.60 -29.54
C THR A 16 40.78 -38.70 -28.02
N ALA A 17 40.21 -37.64 -27.42
CA ALA A 17 39.37 -37.77 -26.22
C ALA A 17 38.26 -36.71 -26.13
N ALA A 18 37.04 -37.21 -25.95
CA ALA A 18 35.87 -36.67 -25.25
C ALA A 18 35.66 -35.15 -25.02
N THR A 19 34.48 -34.72 -25.46
CA THR A 19 33.62 -33.66 -24.89
C THR A 19 33.77 -33.40 -23.39
N ASN A 20 34.04 -32.14 -23.01
CA ASN A 20 33.46 -31.47 -21.83
C ASN A 20 33.76 -29.95 -21.83
N SER A 21 33.20 -29.23 -22.81
CA SER A 21 33.17 -27.76 -22.77
C SER A 21 32.14 -27.30 -21.74
N GLN A 22 32.57 -26.79 -20.60
CA GLN A 22 31.67 -26.13 -19.64
C GLN A 22 30.95 -24.95 -20.31
N PRO A 23 29.71 -24.65 -19.93
CA PRO A 23 29.01 -23.47 -20.43
C PRO A 23 29.75 -22.19 -20.03
N PRO A 24 29.61 -21.08 -20.77
CA PRO A 24 30.08 -19.78 -20.29
C PRO A 24 29.46 -19.49 -18.92
N PRO A 25 30.21 -18.87 -17.98
CA PRO A 25 29.72 -18.62 -16.64
C PRO A 25 28.43 -17.81 -16.70
N GLN A 26 27.37 -18.32 -16.08
CA GLN A 26 26.04 -17.69 -16.14
C GLN A 26 26.15 -16.25 -15.64
N GLY A 27 25.75 -15.31 -16.51
CA GLY A 27 25.64 -13.91 -16.13
C GLY A 27 24.64 -13.78 -14.96
N PRO A 28 24.87 -12.83 -14.03
CA PRO A 28 24.04 -12.67 -12.84
C PRO A 28 22.56 -12.47 -13.21
N PRO A 29 21.63 -13.41 -12.91
CA PRO A 29 20.20 -13.13 -12.97
C PRO A 29 19.85 -11.97 -12.03
N PRO A 30 18.78 -11.23 -12.32
CA PRO A 30 18.40 -10.06 -11.54
C PRO A 30 18.11 -10.45 -10.08
N TYR A 31 18.52 -9.57 -9.16
CA TYR A 31 17.99 -9.61 -7.80
C TYR A 31 16.46 -9.54 -7.84
N PRO A 32 15.74 -10.33 -7.01
CA PRO A 32 14.32 -10.09 -6.81
C PRO A 32 14.13 -8.67 -6.25
N PRO A 33 12.99 -8.00 -6.55
CA PRO A 33 12.63 -6.76 -5.87
C PRO A 33 12.55 -7.00 -4.35
N ALA A 34 12.77 -5.96 -3.55
CA ALA A 34 12.76 -6.06 -2.09
C ALA A 34 11.41 -6.62 -1.60
N PHE A 35 11.45 -7.71 -0.83
CA PHE A 35 10.26 -8.39 -0.31
C PHE A 35 9.88 -7.82 1.06
N LEU A 36 9.23 -6.65 1.06
CA LEU A 36 8.65 -6.01 2.26
C LEU A 36 7.54 -6.87 2.88
N LEU A 37 7.91 -7.90 3.63
CA LEU A 37 7.01 -8.84 4.32
C LEU A 37 7.56 -9.24 5.71
N GLY A 38 8.22 -8.30 6.40
CA GLY A 38 8.72 -8.45 7.78
C GLY A 38 9.01 -7.08 8.41
N PRO A 39 8.97 -6.93 9.74
CA PRO A 39 9.12 -5.62 10.39
C PRO A 39 10.38 -4.85 9.98
N LEU A 40 10.20 -3.64 9.46
CA LEU A 40 11.26 -2.79 8.94
C LEU A 40 12.07 -2.15 10.09
N ILE A 41 13.23 -2.73 10.40
CA ILE A 41 14.16 -2.25 11.45
C ILE A 41 14.84 -0.94 11.01
N ALA A 42 15.17 -0.81 9.73
CA ALA A 42 15.66 0.42 9.11
C ALA A 42 15.23 0.52 7.64
N ASP A 43 14.83 1.71 7.22
CA ASP A 43 14.36 2.03 5.86
C ASP A 43 15.48 2.44 4.89
N GLY A 44 16.70 2.65 5.38
CA GLY A 44 17.83 3.14 4.60
C GLY A 44 17.75 4.61 4.18
N SER A 45 16.79 5.40 4.70
CA SER A 45 16.70 6.85 4.48
C SER A 45 17.78 7.63 5.22
N GLU A 46 18.17 7.16 6.40
CA GLU A 46 19.21 7.75 7.26
C GLU A 46 20.03 6.66 7.99
N PRO A 47 21.27 6.96 8.45
CA PRO A 47 22.05 6.00 9.23
C PRO A 47 21.48 5.79 10.65
N ARG A 48 20.71 4.71 10.86
CA ARG A 48 20.17 4.30 12.16
C ARG A 48 21.04 3.22 12.84
N SER A 49 20.85 3.04 14.14
CA SER A 49 21.43 1.93 14.90
C SER A 49 20.57 1.58 16.11
N GLY A 50 20.63 0.33 16.56
CA GLY A 50 19.80 -0.16 17.66
C GLY A 50 20.33 -1.44 18.30
N VAL A 51 19.47 -2.08 19.09
CA VAL A 51 19.71 -3.36 19.79
C VAL A 51 18.70 -4.37 19.24
N LEU A 52 19.13 -5.61 18.94
CA LEU A 52 18.22 -6.71 18.64
C LEU A 52 17.91 -7.48 19.93
N GLU A 53 18.95 -7.97 20.60
CA GLU A 53 18.86 -8.69 21.86
C GLU A 53 20.08 -8.39 22.75
N LYS A 54 20.06 -8.85 24.00
CA LYS A 54 21.12 -8.55 24.99
C LYS A 54 22.45 -9.21 24.60
N GLY A 55 23.30 -8.45 23.92
CA GLY A 55 24.58 -8.91 23.35
C GLY A 55 24.77 -8.47 21.89
N VAL A 56 23.68 -8.10 21.21
CA VAL A 56 23.61 -7.93 19.76
C VAL A 56 23.04 -6.55 19.42
N LYS A 57 23.85 -5.72 18.77
CA LYS A 57 23.44 -4.44 18.18
C LYS A 57 23.40 -4.51 16.66
N TRP A 58 22.75 -3.55 16.04
CA TRP A 58 22.76 -3.34 14.60
C TRP A 58 23.06 -1.87 14.25
N GLN A 59 23.57 -1.65 13.04
CA GLN A 59 23.77 -0.33 12.42
C GLN A 59 23.40 -0.44 10.94
N ALA A 60 22.57 0.46 10.41
CA ALA A 60 22.06 0.40 9.05
C ALA A 60 21.96 1.80 8.42
N SER A 61 22.57 1.96 7.25
CA SER A 61 22.41 3.08 6.31
C SER A 61 21.88 2.58 4.95
N GLY A 62 21.14 1.48 5.03
CA GLY A 62 20.42 0.76 3.99
C GLY A 62 19.25 0.06 4.67
N ILE A 63 18.50 -0.77 3.95
CA ILE A 63 17.36 -1.47 4.53
C ILE A 63 17.84 -2.61 5.43
N LEU A 64 17.17 -2.78 6.57
CA LEU A 64 17.31 -3.90 7.51
C LEU A 64 15.90 -4.30 7.97
N GLU A 65 15.58 -5.59 7.88
CA GLU A 65 14.25 -6.13 8.17
C GLU A 65 14.36 -7.33 9.12
N ASP A 66 13.38 -7.50 10.01
CA ASP A 66 13.20 -8.72 10.80
C ASP A 66 12.28 -9.70 10.06
N ALA A 67 12.65 -10.99 10.01
CA ALA A 67 11.79 -12.10 9.64
C ALA A 67 10.97 -11.96 8.32
N ALA A 68 11.49 -11.25 7.30
CA ALA A 68 10.79 -11.11 6.02
C ALA A 68 10.53 -12.47 5.35
N ASN A 69 9.33 -12.67 4.78
CA ASN A 69 9.01 -13.89 4.03
C ASN A 69 9.96 -14.08 2.83
N LEU A 70 10.82 -15.10 2.88
CA LEU A 70 11.82 -15.43 1.83
C LEU A 70 11.24 -16.40 0.79
N PRO A 71 10.83 -15.97 -0.42
CA PRO A 71 10.15 -16.84 -1.36
C PRO A 71 11.18 -17.56 -2.26
N ARG A 72 11.00 -18.87 -2.44
CA ARG A 72 11.67 -19.69 -3.48
C ARG A 72 13.21 -19.86 -3.37
N GLN A 73 13.84 -19.55 -2.24
CA GLN A 73 15.21 -20.00 -1.91
C GLN A 73 15.25 -20.68 -0.53
N GLN A 74 15.91 -21.84 -0.43
CA GLN A 74 16.10 -22.54 0.85
C GLN A 74 17.21 -21.86 1.68
N VAL A 75 16.81 -20.91 2.53
CA VAL A 75 17.69 -20.22 3.47
C VAL A 75 17.61 -20.90 4.84
N TYR A 76 18.72 -21.49 5.30
CA TYR A 76 18.75 -22.37 6.48
C TYR A 76 18.95 -21.59 7.79
N ILE A 77 18.18 -20.50 7.99
CA ILE A 77 18.28 -19.57 9.11
C ILE A 77 16.91 -19.49 9.80
N GLN A 78 16.85 -19.76 11.10
CA GLN A 78 15.59 -19.79 11.89
C GLN A 78 15.14 -18.42 12.39
N ARG A 79 16.09 -17.52 12.67
CA ARG A 79 15.84 -16.10 12.99
C ARG A 79 16.49 -15.19 11.94
N PRO A 80 15.93 -15.09 10.72
CA PRO A 80 16.53 -14.35 9.61
C PRO A 80 16.30 -12.84 9.74
N LEU A 81 17.36 -12.08 9.48
CA LEU A 81 17.38 -10.63 9.31
C LEU A 81 17.78 -10.35 7.87
N THR A 82 16.93 -9.67 7.11
CA THR A 82 17.22 -9.35 5.70
C THR A 82 17.96 -8.02 5.62
N ILE A 83 19.04 -8.00 4.85
CA ILE A 83 19.96 -6.87 4.68
C ILE A 83 19.97 -6.47 3.21
N HIS A 84 19.67 -5.20 2.92
CA HIS A 84 19.80 -4.62 1.58
C HIS A 84 20.57 -3.29 1.58
N LEU A 85 21.47 -3.11 0.62
CA LEU A 85 22.11 -1.83 0.29
C LEU A 85 21.57 -1.33 -1.07
N GLY A 86 21.13 -0.08 -1.12
CA GLY A 86 20.41 0.50 -2.25
C GLY A 86 21.25 0.81 -3.50
N GLY A 87 20.57 1.21 -4.57
CA GLY A 87 21.16 1.52 -5.88
C GLY A 87 21.75 2.94 -6.00
N PRO A 88 22.07 3.39 -7.23
CA PRO A 88 22.86 4.61 -7.48
C PRO A 88 22.34 5.91 -6.87
N ALA A 89 21.03 6.06 -6.72
CA ALA A 89 20.41 7.29 -6.20
C ALA A 89 20.81 7.62 -4.74
N GLN A 90 21.36 6.67 -3.98
CA GLN A 90 21.83 6.89 -2.60
C GLN A 90 23.33 7.19 -2.49
N CYS A 91 24.06 7.33 -3.61
CA CYS A 91 25.50 7.55 -3.61
C CYS A 91 25.91 9.03 -3.39
N VAL A 92 25.82 9.50 -2.14
CA VAL A 92 26.22 10.86 -1.75
C VAL A 92 27.73 11.11 -1.94
N ASP A 93 28.04 12.12 -2.77
CA ASP A 93 29.33 12.75 -3.08
C ASP A 93 30.60 12.12 -2.48
N GLY A 94 31.18 11.19 -3.24
CA GLY A 94 32.63 10.86 -3.19
C GLY A 94 33.21 10.32 -1.88
N LYS A 95 32.45 10.27 -0.79
CA LYS A 95 32.89 9.94 0.59
C LYS A 95 31.87 9.07 1.35
N GLY A 96 30.65 8.90 0.84
CA GLY A 96 29.59 8.12 1.49
C GLY A 96 29.93 6.62 1.64
N ARG A 97 29.99 6.14 2.89
CA ARG A 97 30.17 4.72 3.23
C ARG A 97 28.81 4.10 3.56
N GLN A 98 28.37 3.10 2.81
CA GLN A 98 27.15 2.36 3.11
C GLN A 98 27.44 1.10 3.94
N ARG A 99 26.60 0.86 4.95
CA ARG A 99 26.66 -0.34 5.79
C ARG A 99 25.28 -0.76 6.26
N THR A 100 25.05 -2.05 6.32
CA THR A 100 24.01 -2.65 7.17
C THR A 100 24.65 -3.87 7.81
N GLU A 101 24.94 -3.74 9.11
CA GLU A 101 25.78 -4.68 9.87
C GLU A 101 25.18 -4.93 11.25
N VAL A 102 25.19 -6.20 11.67
CA VAL A 102 24.96 -6.63 13.05
C VAL A 102 26.31 -6.76 13.76
N LEU A 103 26.38 -6.47 15.06
CA LEU A 103 27.63 -6.44 15.82
C LEU A 103 27.48 -6.81 17.30
N SER A 104 28.54 -7.35 17.91
CA SER A 104 28.55 -7.67 19.33
C SER A 104 28.71 -6.42 20.22
N TRP A 105 27.90 -6.33 21.28
CA TRP A 105 27.88 -5.23 22.24
C TRP A 105 27.50 -5.69 23.66
N PRO A 106 28.17 -5.23 24.74
CA PRO A 106 29.28 -4.27 24.76
C PRO A 106 30.56 -4.83 24.11
N PRO A 107 31.56 -3.98 23.83
CA PRO A 107 32.85 -4.44 23.33
C PRO A 107 33.56 -5.34 24.35
N SER A 108 34.33 -6.32 23.87
CA SER A 108 35.12 -7.20 24.73
C SER A 108 36.26 -6.48 25.43
N ALA A 109 36.52 -6.85 26.68
CA ALA A 109 37.70 -6.38 27.42
C ALA A 109 38.94 -7.25 27.12
N ALA A 110 40.12 -6.75 27.47
CA ALA A 110 41.36 -7.52 27.39
C ALA A 110 41.32 -8.72 28.36
N GLY A 111 41.85 -9.86 27.93
CA GLY A 111 41.84 -11.13 28.69
C GLY A 111 40.48 -11.85 28.68
N GLU A 112 39.53 -11.42 27.86
CA GLU A 112 38.26 -12.13 27.65
C GLU A 112 38.32 -13.05 26.44
N THR A 113 37.80 -14.27 26.59
CA THR A 113 37.54 -15.17 25.46
C THR A 113 36.05 -15.15 25.13
N TRP A 114 35.73 -14.93 23.86
CA TRP A 114 34.37 -14.90 23.34
C TRP A 114 34.23 -15.92 22.20
N SER A 115 33.09 -16.59 22.15
CA SER A 115 32.61 -17.34 20.99
C SER A 115 31.51 -16.53 20.32
N TYR A 116 31.65 -16.34 19.00
CA TYR A 116 30.68 -15.68 18.15
C TYR A 116 30.24 -16.68 17.08
N THR A 117 28.97 -17.07 17.09
CA THR A 117 28.37 -17.91 16.03
C THR A 117 27.23 -17.15 15.37
N TRP A 118 27.11 -17.28 14.05
CA TRP A 118 25.95 -16.82 13.27
C TRP A 118 25.89 -17.57 11.94
N LYS A 119 24.73 -17.52 11.27
CA LYS A 119 24.58 -17.95 9.88
C LYS A 119 24.50 -16.75 8.95
N PHE A 120 25.00 -16.93 7.73
CA PHE A 120 25.10 -15.91 6.70
C PHE A 120 24.72 -16.54 5.36
N HIS A 121 23.65 -16.06 4.74
CA HIS A 121 23.27 -16.43 3.38
C HIS A 121 23.48 -15.21 2.48
N LEU A 122 24.56 -15.21 1.71
CA LEU A 122 24.81 -14.15 0.74
C LEU A 122 24.04 -14.49 -0.54
N HIS A 123 23.01 -13.70 -0.85
CA HIS A 123 22.25 -13.91 -2.08
C HIS A 123 23.23 -13.88 -3.26
N PRO A 124 23.13 -14.86 -4.18
CA PRO A 124 24.08 -14.99 -5.26
C PRO A 124 24.02 -13.74 -6.16
N TYR A 125 25.07 -13.56 -6.98
CA TYR A 125 25.09 -12.63 -8.10
C TYR A 125 25.38 -11.14 -7.81
N LEU A 126 26.07 -10.83 -6.70
CA LEU A 126 26.66 -9.50 -6.50
C LEU A 126 27.79 -9.23 -7.53
N PRO A 127 27.78 -8.15 -8.32
CA PRO A 127 28.93 -7.80 -9.13
C PRO A 127 30.11 -7.42 -8.21
N SER A 128 31.22 -8.17 -8.29
CA SER A 128 32.44 -7.78 -7.56
C SER A 128 33.07 -6.55 -8.19
N SER A 129 33.71 -5.72 -7.36
CA SER A 129 34.51 -4.59 -7.83
C SER A 129 35.97 -4.73 -7.38
N SER A 130 36.85 -3.87 -7.90
CA SER A 130 38.21 -3.71 -7.38
C SER A 130 38.27 -2.99 -6.03
N LYS A 131 37.16 -2.38 -5.57
CA LYS A 131 37.04 -1.70 -4.28
C LYS A 131 36.38 -2.59 -3.23
N PHE A 132 36.87 -2.45 -2.00
CA PHE A 132 36.69 -3.41 -0.91
C PHE A 132 35.24 -3.50 -0.39
N PHE A 133 34.75 -4.73 -0.29
CA PHE A 133 33.47 -5.10 0.33
C PHE A 133 33.75 -6.01 1.54
N HIS A 134 33.12 -5.73 2.69
CA HIS A 134 33.25 -6.52 3.90
C HIS A 134 31.96 -7.32 4.17
N LEU A 135 32.14 -8.60 4.51
CA LEU A 135 31.08 -9.50 4.99
C LEU A 135 31.21 -9.77 6.50
N MET A 136 32.45 -9.71 7.02
CA MET A 136 32.77 -9.79 8.44
C MET A 136 33.98 -8.90 8.76
N GLN A 137 33.99 -8.28 9.94
CA GLN A 137 35.16 -7.68 10.58
C GLN A 137 35.21 -8.10 12.06
N LEU A 138 36.36 -8.60 12.53
CA LEU A 138 36.75 -8.43 13.92
C LEU A 138 37.27 -6.99 14.04
N PHE A 139 36.47 -6.11 14.62
CA PHE A 139 36.76 -4.67 14.70
C PHE A 139 37.21 -4.30 16.12
N SER A 140 38.35 -3.62 16.24
CA SER A 140 38.83 -3.06 17.50
C SER A 140 38.73 -1.53 17.48
N ARG A 141 38.29 -0.96 18.63
CA ARG A 141 38.30 0.49 18.85
C ARG A 141 39.70 1.00 19.17
N GLU A 142 40.50 0.19 19.85
CA GLU A 142 41.92 0.46 20.14
C GLU A 142 42.73 0.56 18.82
N ALA A 143 42.52 -0.36 17.89
CA ALA A 143 43.14 -0.30 16.55
C ALA A 143 42.45 0.67 15.56
N SER A 144 41.33 1.29 15.94
CA SER A 144 40.50 2.15 15.07
C SER A 144 40.09 1.51 13.72
N GLY A 145 39.99 0.18 13.65
CA GLY A 145 39.87 -0.55 12.38
C GLY A 145 39.54 -2.03 12.52
N PHE A 146 39.60 -2.75 11.39
CA PHE A 146 39.49 -4.21 11.39
C PHE A 146 40.84 -4.84 11.77
N VAL A 147 40.81 -5.86 12.63
CA VAL A 147 41.96 -6.70 13.01
C VAL A 147 42.03 -7.90 12.08
N VAL A 148 40.88 -8.54 11.81
CA VAL A 148 40.68 -9.58 10.80
C VAL A 148 39.38 -9.27 10.06
N ALA A 149 39.29 -9.57 8.77
CA ALA A 149 38.10 -9.37 7.96
C ALA A 149 37.88 -10.46 6.92
N LEU A 150 36.61 -10.79 6.67
CA LEU A 150 36.19 -11.54 5.49
C LEU A 150 35.80 -10.53 4.41
N GLY A 151 36.58 -10.49 3.33
CA GLY A 151 36.40 -9.58 2.21
C GLY A 151 35.86 -10.29 0.96
N PHE A 152 34.99 -9.60 0.22
CA PHE A 152 34.54 -10.00 -1.12
C PHE A 152 35.15 -9.05 -2.15
N VAL A 153 36.10 -9.54 -2.96
CA VAL A 153 36.86 -8.74 -3.94
C VAL A 153 37.31 -9.62 -5.11
N GLN A 154 37.11 -9.16 -6.35
CA GLN A 154 37.50 -9.88 -7.59
C GLN A 154 36.99 -11.33 -7.65
N ASN A 155 35.69 -11.53 -7.44
CA ASN A 155 35.00 -12.84 -7.40
C ASN A 155 35.61 -13.86 -6.40
N LYS A 156 36.34 -13.40 -5.39
CA LYS A 156 36.87 -14.23 -4.31
C LYS A 156 36.39 -13.77 -2.95
N ILE A 157 36.14 -14.74 -2.08
CA ILE A 157 35.96 -14.57 -0.64
C ILE A 157 37.33 -14.82 -0.01
N ARG A 158 37.95 -13.78 0.57
CA ARG A 158 39.31 -13.85 1.10
C ARG A 158 39.43 -13.28 2.50
N ILE A 159 40.35 -13.81 3.29
CA ILE A 159 40.73 -13.22 4.57
C ILE A 159 41.70 -12.07 4.34
N ALA A 160 41.47 -10.96 5.03
CA ALA A 160 42.47 -9.92 5.28
C ALA A 160 42.75 -9.87 6.78
N SER A 161 44.02 -9.75 7.17
CA SER A 161 44.42 -9.68 8.58
C SER A 161 45.48 -8.59 8.78
N GLN A 162 45.40 -7.90 9.92
CA GLN A 162 46.42 -6.98 10.43
C GLN A 162 47.24 -7.61 11.57
N LEU A 163 46.93 -8.85 11.95
CA LEU A 163 47.75 -9.66 12.84
C LEU A 163 49.02 -10.12 12.10
N PRO A 164 50.09 -10.52 12.83
CA PRO A 164 51.29 -11.09 12.23
C PRO A 164 50.98 -12.21 11.22
N PRO A 165 51.79 -12.34 10.15
CA PRO A 165 51.56 -13.37 9.13
C PRO A 165 51.63 -14.76 9.76
N LEU A 166 50.74 -15.66 9.30
CA LEU A 166 50.86 -17.08 9.60
C LEU A 166 52.18 -17.58 9.00
N LEU A 167 53.02 -18.24 9.80
CA LEU A 167 54.28 -18.80 9.32
C LEU A 167 54.13 -20.30 9.05
N GLY A 168 54.74 -20.77 7.97
CA GLY A 168 54.84 -22.19 7.64
C GLY A 168 55.87 -22.90 8.52
N PRO A 169 55.97 -24.24 8.43
CA PRO A 169 57.02 -25.03 9.10
C PRO A 169 58.45 -24.64 8.69
N ASP A 170 58.59 -23.93 7.58
CA ASP A 170 59.81 -23.37 6.99
C ASP A 170 60.09 -21.91 7.41
N GLY A 171 59.21 -21.30 8.22
CA GLY A 171 59.31 -19.91 8.66
C GLY A 171 58.84 -18.87 7.64
N ASN A 172 58.36 -19.27 6.46
CA ASN A 172 57.87 -18.34 5.45
C ASN A 172 56.40 -17.94 5.70
N PRO A 173 55.97 -16.71 5.32
CA PRO A 173 54.57 -16.32 5.37
C PRO A 173 53.67 -17.21 4.49
N LEU A 174 52.73 -17.91 5.11
CA LEU A 174 51.65 -18.63 4.42
C LEU A 174 50.68 -17.64 3.77
N PRO A 175 50.15 -17.93 2.58
CA PRO A 175 49.11 -17.12 1.96
C PRO A 175 47.84 -17.13 2.82
N LEU A 176 47.18 -15.97 2.94
CA LEU A 176 45.90 -15.88 3.66
C LEU A 176 44.81 -16.67 2.92
N PRO A 177 43.91 -17.37 3.64
CA PRO A 177 42.88 -18.19 3.02
C PRO A 177 41.94 -17.41 2.09
N GLU A 178 41.71 -17.96 0.89
CA GLU A 178 40.71 -17.48 -0.06
C GLU A 178 40.00 -18.63 -0.78
N ILE A 179 38.76 -18.41 -1.19
CA ILE A 179 37.96 -19.33 -2.02
C ILE A 179 37.26 -18.58 -3.16
N PRO A 180 36.95 -19.27 -4.29
CA PRO A 180 36.02 -18.75 -5.30
C PRO A 180 34.66 -18.45 -4.67
N VAL A 181 34.04 -17.33 -5.05
CA VAL A 181 32.78 -16.87 -4.43
C VAL A 181 31.60 -17.81 -4.70
N GLU A 182 31.70 -18.63 -5.74
CA GLU A 182 30.75 -19.67 -6.12
C GLU A 182 30.66 -20.81 -5.08
N ARG A 183 31.64 -20.92 -4.16
CA ARG A 183 31.55 -21.80 -2.98
C ARG A 183 30.85 -21.17 -1.77
N PHE A 184 30.41 -19.91 -1.87
CA PHE A 184 29.84 -19.13 -0.76
C PHE A 184 28.46 -18.52 -1.09
N TRP A 185 28.22 -18.11 -2.34
CA TRP A 185 26.95 -17.57 -2.80
C TRP A 185 25.83 -18.60 -2.94
N GLY A 186 24.60 -18.17 -2.64
CA GLY A 186 23.42 -19.05 -2.70
C GLY A 186 23.43 -20.18 -1.67
N ARG A 187 24.43 -20.20 -0.78
CA ARG A 187 24.56 -21.14 0.34
C ARG A 187 24.32 -20.39 1.64
N THR A 188 23.73 -21.10 2.61
CA THR A 188 23.76 -20.63 4.00
C THR A 188 25.05 -21.13 4.63
N VAL A 189 25.93 -20.21 5.01
CA VAL A 189 27.22 -20.53 5.62
C VAL A 189 27.13 -20.29 7.12
N LEU A 190 27.56 -21.26 7.92
CA LEU A 190 27.78 -21.13 9.34
C LEU A 190 29.15 -20.47 9.57
N HIS A 191 29.14 -19.34 10.26
CA HIS A 191 30.33 -18.64 10.72
C HIS A 191 30.55 -18.97 12.19
N GLN A 192 31.75 -19.43 12.55
CA GLN A 192 32.16 -19.62 13.93
C GLN A 192 33.48 -18.91 14.18
N CYS A 193 33.52 -18.03 15.17
CA CYS A 193 34.72 -17.27 15.52
C CYS A 193 34.96 -17.27 17.03
N VAL A 194 36.03 -17.91 17.47
CA VAL A 194 36.50 -17.86 18.86
C VAL A 194 37.66 -16.88 18.94
N VAL A 195 37.53 -15.86 19.79
CA VAL A 195 38.53 -14.80 19.94
C VAL A 195 38.89 -14.61 21.41
N ARG A 196 40.19 -14.69 21.71
CA ARG A 196 40.77 -14.24 22.98
C ARG A 196 41.40 -12.87 22.74
N TRP A 197 40.89 -11.85 23.42
CA TRP A 197 41.29 -10.45 23.21
C TRP A 197 42.45 -10.04 24.14
N GLY A 198 43.30 -9.13 23.67
CA GLY A 198 44.52 -8.65 24.35
C GLY A 198 45.79 -9.42 23.95
N GLN A 199 46.83 -9.25 24.78
CA GLN A 199 48.13 -9.93 24.65
C GLN A 199 48.02 -11.43 24.99
N GLY A 200 48.75 -12.28 24.25
CA GLY A 200 48.55 -13.73 24.30
C GLY A 200 47.15 -14.12 23.81
N GLY A 201 46.61 -13.35 22.88
CA GLY A 201 45.31 -13.52 22.28
C GLY A 201 45.31 -14.55 21.15
N SER A 202 44.14 -14.84 20.61
CA SER A 202 43.97 -15.78 19.50
C SER A 202 42.71 -15.46 18.71
N VAL A 203 42.70 -15.86 17.44
CA VAL A 203 41.53 -15.87 16.57
C VAL A 203 41.49 -17.23 15.89
N ASP A 204 40.42 -17.99 16.12
CA ASP A 204 40.08 -19.16 15.30
C ASP A 204 38.74 -18.88 14.62
N TYR A 205 38.74 -18.78 13.31
CA TYR A 205 37.60 -18.39 12.49
C TYR A 205 37.39 -19.40 11.36
N SER A 206 36.21 -20.03 11.34
CA SER A 206 35.81 -20.99 10.32
C SER A 206 34.53 -20.58 9.60
N LEU A 207 34.44 -21.02 8.35
CA LEU A 207 33.27 -20.99 7.48
C LEU A 207 32.94 -22.42 7.07
N SER A 208 31.75 -22.90 7.40
CA SER A 208 31.25 -24.20 6.95
C SER A 208 29.86 -24.09 6.32
N ASP A 209 29.55 -24.97 5.39
CA ASP A 209 28.20 -25.08 4.82
C ASP A 209 27.20 -25.51 5.91
N ALA A 210 26.12 -24.73 6.11
CA ALA A 210 25.19 -24.94 7.21
C ALA A 210 24.23 -26.13 7.00
N MET A 211 24.20 -26.76 5.81
CA MET A 211 23.54 -28.04 5.59
C MET A 211 24.50 -29.20 5.73
N THR A 212 25.64 -29.16 5.04
CA THR A 212 26.50 -30.35 4.86
C THR A 212 27.63 -30.46 5.87
N GLY A 213 27.96 -29.38 6.58
CA GLY A 213 29.14 -29.29 7.43
C GLY A 213 30.46 -29.18 6.66
N GLU A 214 30.44 -29.06 5.33
CA GLU A 214 31.63 -28.88 4.48
C GLU A 214 32.45 -27.67 4.96
N LEU A 215 33.70 -27.87 5.38
CA LEU A 215 34.59 -26.75 5.73
C LEU A 215 35.01 -26.01 4.45
N LEU A 216 34.52 -24.79 4.29
CA LEU A 216 34.79 -23.95 3.13
C LEU A 216 36.12 -23.20 3.27
N LEU A 217 36.37 -22.64 4.47
CA LEU A 217 37.55 -21.83 4.78
C LEU A 217 37.81 -21.82 6.29
N ARG A 218 39.08 -21.77 6.72
CA ARG A 218 39.47 -21.51 8.12
C ARG A 218 40.71 -20.63 8.21
N TYR A 219 40.73 -19.70 9.15
CA TYR A 219 41.88 -18.88 9.54
C TYR A 219 42.06 -18.99 11.05
N ALA A 220 43.20 -19.52 11.50
CA ALA A 220 43.52 -19.72 12.90
C ALA A 220 44.90 -19.16 13.23
N VAL A 221 44.99 -18.30 14.24
CA VAL A 221 46.24 -17.71 14.75
C VAL A 221 46.20 -17.65 16.29
N GLN A 222 47.33 -17.94 16.91
CA GLN A 222 47.48 -18.02 18.37
C GLN A 222 48.70 -17.21 18.83
N ASP A 223 48.78 -16.92 20.13
CA ASP A 223 49.77 -16.04 20.77
C ASP A 223 49.92 -14.65 20.10
N VAL A 224 48.78 -14.19 19.56
CA VAL A 224 48.44 -12.84 19.09
C VAL A 224 48.72 -11.74 20.10
N ASN A 225 48.96 -10.49 19.67
CA ASN A 225 48.27 -9.38 20.31
C ASN A 225 47.01 -9.08 19.50
N VAL A 226 45.83 -9.31 20.07
CA VAL A 226 44.53 -9.03 19.41
C VAL A 226 43.93 -7.78 20.07
N PRO A 227 44.00 -6.58 19.46
CA PRO A 227 43.65 -5.32 20.13
C PRO A 227 42.25 -5.32 20.74
N ALA A 228 42.13 -4.85 21.98
CA ALA A 228 40.95 -4.98 22.82
C ALA A 228 39.84 -3.98 22.44
N GLN A 229 38.79 -3.89 23.27
CA GLN A 229 37.55 -3.18 22.96
C GLN A 229 36.93 -3.69 21.65
N GLY A 230 36.95 -5.02 21.49
CA GLY A 230 36.60 -5.72 20.28
C GLY A 230 35.10 -5.88 20.08
N SER A 231 34.66 -5.84 18.82
CA SER A 231 33.34 -6.31 18.39
C SER A 231 33.52 -7.16 17.13
N VAL A 232 32.82 -8.28 17.03
CA VAL A 232 32.54 -8.84 15.70
C VAL A 232 31.50 -7.93 15.04
N LYS A 233 31.64 -7.70 13.73
CA LYS A 233 30.66 -7.03 12.85
C LYS A 233 30.47 -7.90 11.63
N PHE A 234 29.25 -8.05 11.15
CA PHE A 234 28.92 -8.90 10.01
C PHE A 234 27.62 -8.42 9.36
N GLY A 235 27.51 -8.62 8.05
CA GLY A 235 26.45 -8.03 7.23
C GLY A 235 27.03 -7.59 5.89
N LEU A 236 26.57 -6.45 5.38
CA LEU A 236 27.09 -5.84 4.15
C LEU A 236 27.66 -4.46 4.44
N TYR A 237 28.97 -4.28 4.23
CA TYR A 237 29.64 -2.98 4.30
C TYR A 237 30.44 -2.73 3.02
N ARG A 238 30.36 -1.50 2.48
CA ARG A 238 31.15 -1.07 1.31
C ARG A 238 31.62 0.37 1.41
N ALA A 239 32.82 0.61 0.89
CA ALA A 239 33.40 1.96 0.84
C ALA A 239 32.87 2.79 -0.34
N HIS A 240 32.90 2.25 -1.58
CA HIS A 240 32.53 2.98 -2.80
C HIS A 240 32.11 2.03 -3.95
N VAL A 241 30.85 1.59 -3.99
CA VAL A 241 30.20 0.96 -5.15
C VAL A 241 28.71 1.30 -5.12
N CYS A 242 28.10 1.61 -6.27
CA CYS A 242 26.70 2.05 -6.40
C CYS A 242 25.77 0.96 -6.98
N SER A 243 26.04 -0.32 -6.71
CA SER A 243 25.18 -1.46 -7.11
C SER A 243 24.09 -1.72 -6.06
N SER A 244 23.09 -2.55 -6.35
CA SER A 244 22.35 -3.23 -5.26
C SER A 244 23.27 -4.25 -4.56
N ALA A 245 22.97 -4.59 -3.31
CA ALA A 245 23.55 -5.74 -2.62
C ALA A 245 22.63 -6.28 -1.53
N SER A 246 22.47 -7.61 -1.42
CA SER A 246 21.51 -8.24 -0.51
C SER A 246 22.06 -9.49 0.19
N ALA A 247 21.68 -9.72 1.44
CA ALA A 247 22.00 -10.92 2.21
C ALA A 247 20.97 -11.19 3.31
N VAL A 248 20.92 -12.42 3.81
CA VAL A 248 20.20 -12.78 5.04
C VAL A 248 21.20 -13.21 6.10
N VAL A 249 21.07 -12.71 7.32
CA VAL A 249 21.91 -13.12 8.46
C VAL A 249 21.04 -13.56 9.63
N GLY A 250 21.53 -14.42 10.52
CA GLY A 250 20.70 -14.83 11.65
C GLY A 250 21.30 -15.97 12.46
N ASP A 251 20.47 -16.62 13.27
CA ASP A 251 20.87 -17.69 14.21
C ASP A 251 22.09 -17.29 15.05
N ILE A 252 22.06 -16.04 15.52
CA ILE A 252 23.16 -15.35 16.20
C ILE A 252 23.27 -15.87 17.64
N ASP A 253 24.50 -16.16 18.07
CA ASP A 253 24.82 -16.59 19.42
C ASP A 253 26.20 -16.04 19.85
N PHE A 254 26.19 -15.04 20.74
CA PHE A 254 27.39 -14.33 21.20
C PHE A 254 27.63 -14.59 22.68
N ARG A 255 28.55 -15.52 22.99
CA ARG A 255 28.82 -15.98 24.35
C ARG A 255 30.24 -15.63 24.77
N ARG A 256 30.36 -14.84 25.83
CA ARG A 256 31.58 -14.81 26.63
C ARG A 256 31.80 -16.21 27.19
N LEU A 257 32.89 -16.86 26.80
CA LEU A 257 33.26 -18.12 27.42
C LEU A 257 33.72 -17.81 28.84
N ALA A 258 33.26 -18.61 29.81
CA ALA A 258 33.77 -18.50 31.18
C ALA A 258 35.29 -18.67 31.16
N LYS A 259 36.02 -17.93 32.00
CA LYS A 259 37.41 -18.30 32.31
C LYS A 259 37.36 -19.77 32.78
N PRO A 260 38.17 -20.67 32.21
CA PRO A 260 38.17 -22.07 32.62
C PRO A 260 38.30 -22.17 34.14
N SER A 261 37.30 -22.76 34.79
CA SER A 261 37.35 -23.05 36.22
C SER A 261 38.51 -24.01 36.44
N THR A 262 39.49 -23.60 37.23
CA THR A 262 40.76 -24.34 37.42
C THR A 262 40.54 -25.63 38.21
N GLY A 263 40.11 -26.68 37.51
CA GLY A 263 40.08 -28.07 37.94
C GLY A 263 40.88 -28.92 36.94
N LEU A 264 41.95 -29.55 37.40
CA LEU A 264 43.00 -30.11 36.54
C LEU A 264 42.72 -31.52 36.01
N ALA A 265 42.86 -31.69 34.70
CA ALA A 265 43.38 -32.89 34.06
C ALA A 265 44.14 -32.45 32.77
N GLY A 266 45.30 -33.03 32.47
CA GLY A 266 46.32 -32.53 31.52
C GLY A 266 45.82 -32.02 30.15
N PHE A 267 46.52 -31.08 29.49
CA PHE A 267 47.99 -31.07 29.33
C PHE A 267 48.66 -29.66 29.40
N VAL A 268 49.73 -29.60 30.21
CA VAL A 268 50.99 -28.80 30.18
C VAL A 268 51.16 -27.84 28.97
N LEU A 269 51.30 -26.50 29.09
CA LEU A 269 52.29 -25.61 29.79
C LEU A 269 53.65 -25.44 29.06
N PRO A 270 54.48 -24.40 29.35
CA PRO A 270 54.35 -23.25 30.31
C PRO A 270 53.97 -21.92 29.59
N SER A 271 54.04 -20.68 30.09
CA SER A 271 54.53 -19.99 31.33
C SER A 271 53.52 -18.87 31.75
N GLY A 272 53.63 -18.03 32.79
CA GLY A 272 54.65 -17.80 33.85
C GLY A 272 55.38 -16.44 33.70
N GLY A 273 55.38 -15.48 34.65
CA GLY A 273 54.67 -15.43 35.94
C GLY A 273 55.00 -14.21 36.83
N GLY A 274 54.22 -13.99 37.91
CA GLY A 274 54.31 -12.85 38.87
C GLY A 274 53.57 -11.57 38.41
N GLY A 275 53.01 -10.69 39.25
CA GLY A 275 52.87 -10.58 40.73
C GLY A 275 53.19 -9.14 41.20
N GLY A 276 52.46 -8.44 42.08
CA GLY A 276 51.19 -8.64 42.81
C GLY A 276 50.92 -7.47 43.79
N GLY A 277 49.80 -7.48 44.53
CA GLY A 277 49.60 -6.68 45.77
C GLY A 277 48.86 -5.31 45.74
N GLY A 278 47.89 -5.14 46.65
CA GLY A 278 47.78 -3.94 47.53
C GLY A 278 46.75 -2.81 47.27
N GLY A 279 45.73 -2.69 48.14
CA GLY A 279 45.64 -1.50 49.04
C GLY A 279 44.55 -0.40 48.89
N GLY A 280 43.37 -0.60 49.51
CA GLY A 280 42.57 0.48 50.20
C GLY A 280 41.87 1.59 49.37
N SER A 281 41.11 2.54 49.96
CA SER A 281 40.41 2.57 51.27
C SER A 281 39.43 3.76 51.45
N LEU A 282 38.46 3.64 52.38
CA LEU A 282 37.80 4.68 53.21
C LEU A 282 36.74 5.71 52.67
N LEU A 283 35.57 5.71 53.35
CA LEU A 283 34.64 6.83 53.70
C LEU A 283 33.90 7.61 52.57
N GLY A 284 32.71 8.23 52.73
CA GLY A 284 31.81 8.46 53.89
C GLY A 284 31.73 9.96 54.31
N GLY A 285 30.60 10.61 54.61
CA GLY A 285 29.16 10.30 54.50
C GLY A 285 28.27 11.31 55.28
N GLY A 286 26.94 11.37 55.02
CA GLY A 286 25.89 11.83 55.96
C GLY A 286 25.48 13.33 56.08
N GLY A 287 24.18 13.61 55.89
CA GLY A 287 23.41 14.68 56.59
C GLY A 287 23.41 16.12 56.00
N ILE A 288 22.55 17.06 56.46
CA ILE A 288 21.24 16.95 57.16
C ILE A 288 20.47 18.32 57.17
N VAL A 289 19.12 18.29 57.14
CA VAL A 289 18.12 19.34 57.53
C VAL A 289 18.22 20.80 57.01
N GLY A 290 17.07 21.40 56.66
CA GLY A 290 16.85 22.86 56.74
C GLY A 290 15.75 23.44 55.83
N GLY A 291 14.85 24.29 56.36
CA GLY A 291 13.89 25.08 55.56
C GLY A 291 13.02 26.03 56.38
N ASN A 292 12.59 27.17 55.79
CA ASN A 292 11.51 28.05 56.28
C ASN A 292 11.08 29.13 55.25
N LEU A 293 9.80 29.12 54.87
CA LEU A 293 8.73 30.15 55.03
C LEU A 293 9.10 31.62 55.46
N PRO A 294 8.19 32.64 55.34
CA PRO A 294 7.12 32.93 54.34
C PRO A 294 6.83 34.48 54.12
N HIS A 295 5.59 34.81 53.64
CA HIS A 295 4.79 36.08 53.76
C HIS A 295 4.64 37.10 52.59
N TRP A 296 3.39 37.20 52.06
CA TRP A 296 2.41 38.34 52.09
C TRP A 296 2.83 39.84 51.88
N PRO A 297 1.87 40.79 51.57
CA PRO A 297 0.59 40.69 50.84
C PRO A 297 0.13 41.94 50.00
N ALA A 298 -1.06 41.82 49.36
CA ALA A 298 -2.17 42.81 49.27
C ALA A 298 -2.23 44.01 48.28
N SER A 299 -3.48 44.26 47.82
CA SER A 299 -4.13 45.56 47.49
C SER A 299 -3.82 46.25 46.13
N THR A 300 -4.74 46.99 45.46
CA THR A 300 -6.22 47.13 45.58
C THR A 300 -6.87 47.72 44.30
N ASN A 301 -8.16 47.41 44.08
CA ASN A 301 -9.24 48.24 43.49
C ASN A 301 -8.97 49.28 42.36
N ARG A 302 -9.70 49.17 41.23
CA ARG A 302 -10.96 49.93 40.96
C ARG A 302 -11.61 49.64 39.59
N ARG A 303 -12.96 49.62 39.60
CA ARG A 303 -13.97 50.25 38.68
C ARG A 303 -13.55 50.62 37.23
N SER A 304 -14.41 50.51 36.20
CA SER A 304 -15.82 50.04 36.14
C SER A 304 -16.35 49.99 34.69
N ARG A 305 -17.43 49.20 34.48
CA ARG A 305 -18.57 49.42 33.54
C ARG A 305 -18.30 50.06 32.17
N PHE A 306 -18.62 49.32 31.12
CA PHE A 306 -19.64 49.79 30.16
C PHE A 306 -20.64 48.66 29.87
N THR A 307 -21.83 49.01 29.39
CA THR A 307 -23.03 48.14 29.31
C THR A 307 -23.88 48.50 28.09
N ALA A 308 -24.96 47.74 27.85
CA ALA A 308 -26.04 47.97 26.86
C ALA A 308 -25.66 47.58 25.41
N SER A 309 -26.57 47.14 24.53
CA SER A 309 -27.99 46.69 24.61
C SER A 309 -28.41 46.17 23.21
N ALA A 310 -29.55 45.55 22.90
CA ALA A 310 -30.65 44.82 23.58
C ALA A 310 -31.41 44.04 22.45
N PHE A 311 -32.26 43.02 22.66
CA PHE A 311 -33.56 42.95 23.35
C PHE A 311 -33.89 41.46 23.71
N ILE A 312 -34.78 41.02 24.64
CA ILE A 312 -35.94 41.56 25.39
C ILE A 312 -37.30 41.40 24.66
N ILE A 313 -38.35 40.73 25.17
CA ILE A 313 -38.54 39.83 26.34
C ILE A 313 -39.90 39.06 26.25
N LEU A 314 -40.25 38.30 27.31
CA LEU A 314 -41.50 37.58 27.65
C LEU A 314 -41.62 36.12 27.13
N VAL A 315 -41.86 35.05 27.92
CA VAL A 315 -42.24 34.81 29.35
C VAL A 315 -43.76 34.81 29.66
N LEU A 316 -44.14 34.09 30.75
CA LEU A 316 -45.46 33.87 31.39
C LEU A 316 -46.25 32.61 30.91
N HIS A 317 -46.90 31.80 31.77
CA HIS A 317 -46.72 31.47 33.21
C HIS A 317 -47.65 30.28 33.64
N VAL A 318 -47.48 29.74 34.87
CA VAL A 318 -48.34 28.72 35.57
C VAL A 318 -48.26 27.29 34.96
N LEU A 319 -48.01 26.14 35.63
CA LEU A 319 -48.35 25.52 36.95
C LEU A 319 -49.74 24.81 37.01
N VAL A 320 -49.95 24.01 38.09
CA VAL A 320 -51.18 23.27 38.48
C VAL A 320 -51.34 21.83 37.93
N THR A 321 -50.62 20.90 38.59
CA THR A 321 -51.09 19.66 39.26
C THR A 321 -52.36 18.88 38.84
N TRP A 322 -52.28 17.56 39.13
CA TRP A 322 -53.36 16.60 39.49
C TRP A 322 -54.22 16.00 38.35
N LYS A 323 -54.92 14.87 38.52
CA LYS A 323 -54.66 13.57 39.22
C LYS A 323 -55.87 12.64 38.95
N SER A 324 -55.62 11.34 38.74
CA SER A 324 -56.56 10.19 38.92
C SER A 324 -57.96 10.23 38.27
N TRP A 325 -58.26 9.16 37.53
CA TRP A 325 -59.28 8.14 37.82
C TRP A 325 -58.68 6.81 37.31
N SER A 326 -58.67 5.64 37.98
CA SER A 326 -59.74 4.83 38.62
C SER A 326 -60.80 4.35 37.61
N HIS A 327 -61.16 3.06 37.51
CA HIS A 327 -60.90 1.93 38.41
C HIS A 327 -60.61 0.62 37.63
N ASP A 328 -60.33 -0.40 38.43
CA ASP A 328 -60.30 -1.85 38.17
C ASP A 328 -61.71 -2.34 37.65
N ASP A 329 -61.99 -3.61 37.32
CA ASP A 329 -61.58 -4.82 38.02
C ASP A 329 -61.86 -6.17 37.28
N ASP A 330 -61.23 -7.23 37.79
CA ASP A 330 -61.69 -8.63 37.95
C ASP A 330 -61.73 -9.75 36.85
N SER A 331 -61.62 -10.99 37.36
CA SER A 331 -61.77 -12.36 36.78
C SER A 331 -60.67 -12.89 35.81
N LEU A 332 -59.94 -14.02 36.01
CA LEU A 332 -60.15 -15.37 36.62
C LEU A 332 -60.92 -16.36 35.69
N GLU A 333 -60.56 -17.65 35.48
CA GLU A 333 -59.52 -18.53 36.06
C GLU A 333 -59.19 -19.79 35.18
N TYR A 334 -58.25 -20.65 35.63
CA TYR A 334 -57.85 -22.06 35.27
C TYR A 334 -58.56 -22.88 34.14
N ALA A 335 -57.96 -23.91 33.48
CA ALA A 335 -57.11 -25.00 34.03
C ALA A 335 -56.36 -25.92 33.01
N SER A 336 -55.33 -26.65 33.51
CA SER A 336 -54.82 -27.99 33.10
C SER A 336 -54.06 -28.25 31.78
N GLY A 337 -53.07 -29.18 31.82
CA GLY A 337 -52.18 -29.63 30.71
C GLY A 337 -52.46 -31.08 30.22
N PRO A 338 -51.46 -32.00 30.01
CA PRO A 338 -50.04 -31.94 30.42
C PRO A 338 -48.92 -32.63 29.53
N LEU A 339 -47.66 -32.27 29.80
CA LEU A 339 -46.43 -33.12 29.92
C LEU A 339 -45.82 -34.06 28.83
N ARG A 340 -44.46 -34.07 28.85
CA ARG A 340 -43.43 -35.06 28.38
C ARG A 340 -43.05 -35.03 26.88
N VAL A 341 -41.78 -34.91 26.43
CA VAL A 341 -40.39 -35.33 26.85
C VAL A 341 -39.90 -36.61 26.13
N GLY A 342 -38.80 -36.50 25.37
CA GLY A 342 -38.07 -37.67 24.83
C GLY A 342 -37.04 -37.40 23.71
N SER A 343 -35.76 -37.30 24.06
CA SER A 343 -34.59 -37.62 23.18
C SER A 343 -34.19 -39.09 23.43
N PRO A 344 -33.17 -39.74 22.77
CA PRO A 344 -32.18 -39.28 21.78
C PRO A 344 -31.94 -40.28 20.60
N GLY A 345 -30.85 -40.14 19.81
CA GLY A 345 -30.29 -41.24 19.00
C GLY A 345 -29.48 -40.85 17.74
N TRP A 346 -28.47 -41.64 17.35
CA TRP A 346 -27.63 -41.48 16.14
C TRP A 346 -27.44 -42.83 15.39
N LEU A 347 -27.22 -42.79 14.06
CA LEU A 347 -26.63 -43.86 13.19
C LEU A 347 -27.35 -45.24 13.14
N SER A 348 -27.90 -45.78 12.02
CA SER A 348 -27.25 -45.95 10.71
C SER A 348 -28.05 -46.84 9.69
N LYS A 349 -27.69 -46.74 8.40
CA LYS A 349 -27.62 -47.79 7.33
C LYS A 349 -28.83 -48.68 6.88
N ARG A 350 -29.09 -48.58 5.55
CA ARG A 350 -29.17 -49.63 4.49
C ARG A 350 -30.51 -50.27 4.02
N THR A 351 -30.56 -50.44 2.67
CA THR A 351 -31.30 -51.43 1.83
C THR A 351 -32.84 -51.39 1.76
N GLY A 352 -33.52 -51.79 0.65
CA GLY A 352 -33.04 -52.07 -0.72
C GLY A 352 -33.75 -53.24 -1.46
N ALA A 353 -34.74 -52.97 -2.34
CA ALA A 353 -35.49 -53.96 -3.15
C ALA A 353 -36.35 -53.25 -4.26
N LYS A 354 -36.80 -53.84 -5.40
CA LYS A 354 -36.37 -54.98 -6.26
C LYS A 354 -37.25 -55.05 -7.55
N ARG A 355 -36.66 -55.44 -8.71
CA ARG A 355 -37.28 -56.21 -9.87
C ARG A 355 -38.38 -55.54 -10.75
N TRP A 356 -38.63 -55.91 -12.03
CA TRP A 356 -37.86 -56.66 -13.08
C TRP A 356 -38.52 -56.56 -14.50
N ASN A 357 -37.69 -56.58 -15.57
CA ASN A 357 -37.86 -57.18 -16.94
C ASN A 357 -39.11 -56.83 -17.81
N SER A 358 -39.19 -57.07 -19.14
CA SER A 358 -38.48 -57.98 -20.07
C SER A 358 -38.50 -57.55 -21.58
N SER A 359 -37.88 -58.35 -22.47
CA SER A 359 -37.95 -58.39 -23.97
C SER A 359 -37.23 -57.29 -24.79
N SER A 360 -36.61 -57.53 -25.96
CA SER A 360 -36.21 -58.79 -26.66
C SER A 360 -35.27 -58.55 -27.88
N LEU A 361 -34.53 -59.59 -28.33
CA LEU A 361 -33.89 -59.78 -29.69
C LEU A 361 -32.65 -58.86 -30.01
N SER A 362 -31.40 -59.31 -30.26
CA SER A 362 -30.75 -60.28 -31.20
C SER A 362 -30.12 -59.57 -32.42
N SER A 363 -28.96 -59.93 -33.04
CA SER A 363 -27.90 -60.94 -32.80
C SER A 363 -26.72 -60.72 -33.80
N SER A 364 -25.73 -61.63 -33.84
CA SER A 364 -24.49 -61.65 -34.68
C SER A 364 -23.48 -60.51 -34.44
N GLU A 365 -22.16 -60.71 -34.21
CA GLU A 365 -21.14 -61.67 -34.72
C GLU A 365 -20.55 -61.35 -36.10
N SER A 366 -19.27 -60.94 -36.14
CA SER A 366 -18.23 -61.61 -36.93
C SER A 366 -16.84 -61.03 -36.64
N ASP A 367 -15.82 -61.88 -36.60
CA ASP A 367 -14.41 -61.56 -36.35
C ASP A 367 -13.76 -60.62 -37.40
N SER A 368 -12.69 -59.91 -37.01
CA SER A 368 -11.33 -60.38 -37.34
C SER A 368 -10.18 -59.51 -36.81
N SER A 369 -9.11 -60.22 -36.47
CA SER A 369 -7.68 -59.88 -36.32
C SER A 369 -7.16 -58.51 -36.85
N SER A 370 -6.08 -57.93 -36.32
CA SER A 370 -4.90 -58.61 -35.76
C SER A 370 -4.06 -57.78 -34.78
N SER A 371 -3.41 -58.50 -33.84
CA SER A 371 -2.07 -58.31 -33.23
C SER A 371 -1.38 -56.92 -33.22
N THR A 372 -0.70 -56.49 -32.14
CA THR A 372 -0.12 -57.29 -31.04
C THR A 372 0.04 -56.49 -29.74
N SER A 373 -0.15 -57.15 -28.60
CA SER A 373 0.50 -56.82 -27.32
C SER A 373 1.17 -58.09 -26.79
N PRO A 374 2.41 -57.97 -26.30
CA PRO A 374 2.70 -58.25 -24.88
C PRO A 374 2.98 -56.92 -24.11
N TYR A 375 2.70 -56.72 -22.81
CA TYR A 375 3.13 -57.48 -21.61
C TYR A 375 4.65 -57.72 -21.64
N GLU A 376 5.53 -57.09 -20.88
CA GLU A 376 5.48 -56.50 -19.53
C GLU A 376 6.73 -55.55 -19.41
N LEU A 377 7.11 -54.83 -18.34
CA LEU A 377 6.88 -54.94 -16.89
C LEU A 377 7.38 -53.62 -16.23
N ALA A 378 6.63 -53.00 -15.32
CA ALA A 378 7.09 -52.01 -14.30
C ALA A 378 7.83 -50.70 -14.75
N GLN A 379 7.86 -49.59 -14.00
CA GLN A 379 6.99 -49.03 -12.94
C GLN A 379 7.29 -47.51 -12.75
N GLN A 380 6.35 -46.78 -12.14
CA GLN A 380 6.55 -45.54 -11.36
C GLN A 380 6.93 -44.20 -12.07
N PHE A 381 6.27 -43.12 -11.60
CA PHE A 381 6.53 -41.67 -11.76
C PHE A 381 6.65 -41.04 -13.16
N LEU A 382 5.54 -40.46 -13.66
CA LEU A 382 5.38 -38.99 -13.84
C LEU A 382 4.00 -38.64 -14.45
N PRO A 383 3.24 -37.67 -13.90
CA PRO A 383 2.04 -37.12 -14.55
C PRO A 383 2.32 -35.76 -15.21
N THR A 384 2.07 -35.62 -16.52
CA THR A 384 2.20 -34.34 -17.25
C THR A 384 1.00 -34.02 -18.13
N PHE A 385 0.16 -33.12 -17.60
CA PHE A 385 -0.72 -32.16 -18.27
C PHE A 385 -1.02 -32.33 -19.78
N ARG A 386 -2.31 -32.57 -20.08
CA ARG A 386 -2.98 -32.12 -21.31
C ARG A 386 -4.40 -31.66 -20.98
N HIS A 387 -4.63 -30.34 -20.93
CA HIS A 387 -6.00 -29.79 -20.94
C HIS A 387 -6.09 -28.53 -21.83
N ASN A 388 -6.99 -28.60 -22.80
CA ASN A 388 -7.75 -27.53 -23.46
C ASN A 388 -6.97 -26.33 -24.05
N HIS A 389 -6.36 -26.52 -25.22
CA HIS A 389 -5.95 -25.41 -26.09
C HIS A 389 -7.13 -24.86 -26.93
N HIS A 390 -7.92 -23.96 -26.35
CA HIS A 390 -8.72 -22.98 -27.09
C HIS A 390 -8.43 -21.59 -26.53
N TYR A 391 -7.62 -20.80 -27.25
CA TYR A 391 -7.22 -19.45 -26.83
C TYR A 391 -8.37 -18.44 -26.86
N TRP A 392 -9.41 -18.74 -27.64
CA TRP A 392 -10.61 -17.92 -27.80
C TRP A 392 -11.82 -18.69 -27.24
N PRO A 393 -12.71 -18.06 -26.44
CA PRO A 393 -13.98 -18.68 -26.07
C PRO A 393 -14.81 -18.89 -27.34
N THR A 394 -15.13 -20.15 -27.66
CA THR A 394 -15.64 -20.53 -28.99
C THR A 394 -17.08 -20.06 -29.22
N ASP A 395 -17.30 -19.42 -30.36
CA ASP A 395 -18.56 -18.79 -30.76
C ASP A 395 -19.73 -19.81 -30.78
N SER A 396 -20.63 -19.70 -29.79
CA SER A 396 -21.84 -20.52 -29.70
C SER A 396 -23.08 -19.72 -29.26
N LEU A 397 -23.02 -18.39 -29.33
CA LEU A 397 -24.14 -17.49 -29.02
C LEU A 397 -24.97 -17.22 -30.28
N SER A 398 -26.21 -17.73 -30.30
CA SER A 398 -27.11 -17.61 -31.46
C SER A 398 -27.60 -16.17 -31.67
N PRO A 399 -27.84 -15.74 -32.92
CA PRO A 399 -28.08 -14.33 -33.28
C PRO A 399 -29.41 -13.73 -32.80
N PHE A 400 -30.26 -14.48 -32.08
CA PHE A 400 -31.53 -14.00 -31.52
C PHE A 400 -31.61 -14.14 -30.00
N SER A 401 -30.49 -14.38 -29.33
CA SER A 401 -30.44 -14.65 -27.90
C SER A 401 -30.27 -13.39 -27.05
N ARG A 402 -31.38 -12.77 -26.62
CA ARG A 402 -31.41 -11.84 -25.46
C ARG A 402 -31.08 -12.51 -24.10
N LYS A 403 -30.74 -13.80 -24.08
CA LYS A 403 -30.41 -14.53 -22.85
C LYS A 403 -29.06 -14.05 -22.33
N ARG A 404 -28.97 -13.88 -21.00
CA ARG A 404 -27.71 -13.59 -20.30
C ARG A 404 -26.72 -14.74 -20.53
N VAL A 405 -25.43 -14.43 -20.68
CA VAL A 405 -24.37 -15.43 -20.85
C VAL A 405 -23.85 -15.83 -19.48
N SER A 406 -24.00 -17.11 -19.10
CA SER A 406 -23.39 -17.65 -17.89
C SER A 406 -21.93 -18.00 -18.19
N VAL A 407 -21.07 -17.00 -18.14
CA VAL A 407 -19.61 -17.19 -18.01
C VAL A 407 -19.32 -17.06 -16.52
N PRO A 408 -18.79 -18.09 -15.84
CA PRO A 408 -18.36 -17.94 -14.47
C PRO A 408 -17.25 -16.88 -14.43
N PHE A 409 -17.41 -15.88 -13.56
CA PHE A 409 -16.35 -14.95 -13.26
C PHE A 409 -15.31 -15.68 -12.40
N GLU A 410 -14.13 -15.94 -12.98
CA GLU A 410 -13.09 -16.75 -12.36
C GLU A 410 -12.12 -15.84 -11.58
N LEU A 411 -12.16 -15.98 -10.25
CA LEU A 411 -11.12 -15.44 -9.36
C LEU A 411 -9.83 -16.25 -9.48
N SER A 412 -8.74 -15.68 -8.98
CA SER A 412 -7.48 -16.41 -8.82
C SER A 412 -7.54 -17.35 -7.60
N ASP A 413 -6.99 -18.57 -7.73
CA ASP A 413 -6.72 -19.48 -6.61
C ASP A 413 -5.59 -18.98 -5.69
N ASP A 414 -4.81 -17.99 -6.14
CA ASP A 414 -3.57 -17.50 -5.51
C ASP A 414 -3.47 -15.96 -5.73
N PRO A 415 -4.47 -15.17 -5.26
CA PRO A 415 -4.56 -13.76 -5.57
C PRO A 415 -3.45 -12.95 -4.90
N LEU A 416 -2.89 -11.97 -5.63
CA LEU A 416 -1.89 -11.04 -5.09
C LEU A 416 -2.39 -9.60 -5.23
N PRO A 417 -2.17 -8.73 -4.22
CA PRO A 417 -2.59 -7.34 -4.27
C PRO A 417 -1.94 -6.58 -5.43
N VAL A 418 -2.71 -5.67 -6.02
CA VAL A 418 -2.25 -4.82 -7.14
C VAL A 418 -1.95 -3.42 -6.62
N HIS A 419 -0.71 -3.23 -6.17
CA HIS A 419 -0.27 -1.93 -5.63
C HIS A 419 0.01 -0.92 -6.74
N HIS A 420 -0.43 0.32 -6.53
CA HIS A 420 -0.17 1.46 -7.43
C HIS A 420 0.94 2.41 -6.91
N VAL A 421 1.60 2.04 -5.80
CA VAL A 421 2.70 2.82 -5.18
C VAL A 421 4.02 2.09 -5.42
N HIS A 422 5.02 2.79 -5.95
CA HIS A 422 6.29 2.22 -6.44
C HIS A 422 6.89 1.12 -5.56
N ALA A 423 7.11 1.42 -4.27
CA ALA A 423 7.78 0.53 -3.32
C ALA A 423 7.06 -0.82 -3.10
N ASN A 424 5.76 -0.88 -3.41
CA ASN A 424 4.91 -2.03 -3.13
C ASN A 424 4.52 -2.79 -4.43
N ILE A 425 4.91 -2.32 -5.62
CA ILE A 425 4.47 -2.94 -6.88
C ILE A 425 5.08 -4.34 -7.04
N HIS A 426 4.22 -5.35 -7.14
CA HIS A 426 4.61 -6.69 -7.55
C HIS A 426 4.82 -6.72 -9.08
N PHE A 427 6.03 -6.42 -9.55
CA PHE A 427 6.40 -6.33 -10.98
C PHE A 427 6.19 -7.61 -11.82
N HIS A 428 5.79 -8.73 -11.21
CA HIS A 428 5.38 -9.96 -11.90
C HIS A 428 3.85 -10.17 -11.91
N ASN A 429 3.09 -9.36 -11.17
CA ASN A 429 1.64 -9.39 -11.12
C ASN A 429 1.02 -8.49 -12.20
N THR A 430 1.37 -8.77 -13.46
CA THR A 430 0.91 -8.04 -14.66
C THR A 430 -0.61 -8.16 -14.85
N PRO A 431 -1.26 -7.38 -15.75
CA PRO A 431 -2.71 -7.46 -15.99
C PRO A 431 -3.20 -8.85 -16.38
N VAL A 432 -2.35 -9.65 -17.05
CA VAL A 432 -2.64 -11.02 -17.51
C VAL A 432 -2.05 -12.11 -16.59
N SER A 433 -1.61 -11.73 -15.39
CA SER A 433 -1.08 -12.61 -14.35
C SER A 433 -2.15 -13.59 -13.84
N ARG A 434 -1.74 -14.83 -13.55
CA ARG A 434 -2.58 -15.82 -12.85
C ARG A 434 -3.05 -15.37 -11.46
N HIS A 435 -2.38 -14.38 -10.87
CA HIS A 435 -2.62 -13.87 -9.51
C HIS A 435 -3.64 -12.72 -9.48
N ARG A 436 -4.34 -12.47 -10.61
CA ARG A 436 -5.43 -11.51 -10.76
C ARG A 436 -6.70 -12.23 -11.26
N PRO A 437 -7.89 -11.61 -11.18
CA PRO A 437 -9.10 -12.14 -11.81
C PRO A 437 -8.90 -12.38 -13.32
N ALA A 438 -9.62 -13.35 -13.87
CA ALA A 438 -9.47 -13.73 -15.27
C ALA A 438 -9.85 -12.59 -16.24
N ALA A 439 -9.17 -12.54 -17.39
CA ALA A 439 -9.44 -11.59 -18.48
C ALA A 439 -10.85 -11.73 -19.09
N ASN A 440 -11.58 -12.81 -18.75
CA ASN A 440 -12.97 -13.00 -19.12
C ASN A 440 -13.93 -11.99 -18.44
N GLN A 441 -13.46 -11.12 -17.55
CA GLN A 441 -14.28 -10.06 -16.96
C GLN A 441 -14.95 -9.16 -18.01
N PHE A 442 -14.29 -8.88 -19.14
CA PHE A 442 -14.74 -7.94 -20.17
C PHE A 442 -15.14 -8.63 -21.49
N VAL A 443 -15.92 -9.72 -21.42
CA VAL A 443 -16.39 -10.43 -22.63
C VAL A 443 -17.12 -9.48 -23.60
N ARG A 444 -16.75 -9.55 -24.88
CA ARG A 444 -17.36 -8.82 -26.00
C ARG A 444 -18.84 -9.17 -26.20
N ALA A 445 -19.70 -8.17 -26.38
CA ALA A 445 -21.06 -8.43 -26.88
C ALA A 445 -21.02 -8.76 -28.38
N LYS A 446 -21.86 -9.69 -28.85
CA LYS A 446 -21.97 -9.97 -30.30
C LYS A 446 -22.43 -8.75 -31.11
N GLU A 447 -23.14 -7.84 -30.46
CA GLU A 447 -23.65 -6.58 -31.00
C GLU A 447 -22.58 -5.47 -31.03
N SER A 448 -21.51 -5.54 -30.23
CA SER A 448 -20.42 -4.54 -30.19
C SER A 448 -19.37 -4.71 -31.32
N LEU A 449 -19.82 -5.17 -32.49
CA LEU A 449 -19.02 -5.37 -33.71
C LEU A 449 -19.60 -4.60 -34.91
N THR A 450 -20.49 -3.63 -34.68
CA THR A 450 -21.09 -2.80 -35.73
C THR A 450 -20.04 -2.04 -36.56
N HIS A 451 -18.89 -1.69 -35.98
CA HIS A 451 -17.75 -1.12 -36.70
C HIS A 451 -17.03 -2.14 -37.58
N ALA A 452 -16.74 -3.33 -37.05
CA ALA A 452 -16.14 -4.43 -37.80
C ALA A 452 -17.05 -4.97 -38.93
N GLN A 453 -18.36 -4.71 -38.84
CA GLN A 453 -19.35 -5.00 -39.88
C GLN A 453 -19.64 -3.78 -40.80
N GLY A 454 -18.88 -2.70 -40.67
CA GLY A 454 -18.91 -1.55 -41.59
C GLY A 454 -19.97 -0.48 -41.35
N GLY A 455 -20.67 -0.51 -40.19
CA GLY A 455 -21.75 0.42 -39.86
C GLY A 455 -21.31 1.73 -39.18
N HIS A 456 -20.22 1.71 -38.40
CA HIS A 456 -19.72 2.86 -37.63
C HIS A 456 -18.18 2.89 -37.54
N ALA A 457 -17.59 3.99 -37.07
CA ALA A 457 -16.17 4.05 -36.72
C ALA A 457 -15.89 3.28 -35.40
N PRO A 458 -14.72 2.64 -35.24
CA PRO A 458 -14.22 2.28 -33.91
C PRO A 458 -13.98 3.54 -33.06
N VAL A 459 -14.10 3.42 -31.73
CA VAL A 459 -13.77 4.54 -30.82
C VAL A 459 -12.27 4.84 -30.86
N ILE A 460 -11.47 3.76 -30.79
CA ILE A 460 -10.01 3.80 -30.80
C ILE A 460 -9.43 2.74 -31.74
N SER A 461 -8.42 3.12 -32.53
CA SER A 461 -7.58 2.18 -33.29
C SER A 461 -6.18 2.09 -32.67
N ILE A 462 -5.77 0.89 -32.26
CA ILE A 462 -4.46 0.59 -31.68
C ILE A 462 -3.52 0.18 -32.81
N ILE A 463 -2.30 0.73 -32.84
CA ILE A 463 -1.28 0.48 -33.86
C ILE A 463 -0.14 -0.35 -33.26
N THR A 464 0.11 -1.54 -33.79
CA THR A 464 1.29 -2.36 -33.43
C THR A 464 2.10 -2.67 -34.67
N ALA A 465 3.39 -2.35 -34.65
CA ALA A 465 4.32 -2.64 -35.75
C ALA A 465 5.35 -3.66 -35.26
N THR A 466 5.49 -4.78 -35.97
CA THR A 466 6.27 -5.93 -35.49
C THR A 466 7.03 -6.63 -36.62
N GLN A 467 8.10 -7.33 -36.28
CA GLN A 467 8.83 -8.24 -37.17
C GLN A 467 9.30 -9.45 -36.38
N ASN A 468 9.02 -10.65 -36.88
CA ASN A 468 9.22 -11.92 -36.20
C ASN A 468 8.71 -11.88 -34.73
N PRO A 469 7.42 -11.52 -34.49
CA PRO A 469 6.85 -11.53 -33.15
C PRO A 469 7.03 -12.88 -32.45
N ARG A 470 7.36 -12.81 -31.16
CA ARG A 470 7.52 -13.96 -30.26
C ARG A 470 6.17 -14.28 -29.60
N GLU A 471 6.03 -15.49 -29.07
CA GLU A 471 4.84 -15.98 -28.35
C GLU A 471 4.35 -15.03 -27.22
N VAL A 472 5.23 -14.21 -26.64
CA VAL A 472 4.88 -13.15 -25.68
C VAL A 472 3.81 -12.17 -26.19
N MET A 473 3.67 -12.00 -27.51
CA MET A 473 2.60 -11.19 -28.12
C MET A 473 1.20 -11.74 -27.79
N LEU A 474 1.06 -12.99 -27.34
CA LEU A 474 -0.19 -13.53 -26.80
C LEU A 474 -0.58 -12.89 -25.44
N GLU A 475 0.38 -12.37 -24.67
CA GLU A 475 0.09 -11.55 -23.48
C GLU A 475 -0.48 -10.18 -23.90
N THR A 476 0.16 -9.54 -24.89
CA THR A 476 -0.29 -8.27 -25.51
C THR A 476 -1.68 -8.43 -26.13
N ALA A 477 -1.93 -9.53 -26.86
CA ALA A 477 -3.24 -9.84 -27.42
C ALA A 477 -4.32 -10.00 -26.34
N LYS A 478 -4.04 -10.71 -25.23
CA LYS A 478 -4.96 -10.80 -24.09
C LYS A 478 -5.24 -9.44 -23.47
N SER A 479 -4.21 -8.61 -23.29
CA SER A 479 -4.31 -7.26 -22.71
C SER A 479 -5.14 -6.29 -23.57
N VAL A 480 -4.92 -6.30 -24.89
CA VAL A 480 -5.65 -5.47 -25.86
C VAL A 480 -7.09 -5.97 -26.05
N LEU A 481 -7.27 -7.26 -26.35
CA LEU A 481 -8.58 -7.81 -26.70
C LEU A 481 -9.50 -7.99 -25.48
N GLY A 482 -8.95 -7.92 -24.27
CA GLY A 482 -9.66 -7.91 -22.98
C GLY A 482 -9.90 -6.53 -22.35
N GLN A 483 -9.63 -5.42 -23.06
CA GLN A 483 -9.95 -4.07 -22.56
C GLN A 483 -11.45 -3.90 -22.25
N SER A 484 -11.79 -3.09 -21.25
CA SER A 484 -13.18 -2.75 -20.92
C SER A 484 -13.88 -1.94 -22.02
N LEU A 485 -13.12 -1.16 -22.79
CA LEU A 485 -13.54 -0.56 -24.06
C LEU A 485 -13.40 -1.59 -25.19
N GLN A 486 -14.43 -2.41 -25.43
CA GLN A 486 -14.42 -3.42 -26.49
C GLN A 486 -14.62 -2.86 -27.91
N ASN A 487 -15.07 -1.61 -28.03
CA ASN A 487 -15.26 -0.88 -29.29
C ASN A 487 -13.92 -0.33 -29.83
N LEU A 488 -13.02 -1.26 -30.18
CA LEU A 488 -11.68 -0.99 -30.67
C LEU A 488 -11.40 -1.72 -31.99
N GLU A 489 -10.38 -1.24 -32.68
CA GLU A 489 -9.70 -1.88 -33.80
C GLU A 489 -8.22 -2.05 -33.43
N TRP A 490 -7.61 -3.19 -33.74
CA TRP A 490 -6.16 -3.41 -33.54
C TRP A 490 -5.49 -3.63 -34.89
N VAL A 491 -4.80 -2.60 -35.38
CA VAL A 491 -4.07 -2.61 -36.65
C VAL A 491 -2.65 -3.10 -36.38
N ILE A 492 -2.38 -4.34 -36.78
CA ILE A 492 -1.05 -4.94 -36.71
C ILE A 492 -0.38 -4.79 -38.08
N VAL A 493 0.85 -4.28 -38.11
CA VAL A 493 1.67 -4.16 -39.32
C VAL A 493 2.85 -5.12 -39.21
N ASP A 494 2.88 -6.11 -40.10
CA ASP A 494 4.03 -6.99 -40.29
C ASP A 494 5.10 -6.27 -41.13
N ASP A 495 6.25 -5.99 -40.51
CA ASP A 495 7.42 -5.32 -41.10
C ASP A 495 8.40 -6.35 -41.68
N HIS A 496 7.94 -7.13 -42.66
CA HIS A 496 8.70 -8.19 -43.34
C HIS A 496 9.14 -9.33 -42.40
N SER A 497 8.21 -10.02 -41.74
CA SER A 497 8.51 -11.25 -41.00
C SER A 497 8.92 -12.40 -41.93
N THR A 498 9.82 -13.25 -41.43
CA THR A 498 10.43 -14.38 -42.16
C THR A 498 10.31 -15.71 -41.42
N GLU A 499 9.99 -15.69 -40.12
CA GLU A 499 9.86 -16.89 -39.29
C GLU A 499 8.43 -17.43 -39.37
N GLN A 500 8.27 -18.69 -39.82
CA GLN A 500 6.95 -19.31 -40.01
C GLN A 500 6.11 -19.29 -38.73
N SER A 501 6.71 -19.58 -37.57
CA SER A 501 6.05 -19.50 -36.26
C SER A 501 5.51 -18.11 -35.91
N SER A 502 6.13 -17.05 -36.40
CA SER A 502 5.66 -15.67 -36.23
C SER A 502 4.52 -15.34 -37.20
N LEU A 503 4.57 -15.84 -38.44
CA LEU A 503 3.48 -15.73 -39.40
C LEU A 503 2.24 -16.51 -38.93
N ASP A 504 2.43 -17.71 -38.38
CA ASP A 504 1.37 -18.54 -37.79
C ASP A 504 0.74 -17.85 -36.57
N LEU A 505 1.56 -17.22 -35.71
CA LEU A 505 1.11 -16.42 -34.57
C LEU A 505 0.29 -15.20 -34.99
N LEU A 506 0.74 -14.46 -36.01
CA LEU A 506 -0.01 -13.34 -36.58
C LEU A 506 -1.34 -13.79 -37.18
N ALA A 507 -1.35 -14.94 -37.88
CA ALA A 507 -2.56 -15.54 -38.44
C ALA A 507 -3.52 -16.10 -37.37
N GLU A 508 -3.04 -16.48 -36.18
CA GLU A 508 -3.88 -16.85 -35.03
C GLU A 508 -4.53 -15.61 -34.39
N ILE A 509 -3.75 -14.54 -34.16
CA ILE A 509 -4.26 -13.29 -33.57
C ILE A 509 -5.26 -12.60 -34.51
N ALA A 510 -5.03 -12.65 -35.83
CA ALA A 510 -5.92 -12.11 -36.86
C ALA A 510 -7.28 -12.84 -37.00
N LYS A 511 -7.60 -13.83 -36.15
CA LYS A 511 -8.91 -14.48 -36.11
C LYS A 511 -9.95 -13.70 -35.30
N ASP A 512 -9.55 -12.80 -34.40
CA ASP A 512 -10.51 -11.88 -33.76
C ASP A 512 -10.91 -10.80 -34.79
N PRO A 513 -12.21 -10.60 -35.08
CA PRO A 513 -12.68 -9.66 -36.11
C PRO A 513 -12.40 -8.18 -35.81
N ARG A 514 -11.78 -7.85 -34.68
CA ARG A 514 -11.25 -6.50 -34.39
C ARG A 514 -9.82 -6.30 -34.87
N VAL A 515 -9.12 -7.36 -35.29
CA VAL A 515 -7.71 -7.31 -35.70
C VAL A 515 -7.59 -7.15 -37.20
N THR A 516 -6.91 -6.10 -37.63
CA THR A 516 -6.56 -5.84 -39.04
C THR A 516 -5.07 -6.08 -39.23
N LEU A 517 -4.70 -7.17 -39.90
CA LEU A 517 -3.30 -7.47 -40.24
C LEU A 517 -2.92 -6.86 -41.60
N LEU A 518 -1.99 -5.90 -41.57
CA LEU A 518 -1.38 -5.25 -42.73
C LEU A 518 0.04 -5.78 -42.94
N ASN A 519 0.51 -5.76 -44.20
CA ASN A 519 1.88 -6.09 -44.55
C ASN A 519 2.60 -4.81 -45.01
N ASN A 520 3.75 -4.48 -44.43
CA ASN A 520 4.60 -3.41 -44.96
C ASN A 520 5.19 -3.87 -46.31
N ARG A 521 4.90 -3.10 -47.37
CA ARG A 521 5.47 -3.32 -48.72
C ARG A 521 6.47 -2.25 -49.14
N GLY A 522 6.73 -1.28 -48.27
CA GLY A 522 7.72 -0.22 -48.46
C GLY A 522 8.97 -0.46 -47.62
N ASP A 523 9.67 0.63 -47.31
CA ASP A 523 10.89 0.61 -46.51
C ASP A 523 10.66 -0.02 -45.14
N LYS A 524 11.53 -0.96 -44.78
CA LYS A 524 11.53 -1.63 -43.48
C LYS A 524 11.83 -0.64 -42.35
N GLY A 525 11.12 -0.78 -41.22
CA GLY A 525 11.39 -0.01 -40.01
C GLY A 525 10.14 0.27 -39.17
N LEU A 526 10.36 0.53 -37.87
CA LEU A 526 9.31 0.79 -36.89
C LEU A 526 8.49 2.04 -37.24
N ALA A 527 9.15 3.17 -37.51
CA ALA A 527 8.52 4.41 -37.95
C ALA A 527 7.77 4.25 -39.28
N SER A 528 8.37 3.58 -40.27
CA SER A 528 7.76 3.28 -41.57
C SER A 528 6.46 2.46 -41.40
N SER A 529 6.49 1.45 -40.54
CA SER A 529 5.37 0.56 -40.28
C SER A 529 4.24 1.23 -39.50
N ARG A 530 4.54 2.04 -38.48
CA ARG A 530 3.51 2.89 -37.82
C ARG A 530 2.89 3.88 -38.81
N ASN A 531 3.66 4.42 -39.77
CA ASN A 531 3.13 5.25 -40.86
C ASN A 531 2.24 4.48 -41.84
N VAL A 532 2.49 3.19 -42.12
CA VAL A 532 1.60 2.33 -42.91
C VAL A 532 0.24 2.19 -42.22
N ALA A 533 0.21 1.99 -40.89
CA ALA A 533 -1.03 1.97 -40.12
C ALA A 533 -1.75 3.33 -40.14
N LEU A 534 -1.04 4.44 -39.90
CA LEU A 534 -1.63 5.79 -40.00
C LEU A 534 -2.24 6.05 -41.40
N LYS A 535 -1.56 5.62 -42.48
CA LYS A 535 -2.07 5.75 -43.85
C LYS A 535 -3.33 4.92 -44.11
N TYR A 536 -3.46 3.76 -43.47
CA TYR A 536 -4.67 2.94 -43.53
C TYR A 536 -5.83 3.57 -42.75
N ILE A 537 -5.60 3.95 -41.50
CA ILE A 537 -6.59 4.53 -40.59
C ILE A 537 -7.11 5.88 -41.10
N LEU A 538 -6.22 6.74 -41.60
CA LEU A 538 -6.50 8.09 -42.10
C LEU A 538 -6.65 8.13 -43.64
N SER A 539 -7.07 7.03 -44.26
CA SER A 539 -7.25 6.93 -45.71
C SER A 539 -8.46 7.74 -46.21
N ASP A 540 -8.42 8.17 -47.47
CA ASP A 540 -9.53 8.90 -48.12
C ASP A 540 -10.85 8.09 -48.10
N ASP A 541 -10.74 6.76 -48.20
CA ASP A 541 -11.86 5.82 -48.12
C ASP A 541 -12.52 5.83 -46.73
N ARG A 542 -11.73 5.72 -45.65
CA ARG A 542 -12.27 5.83 -44.27
C ARG A 542 -12.76 7.24 -43.96
N THR A 543 -12.08 8.26 -44.47
CA THR A 543 -12.45 9.67 -44.28
C THR A 543 -13.79 10.00 -44.94
N SER A 544 -13.98 9.60 -46.21
CA SER A 544 -15.23 9.82 -46.95
C SER A 544 -16.40 8.98 -46.42
N LYS A 545 -16.13 7.82 -45.79
CA LYS A 545 -17.15 7.00 -45.10
C LYS A 545 -17.44 7.42 -43.66
N GLY A 546 -16.65 8.34 -43.07
CA GLY A 546 -16.76 8.69 -41.65
C GLY A 546 -16.36 7.57 -40.69
N THR A 547 -15.49 6.63 -41.12
CA THR A 547 -15.03 5.47 -40.34
C THR A 547 -13.60 5.62 -39.79
N VAL A 548 -13.07 6.85 -39.82
CA VAL A 548 -11.85 7.23 -39.08
C VAL A 548 -12.19 7.25 -37.57
N PRO A 549 -11.40 6.59 -36.70
CA PRO A 549 -11.63 6.64 -35.26
C PRO A 549 -11.43 8.04 -34.71
N LYS A 550 -12.03 8.36 -33.55
CA LYS A 550 -11.74 9.61 -32.85
C LYS A 550 -10.36 9.59 -32.18
N TYR A 551 -9.97 8.42 -31.69
CA TYR A 551 -8.74 8.19 -30.93
C TYR A 551 -7.82 7.14 -31.58
N MET A 552 -6.53 7.24 -31.31
CA MET A 552 -5.50 6.27 -31.69
C MET A 552 -4.52 6.07 -30.53
N ALA A 553 -3.82 4.94 -30.50
CA ALA A 553 -2.68 4.70 -29.62
C ALA A 553 -1.69 3.75 -30.31
N SER A 554 -0.40 3.82 -29.98
CA SER A 554 0.62 2.93 -30.53
C SER A 554 1.14 1.98 -29.45
N LEU A 555 1.15 0.67 -29.67
CA LEU A 555 1.57 -0.33 -28.68
C LEU A 555 2.59 -1.29 -29.29
N ASP A 556 3.69 -1.53 -28.59
CA ASP A 556 4.74 -2.44 -29.06
C ASP A 556 4.40 -3.91 -28.77
N ASP A 557 5.04 -4.82 -29.51
CA ASP A 557 4.63 -6.24 -29.64
C ASP A 557 4.76 -7.12 -28.37
N ASP A 558 5.32 -6.58 -27.28
CA ASP A 558 5.38 -7.26 -25.98
C ASP A 558 4.88 -6.45 -24.78
N ASP A 559 4.29 -5.27 -24.98
CA ASP A 559 3.74 -4.42 -23.90
C ASP A 559 2.30 -4.78 -23.50
N LEU A 560 1.84 -4.30 -22.33
CA LEU A 560 0.49 -4.55 -21.79
C LEU A 560 -0.17 -3.27 -21.25
N TYR A 561 -1.48 -3.13 -21.46
CA TYR A 561 -2.36 -2.23 -20.72
C TYR A 561 -3.03 -2.95 -19.53
N GLU A 562 -3.32 -2.20 -18.46
CA GLU A 562 -4.38 -2.56 -17.51
C GLU A 562 -5.75 -2.63 -18.21
N PHE A 563 -6.66 -3.52 -17.81
CA PHE A 563 -7.90 -3.74 -18.58
C PHE A 563 -8.85 -2.53 -18.64
N THR A 564 -8.74 -1.57 -17.71
CA THR A 564 -9.52 -0.31 -17.74
C THR A 564 -8.77 0.88 -18.37
N ALA A 565 -7.55 0.68 -18.89
CA ALA A 565 -6.67 1.75 -19.34
C ALA A 565 -7.28 2.62 -20.44
N LEU A 566 -7.65 2.02 -21.58
CA LEU A 566 -8.11 2.78 -22.74
C LEU A 566 -9.47 3.42 -22.48
N GLU A 567 -10.35 2.79 -21.70
CA GLU A 567 -11.63 3.38 -21.29
C GLU A 567 -11.40 4.66 -20.46
N LYS A 568 -10.54 4.62 -19.43
CA LYS A 568 -10.24 5.78 -18.58
C LYS A 568 -9.60 6.93 -19.37
N VAL A 569 -8.61 6.65 -20.22
CA VAL A 569 -7.91 7.70 -20.98
C VAL A 569 -8.80 8.33 -22.05
N VAL A 570 -9.59 7.52 -22.78
CA VAL A 570 -10.56 8.06 -23.74
C VAL A 570 -11.58 8.95 -23.03
N TRP A 571 -12.12 8.52 -21.90
CA TRP A 571 -13.08 9.32 -21.13
C TRP A 571 -12.47 10.60 -20.53
N MET A 572 -11.18 10.59 -20.17
CA MET A 572 -10.44 11.80 -19.77
C MET A 572 -10.38 12.84 -20.90
N LEU A 573 -10.19 12.40 -22.14
CA LEU A 573 -10.19 13.26 -23.33
C LEU A 573 -11.61 13.70 -23.74
N GLU A 574 -12.63 12.88 -23.52
CA GLU A 574 -14.04 13.29 -23.70
C GLU A 574 -14.45 14.36 -22.68
N SER A 575 -14.00 14.25 -21.43
CA SER A 575 -14.26 15.25 -20.38
C SER A 575 -13.47 16.55 -20.56
N ASN A 576 -12.33 16.49 -21.28
CA ASN A 576 -11.43 17.62 -21.55
C ASN A 576 -11.21 17.79 -23.08
N PRO A 577 -12.22 18.22 -23.87
CA PRO A 577 -12.16 18.26 -25.34
C PRO A 577 -11.17 19.29 -25.94
N ALA A 578 -10.52 20.09 -25.09
CA ALA A 578 -9.38 20.95 -25.45
C ALA A 578 -8.04 20.20 -25.46
N TRP A 579 -7.99 18.96 -24.95
CA TRP A 579 -6.83 18.09 -25.02
C TRP A 579 -6.90 17.16 -26.24
N ASP A 580 -5.72 16.81 -26.75
CA ASP A 580 -5.55 15.89 -27.86
C ASP A 580 -4.62 14.71 -27.54
N LEU A 581 -3.89 14.75 -26.41
CA LEU A 581 -3.04 13.66 -25.92
C LEU A 581 -3.46 13.25 -24.51
N GLY A 582 -3.53 11.95 -24.23
CA GLY A 582 -3.89 11.39 -22.93
C GLY A 582 -2.93 10.28 -22.51
N GLY A 583 -2.40 10.38 -21.29
CA GLY A 583 -1.38 9.49 -20.75
C GLY A 583 -1.71 8.96 -19.36
N PHE A 584 -0.76 8.21 -18.79
CA PHE A 584 -0.86 7.50 -17.52
C PHE A 584 0.53 7.30 -16.91
N TYR A 585 0.60 6.78 -15.69
CA TYR A 585 1.86 6.29 -15.12
C TYR A 585 2.25 4.94 -15.74
N VAL A 586 3.55 4.62 -15.72
CA VAL A 586 4.13 3.44 -16.36
C VAL A 586 4.75 2.50 -15.32
N VAL A 587 4.48 1.20 -15.43
CA VAL A 587 5.26 0.14 -14.76
C VAL A 587 6.21 -0.45 -15.78
N LYS A 588 7.53 -0.28 -15.61
CA LYS A 588 8.50 -1.06 -16.37
C LYS A 588 8.77 -2.37 -15.64
N PHE A 589 8.77 -3.49 -16.37
CA PHE A 589 8.96 -4.82 -15.79
C PHE A 589 9.91 -5.70 -16.61
N ALA A 590 10.02 -6.99 -16.27
CA ALA A 590 10.93 -7.97 -16.86
C ALA A 590 12.42 -7.66 -16.65
N ALA A 591 13.15 -7.13 -17.64
CA ALA A 591 14.60 -6.86 -17.50
C ALA A 591 14.94 -5.58 -16.72
N SER A 592 13.94 -4.79 -16.33
CA SER A 592 14.08 -3.59 -15.50
C SER A 592 12.77 -3.32 -14.76
N ASN A 593 12.81 -3.29 -13.42
CA ASN A 593 11.66 -3.03 -12.57
C ASN A 593 11.72 -1.59 -12.04
N GLU A 594 10.92 -0.68 -12.60
CA GLU A 594 10.78 0.71 -12.14
C GLU A 594 9.39 1.26 -12.45
N THR A 595 8.98 2.36 -11.83
CA THR A 595 7.72 3.05 -12.18
C THR A 595 7.99 4.49 -12.56
N VAL A 596 7.36 4.97 -13.63
CA VAL A 596 7.45 6.36 -14.08
C VAL A 596 6.13 7.06 -13.76
N THR A 597 6.17 8.07 -12.89
CA THR A 597 5.02 8.90 -12.53
C THR A 597 5.04 10.28 -13.19
N SER A 598 6.09 10.62 -13.96
CA SER A 598 6.05 11.72 -14.91
C SER A 598 5.26 11.34 -16.18
N GLY A 599 4.85 12.34 -16.95
CA GLY A 599 4.00 12.17 -18.13
C GLY A 599 3.63 13.51 -18.76
N LEU A 600 2.57 13.57 -19.56
CA LEU A 600 2.12 14.79 -20.26
C LEU A 600 2.01 16.01 -19.33
N HIS A 601 1.52 15.83 -18.11
CA HIS A 601 1.41 16.89 -17.09
C HIS A 601 2.75 17.58 -16.75
N SER A 602 3.90 16.92 -16.97
CA SER A 602 5.23 17.46 -16.66
C SER A 602 5.70 18.55 -17.63
N GLY A 603 5.14 18.61 -18.84
CA GLY A 603 5.43 19.62 -19.86
C GLY A 603 6.92 19.93 -20.10
N ALA A 604 7.22 21.19 -20.40
CA ALA A 604 8.58 21.67 -20.70
C ALA A 604 9.66 21.27 -19.68
N ALA A 605 9.30 21.13 -18.40
CA ALA A 605 10.26 20.88 -17.32
C ALA A 605 11.00 19.54 -17.48
N ASN A 606 10.36 18.53 -18.07
CA ASN A 606 10.94 17.21 -18.29
C ASN A 606 11.11 16.81 -19.77
N PHE A 607 10.31 17.34 -20.71
CA PHE A 607 10.36 16.86 -22.11
C PHE A 607 11.63 17.22 -22.89
N PHE A 608 12.42 18.17 -22.40
CA PHE A 608 13.76 18.46 -22.93
C PHE A 608 14.88 17.71 -22.19
N SER A 609 14.61 16.94 -21.13
CA SER A 609 15.58 16.07 -20.47
C SER A 609 15.45 14.59 -20.90
N GLY A 610 14.27 14.16 -21.33
CA GLY A 610 14.04 12.86 -21.97
C GLY A 610 12.60 12.64 -22.44
N ASN A 611 12.34 11.53 -23.13
CA ASN A 611 10.97 11.12 -23.41
C ASN A 611 10.32 10.52 -22.16
N PHE A 612 9.26 11.16 -21.69
CA PHE A 612 8.42 10.68 -20.59
C PHE A 612 6.96 10.40 -21.02
N VAL A 613 6.62 10.52 -22.32
CA VAL A 613 5.35 10.02 -22.86
C VAL A 613 5.63 8.65 -23.49
N PRO A 614 5.07 7.56 -22.95
CA PRO A 614 5.22 6.25 -23.58
C PRO A 614 4.54 6.25 -24.95
N ASN A 615 5.08 5.48 -25.91
CA ASN A 615 4.46 5.18 -27.20
C ASN A 615 2.94 4.84 -27.10
N ALA A 616 2.55 4.17 -26.00
CA ALA A 616 1.19 3.81 -25.62
C ALA A 616 0.23 4.96 -25.24
N ALA A 617 0.67 6.22 -25.24
CA ALA A 617 -0.23 7.34 -25.02
C ALA A 617 -1.32 7.41 -26.11
N VAL A 618 -2.53 7.80 -25.70
CA VAL A 618 -3.67 7.97 -26.60
C VAL A 618 -3.60 9.37 -27.21
N TYR A 619 -3.82 9.47 -28.52
CA TYR A 619 -3.87 10.74 -29.25
C TYR A 619 -5.09 10.81 -30.18
N THR A 620 -5.56 12.00 -30.50
CA THR A 620 -6.72 12.18 -31.40
C THR A 620 -6.34 12.09 -32.88
N SER A 621 -7.30 11.67 -33.71
CA SER A 621 -7.19 11.84 -35.16
C SER A 621 -7.18 13.32 -35.57
N ARG A 622 -7.79 14.21 -34.77
CA ARG A 622 -7.76 15.67 -34.96
C ARG A 622 -6.32 16.19 -35.00
N ALA A 623 -5.49 15.84 -34.02
CA ALA A 623 -4.12 16.32 -33.95
C ALA A 623 -3.26 15.82 -35.12
N VAL A 624 -3.38 14.55 -35.50
CA VAL A 624 -2.58 13.93 -36.58
C VAL A 624 -2.99 14.42 -37.98
N LEU A 625 -4.26 14.77 -38.17
CA LEU A 625 -4.74 15.43 -39.39
C LEU A 625 -4.36 16.93 -39.42
N GLY A 626 -4.58 17.65 -38.31
CA GLY A 626 -4.36 19.10 -38.22
C GLY A 626 -2.90 19.53 -38.22
N SER A 627 -1.99 18.73 -37.65
CA SER A 627 -0.54 18.97 -37.70
C SER A 627 0.15 18.40 -38.93
N SER A 628 -0.47 17.41 -39.60
CA SER A 628 0.18 16.52 -40.56
C SER A 628 1.41 15.74 -40.02
N CYS A 629 1.66 15.72 -38.70
CA CYS A 629 2.78 15.01 -38.09
C CYS A 629 2.73 13.50 -38.36
N ARG A 630 3.89 12.90 -38.62
CA ARG A 630 4.09 11.46 -38.90
C ARG A 630 5.40 11.03 -38.22
N TYR A 631 5.56 9.74 -37.95
CA TYR A 631 6.84 9.20 -37.46
C TYR A 631 7.92 9.42 -38.53
N ASP A 632 9.12 9.88 -38.19
CA ASP A 632 10.19 10.16 -39.16
C ASP A 632 11.11 8.95 -39.37
N PRO A 633 11.01 8.23 -40.50
CA PRO A 633 11.80 7.02 -40.75
C PRO A 633 13.22 7.32 -41.23
N VAL A 634 13.60 8.59 -41.41
CA VAL A 634 14.93 8.98 -41.91
C VAL A 634 15.82 9.36 -40.73
N ASN A 635 15.34 10.23 -39.83
CA ASN A 635 16.13 10.75 -38.71
C ASN A 635 16.07 9.86 -37.45
N PHE A 636 15.00 9.07 -37.29
CA PHE A 636 14.74 8.24 -36.11
C PHE A 636 14.49 6.75 -36.43
N ALA A 637 14.98 6.27 -37.59
CA ALA A 637 14.91 4.88 -38.04
C ALA A 637 15.34 3.81 -37.01
N VAL A 638 16.17 4.21 -36.04
CA VAL A 638 16.87 3.37 -35.06
C VAL A 638 16.49 3.68 -33.60
N GLY A 639 15.45 4.50 -33.38
CA GLY A 639 14.88 4.78 -32.07
C GLY A 639 14.70 6.27 -31.75
N GLY A 640 13.66 6.57 -30.96
CA GLY A 640 13.27 7.94 -30.56
C GLY A 640 12.19 8.56 -31.44
N GLU A 641 11.60 7.76 -32.33
CA GLU A 641 10.52 8.14 -33.24
C GLU A 641 9.20 8.48 -32.52
N ASP A 642 8.99 7.94 -31.32
CA ASP A 642 7.86 8.32 -30.46
C ASP A 642 8.05 9.73 -29.86
N TRP A 643 9.25 10.03 -29.34
CA TRP A 643 9.63 11.35 -28.83
C TRP A 643 9.52 12.44 -29.91
N ASP A 644 10.01 12.15 -31.11
CA ASP A 644 9.87 12.97 -32.32
C ASP A 644 8.40 13.27 -32.65
N PHE A 645 7.54 12.24 -32.63
CA PHE A 645 6.12 12.38 -32.90
C PHE A 645 5.40 13.23 -31.85
N TRP A 646 5.70 13.04 -30.55
CA TRP A 646 5.13 13.86 -29.48
C TRP A 646 5.57 15.33 -29.55
N LEU A 647 6.83 15.60 -29.88
CA LEU A 647 7.34 16.96 -30.04
C LEU A 647 6.78 17.65 -31.30
N CYS A 648 6.63 16.92 -32.40
CA CYS A 648 5.95 17.43 -33.60
C CYS A 648 4.50 17.86 -33.29
N LEU A 649 3.75 17.05 -32.51
CA LEU A 649 2.40 17.44 -32.07
C LEU A 649 2.44 18.67 -31.16
N ALA A 650 3.41 18.76 -30.24
CA ALA A 650 3.57 19.89 -29.35
C ALA A 650 3.92 21.21 -30.08
N GLU A 651 4.73 21.17 -31.14
CA GLU A 651 5.04 22.31 -32.02
C GLU A 651 3.80 22.87 -32.74
N HIS A 652 2.79 22.02 -32.97
CA HIS A 652 1.50 22.42 -33.53
C HIS A 652 0.45 22.76 -32.45
N GLY A 653 0.86 22.85 -31.19
CA GLY A 653 0.01 23.23 -30.06
C GLY A 653 -0.86 22.12 -29.47
N TYR A 654 -0.70 20.86 -29.91
CA TYR A 654 -1.49 19.72 -29.41
C TYR A 654 -0.83 19.10 -28.18
N TRP A 655 -1.57 19.04 -27.06
CA TRP A 655 -1.09 18.43 -25.80
C TRP A 655 -2.26 17.89 -24.94
N GLY A 656 -1.99 17.53 -23.69
CA GLY A 656 -3.01 17.18 -22.71
C GLY A 656 -2.45 16.74 -21.35
N GLY A 657 -3.14 15.83 -20.66
CA GLY A 657 -2.87 15.47 -19.27
C GLY A 657 -2.71 13.97 -18.98
N THR A 658 -2.70 13.59 -17.70
CA THR A 658 -2.26 12.26 -17.26
C THR A 658 -3.18 11.68 -16.18
N VAL A 659 -3.73 10.49 -16.42
CA VAL A 659 -4.43 9.72 -15.38
C VAL A 659 -3.39 9.28 -14.34
N PRO A 660 -3.54 9.60 -13.04
CA PRO A 660 -2.55 9.31 -12.00
C PRO A 660 -2.63 7.84 -11.51
N GLU A 661 -2.71 6.90 -12.45
CA GLU A 661 -2.74 5.46 -12.23
C GLU A 661 -1.72 4.76 -13.15
N PRO A 662 -1.07 3.66 -12.69
CA PRO A 662 -0.14 2.85 -13.49
C PRO A 662 -0.90 1.94 -14.47
N LEU A 663 -1.45 2.53 -15.54
CA LEU A 663 -2.34 1.85 -16.49
C LEU A 663 -1.61 1.12 -17.63
N TYR A 664 -0.29 1.20 -17.69
CA TYR A 664 0.54 0.63 -18.76
C TYR A 664 1.80 -0.02 -18.19
N TRP A 665 2.09 -1.21 -18.72
CA TRP A 665 3.19 -2.08 -18.35
C TRP A 665 4.13 -2.24 -19.54
N TYR A 666 5.28 -1.56 -19.46
CA TYR A 666 6.32 -1.56 -20.48
C TYR A 666 7.33 -2.69 -20.24
N ARG A 667 7.56 -3.56 -21.24
CA ARG A 667 8.47 -4.70 -21.08
C ARG A 667 9.92 -4.30 -21.30
N GLY A 668 10.65 -4.17 -20.20
CA GLY A 668 12.11 -4.02 -20.22
C GLY A 668 12.75 -5.20 -20.93
N ASN A 669 13.28 -4.98 -22.13
CA ASN A 669 13.94 -6.01 -22.93
C ASN A 669 15.45 -6.17 -22.59
N PRO A 670 16.03 -7.38 -22.69
CA PRO A 670 17.45 -7.62 -22.39
C PRO A 670 18.41 -6.82 -23.28
N ALA A 671 19.57 -6.42 -22.75
CA ALA A 671 20.55 -5.60 -23.48
C ALA A 671 21.06 -6.25 -24.79
N SER A 672 21.10 -7.59 -24.86
CA SER A 672 21.39 -8.35 -26.09
C SER A 672 20.33 -8.12 -27.17
N PHE A 673 19.05 -8.29 -26.83
CA PHE A 673 17.92 -8.02 -27.72
C PHE A 673 17.90 -6.56 -28.18
N ARG A 674 18.13 -5.62 -27.26
CA ARG A 674 18.20 -4.17 -27.59
C ARG A 674 19.33 -3.84 -28.57
N LYS A 675 20.52 -4.43 -28.38
CA LYS A 675 21.63 -4.29 -29.33
C LYS A 675 21.34 -4.93 -30.69
N GLN A 676 20.54 -6.01 -30.73
CA GLN A 676 20.11 -6.66 -31.96
C GLN A 676 19.02 -5.89 -32.71
N ARG A 677 18.02 -5.31 -32.01
CA ARG A 677 16.89 -4.57 -32.60
C ARG A 677 17.23 -3.11 -32.95
N TRP A 678 18.14 -2.46 -32.20
CA TRP A 678 18.47 -1.03 -32.33
C TRP A 678 19.97 -0.69 -32.50
N GLY A 679 20.84 -1.70 -32.64
CA GLY A 679 22.25 -1.49 -33.00
C GLY A 679 23.05 -0.65 -32.01
N ASN A 680 23.79 0.33 -32.54
CA ASN A 680 24.75 1.14 -31.77
C ASN A 680 24.16 2.32 -30.99
N LEU A 681 22.84 2.60 -31.06
CA LEU A 681 22.26 3.71 -30.26
C LEU A 681 22.49 3.53 -28.75
N PHE A 682 22.53 2.28 -28.29
CA PHE A 682 22.84 1.92 -26.90
C PHE A 682 24.35 1.77 -26.61
N VAL A 683 25.21 2.02 -27.61
CA VAL A 683 26.68 2.01 -27.49
C VAL A 683 27.22 3.44 -27.43
N ASP A 684 26.72 4.33 -28.29
CA ASP A 684 27.11 5.75 -28.34
C ASP A 684 26.36 6.62 -27.30
N GLY A 685 25.28 6.07 -26.72
CA GLY A 685 24.56 6.64 -25.57
C GLY A 685 23.37 7.52 -25.94
N PHE A 686 22.78 8.15 -24.92
CA PHE A 686 21.58 8.98 -25.06
C PHE A 686 21.85 10.34 -25.76
N ALA A 687 23.05 10.90 -25.58
CA ALA A 687 23.35 12.26 -26.03
C ALA A 687 23.26 12.47 -27.57
N PRO A 688 23.72 11.54 -28.45
CA PRO A 688 23.53 11.68 -29.89
C PRO A 688 22.07 11.61 -30.35
N LEU A 689 21.20 10.87 -29.64
CA LEU A 689 19.77 10.89 -29.92
C LEU A 689 19.15 12.23 -29.48
N LYS A 690 19.46 12.67 -28.25
CA LYS A 690 19.02 13.96 -27.73
C LYS A 690 19.44 15.11 -28.66
N ALA A 691 20.67 15.12 -29.15
CA ALA A 691 21.16 16.15 -30.07
C ALA A 691 20.39 16.22 -31.40
N ARG A 692 19.87 15.09 -31.92
CA ARG A 692 19.00 15.09 -33.11
C ARG A 692 17.61 15.65 -32.80
N ILE A 693 17.04 15.28 -31.66
CA ILE A 693 15.77 15.82 -31.15
C ILE A 693 15.87 17.33 -30.92
N ASP A 694 16.92 17.77 -30.22
CA ASP A 694 17.19 19.17 -29.89
C ASP A 694 17.39 20.04 -31.14
N GLU A 695 18.03 19.51 -32.21
CA GLU A 695 18.27 20.26 -33.46
C GLU A 695 17.05 20.27 -34.40
N LYS A 696 16.23 19.22 -34.39
CA LYS A 696 14.97 19.18 -35.16
C LYS A 696 13.93 20.11 -34.55
N HIS A 697 13.69 19.99 -33.24
CA HIS A 697 12.69 20.78 -32.51
C HIS A 697 13.28 22.03 -31.84
N LYS A 698 14.39 22.55 -32.38
CA LYS A 698 15.19 23.64 -31.79
C LYS A 698 14.41 24.92 -31.51
N GLU A 699 13.35 25.21 -32.26
CA GLU A 699 12.54 26.40 -32.01
C GLU A 699 11.59 26.21 -30.82
N LEU A 700 11.09 24.99 -30.58
CA LEU A 700 10.39 24.64 -29.32
C LEU A 700 11.35 24.74 -28.12
N VAL A 701 12.59 24.25 -28.27
CA VAL A 701 13.66 24.31 -27.25
C VAL A 701 14.05 25.76 -26.92
N LYS A 702 14.24 26.63 -27.92
CA LYS A 702 14.68 28.03 -27.74
C LYS A 702 13.58 28.95 -27.22
N SER A 703 12.34 28.76 -27.69
CA SER A 703 11.24 29.69 -27.42
C SER A 703 10.65 29.53 -26.02
N SER A 704 10.83 28.35 -25.41
CA SER A 704 10.09 27.89 -24.23
C SER A 704 8.56 27.87 -24.42
N GLN A 705 8.06 27.97 -25.66
CA GLN A 705 6.62 27.97 -26.00
C GLN A 705 6.09 26.54 -26.12
N PHE A 706 6.35 25.73 -25.11
CA PHE A 706 5.74 24.42 -24.99
C PHE A 706 4.24 24.57 -24.68
N PRO A 707 3.34 23.80 -25.31
CA PRO A 707 1.91 23.91 -25.06
C PRO A 707 1.56 23.51 -23.63
N ASP A 708 1.06 24.46 -22.84
CA ASP A 708 0.36 24.17 -21.59
C ASP A 708 -1.14 24.40 -21.78
N ILE A 709 -1.89 23.29 -21.90
CA ILE A 709 -3.35 23.28 -21.94
C ILE A 709 -3.84 22.80 -20.57
N PRO A 710 -4.33 23.69 -19.68
CA PRO A 710 -4.87 23.26 -18.39
C PRO A 710 -6.09 22.36 -18.58
N ALA A 711 -6.35 21.49 -17.59
CA ALA A 711 -7.62 20.77 -17.50
C ALA A 711 -8.79 21.77 -17.43
N ARG A 712 -10.00 21.33 -17.79
CA ARG A 712 -11.21 22.14 -17.56
C ARG A 712 -11.51 22.15 -16.06
N PRO A 713 -11.47 23.30 -15.36
CA PRO A 713 -11.97 23.36 -13.99
C PRO A 713 -13.48 23.11 -13.99
N SER A 714 -13.96 22.33 -13.03
CA SER A 714 -15.37 22.06 -12.84
C SER A 714 -16.07 23.36 -12.40
N ARG A 715 -17.26 23.68 -12.95
CA ARG A 715 -17.94 24.96 -12.73
C ARG A 715 -19.30 24.80 -12.07
N GLN A 716 -19.64 25.76 -11.22
CA GLN A 716 -21.02 25.93 -10.75
C GLN A 716 -21.95 26.09 -11.96
N LEU A 717 -23.01 25.29 -12.03
CA LEU A 717 -23.96 25.22 -13.16
C LEU A 717 -23.39 24.67 -14.48
N ASP A 718 -22.31 23.89 -14.45
CA ASP A 718 -21.91 23.10 -15.64
C ASP A 718 -23.08 22.21 -16.13
N VAL A 719 -23.20 22.08 -17.45
CA VAL A 719 -24.24 21.27 -18.10
C VAL A 719 -23.91 19.78 -17.93
N ILE A 720 -24.84 19.01 -17.37
CA ILE A 720 -24.75 17.55 -17.33
C ILE A 720 -25.28 16.99 -18.66
N GLU A 721 -24.40 16.35 -19.42
CA GLU A 721 -24.80 15.45 -20.50
C GLU A 721 -25.05 14.04 -19.92
N TRP A 722 -26.08 13.35 -20.40
CA TRP A 722 -26.44 12.01 -19.89
C TRP A 722 -26.10 10.87 -20.83
N GLU A 723 -26.11 11.07 -22.14
CA GLU A 723 -25.80 10.00 -23.08
C GLU A 723 -24.29 9.83 -23.29
N PRO A 724 -23.74 8.60 -23.19
CA PRO A 724 -22.34 8.33 -23.49
C PRO A 724 -21.95 8.75 -24.91
N PRO A 725 -20.72 9.25 -25.14
CA PRO A 725 -20.27 9.70 -26.46
C PRO A 725 -20.06 8.55 -27.47
N PHE A 726 -20.09 7.30 -27.03
CA PHE A 726 -19.96 6.09 -27.86
C PHE A 726 -20.58 4.86 -27.18
N ASP A 727 -20.89 3.84 -27.98
CA ASP A 727 -21.26 2.50 -27.49
C ASP A 727 -20.01 1.72 -27.04
N SER A 728 -20.14 1.00 -25.92
CA SER A 728 -19.17 0.03 -25.41
C SER A 728 -19.86 -1.14 -24.70
N HIS A 729 -21.02 -1.61 -25.20
CA HIS A 729 -21.75 -2.75 -24.63
C HIS A 729 -20.89 -4.02 -24.54
N LEU A 730 -20.83 -4.59 -23.33
CA LEU A 730 -20.20 -5.86 -23.02
C LEU A 730 -21.27 -6.97 -22.97
N ALA A 731 -20.83 -8.23 -23.03
CA ALA A 731 -21.76 -9.36 -22.93
C ALA A 731 -22.48 -9.33 -21.58
N ARG A 732 -23.81 -9.35 -21.61
CA ARG A 732 -24.64 -9.32 -20.39
C ARG A 732 -24.54 -10.65 -19.66
N VAL A 733 -23.81 -10.67 -18.56
CA VAL A 733 -23.69 -11.82 -17.64
C VAL A 733 -24.94 -11.96 -16.76
N ASP A 734 -25.14 -13.14 -16.17
CA ASP A 734 -26.24 -13.40 -15.24
C ASP A 734 -26.04 -12.76 -13.86
N LYS A 735 -24.80 -12.67 -13.38
CA LYS A 735 -24.43 -12.00 -12.12
C LYS A 735 -23.52 -10.80 -12.36
N SER A 736 -24.03 -9.59 -12.16
CA SER A 736 -23.20 -8.37 -12.13
C SER A 736 -23.72 -7.38 -11.07
N ILE A 737 -22.81 -6.62 -10.45
CA ILE A 737 -23.15 -5.66 -9.41
C ILE A 737 -22.16 -4.48 -9.41
N MET A 738 -22.65 -3.29 -9.08
CA MET A 738 -21.80 -2.12 -8.83
C MET A 738 -21.77 -1.78 -7.34
N PHE A 739 -20.58 -1.47 -6.81
CA PHE A 739 -20.42 -0.76 -5.55
C PHE A 739 -20.04 0.69 -5.82
N ILE A 740 -20.74 1.64 -5.21
CA ILE A 740 -20.36 3.06 -5.22
C ILE A 740 -20.10 3.55 -3.80
N ILE A 741 -18.89 4.06 -3.58
CA ILE A 741 -18.33 4.43 -2.28
C ILE A 741 -17.62 5.79 -2.40
N PRO A 742 -17.40 6.53 -1.30
CA PRO A 742 -16.60 7.75 -1.37
C PRO A 742 -15.17 7.46 -1.84
N TRP A 743 -14.52 6.48 -1.21
CA TRP A 743 -13.09 6.18 -1.35
C TRP A 743 -12.80 4.74 -0.87
N LEU A 744 -11.54 4.33 -0.82
CA LEU A 744 -11.07 3.02 -0.38
C LEU A 744 -10.08 3.14 0.79
N TYR A 745 -10.55 3.75 1.88
CA TYR A 745 -9.75 4.09 3.06
C TYR A 745 -9.59 2.92 4.04
N VAL A 746 -8.60 2.93 4.95
CA VAL A 746 -8.51 1.93 6.04
C VAL A 746 -9.46 2.31 7.20
N GLY A 747 -10.77 2.18 6.95
CA GLY A 747 -11.84 2.41 7.93
C GLY A 747 -12.71 1.16 8.14
N GLY A 748 -13.35 1.04 9.31
CA GLY A 748 -14.23 -0.11 9.58
C GLY A 748 -15.46 -0.20 8.66
N ALA A 749 -15.92 0.92 8.11
CA ALA A 749 -16.96 0.95 7.08
C ALA A 749 -16.44 0.44 5.72
N ASP A 750 -15.26 0.93 5.33
CA ASP A 750 -14.57 0.64 4.07
C ASP A 750 -14.06 -0.82 4.01
N ILE A 751 -13.56 -1.37 5.12
CA ILE A 751 -13.28 -2.81 5.29
C ILE A 751 -14.58 -3.62 5.14
N GLY A 752 -15.69 -3.13 5.70
CA GLY A 752 -17.01 -3.69 5.48
C GLY A 752 -17.46 -3.65 4.01
N ALA A 753 -17.03 -2.65 3.24
CA ALA A 753 -17.27 -2.58 1.80
C ALA A 753 -16.34 -3.53 1.00
N LEU A 754 -15.07 -3.66 1.41
CA LEU A 754 -14.13 -4.65 0.85
C LEU A 754 -14.65 -6.09 1.04
N HIS A 755 -15.14 -6.44 2.23
CA HIS A 755 -15.74 -7.75 2.49
C HIS A 755 -17.03 -7.99 1.67
N GLN A 756 -17.83 -6.95 1.40
CA GLN A 756 -18.97 -7.05 0.46
C GLN A 756 -18.52 -7.25 -0.99
N ILE A 757 -17.50 -6.50 -1.46
CA ILE A 757 -16.90 -6.69 -2.79
C ILE A 757 -16.38 -8.13 -2.93
N GLN A 758 -15.68 -8.62 -1.91
CA GLN A 758 -15.14 -9.98 -1.85
C GLN A 758 -16.24 -11.04 -1.91
N ILE A 759 -17.25 -11.01 -1.03
CA ILE A 759 -18.25 -12.10 -0.99
C ILE A 759 -19.07 -12.19 -2.28
N PHE A 760 -19.38 -11.06 -2.93
CA PHE A 760 -20.05 -11.06 -4.24
C PHE A 760 -19.14 -11.62 -5.34
N ALA A 761 -17.84 -11.30 -5.33
CA ALA A 761 -16.88 -11.85 -6.29
C ALA A 761 -16.64 -13.35 -6.07
N GLU A 762 -16.51 -13.81 -4.81
CA GLU A 762 -16.44 -15.24 -4.42
C GLU A 762 -17.71 -16.00 -4.88
N HIS A 763 -18.87 -15.34 -4.88
CA HIS A 763 -20.13 -15.87 -5.44
C HIS A 763 -20.25 -15.76 -6.97
N GLY A 764 -19.17 -15.39 -7.67
CA GLY A 764 -19.10 -15.33 -9.13
C GLY A 764 -19.88 -14.16 -9.75
N TYR A 765 -20.11 -13.07 -9.01
CA TYR A 765 -20.57 -11.82 -9.62
C TYR A 765 -19.41 -11.12 -10.30
N ARG A 766 -19.65 -10.59 -11.50
CA ARG A 766 -18.80 -9.51 -12.03
C ARG A 766 -19.03 -8.26 -11.20
N VAL A 767 -18.03 -7.85 -10.43
CA VAL A 767 -18.08 -6.64 -9.60
C VAL A 767 -17.45 -5.44 -10.33
N THR A 768 -18.13 -4.30 -10.34
CA THR A 768 -17.57 -2.98 -10.73
C THR A 768 -17.54 -2.08 -9.49
N VAL A 769 -16.46 -1.32 -9.28
CA VAL A 769 -16.29 -0.46 -8.09
C VAL A 769 -16.02 0.98 -8.51
N VAL A 770 -16.76 1.91 -7.91
CA VAL A 770 -16.69 3.35 -8.20
C VAL A 770 -16.40 4.14 -6.93
N CYS A 771 -15.33 4.92 -6.93
CA CYS A 771 -14.98 5.87 -5.87
C CYS A 771 -15.32 7.30 -6.32
N THR A 772 -16.13 8.02 -5.55
CA THR A 772 -16.60 9.38 -5.91
C THR A 772 -15.70 10.52 -5.43
N LEU A 773 -14.71 10.25 -4.57
CA LEU A 773 -13.70 11.20 -4.09
C LEU A 773 -12.29 10.73 -4.48
N TYR A 774 -11.36 11.66 -4.65
CA TYR A 774 -9.94 11.37 -4.85
C TYR A 774 -9.09 12.01 -3.75
N ARG A 775 -8.41 11.15 -3.00
CA ARG A 775 -7.18 11.45 -2.27
C ARG A 775 -6.18 10.33 -2.60
N ASN A 776 -4.88 10.60 -2.60
CA ASN A 776 -3.85 9.64 -3.00
C ASN A 776 -2.51 10.00 -2.32
N PRO A 777 -1.82 9.07 -1.61
CA PRO A 777 -2.17 7.68 -1.37
C PRO A 777 -3.25 7.47 -0.30
N ALA A 778 -3.42 8.43 0.62
CA ALA A 778 -4.46 8.37 1.65
C ALA A 778 -5.85 8.35 1.00
N GLY A 779 -6.76 7.49 1.42
CA GLY A 779 -8.08 7.28 0.80
C GLY A 779 -8.12 6.23 -0.32
N LEU A 780 -7.00 5.63 -0.72
CA LEU A 780 -6.96 4.54 -1.72
C LEU A 780 -6.13 3.33 -1.23
N GLU A 781 -5.95 3.20 0.08
CA GLU A 781 -5.14 2.16 0.73
C GLU A 781 -5.70 0.73 0.54
N LEU A 782 -7.03 0.57 0.40
CA LEU A 782 -7.68 -0.72 0.16
C LEU A 782 -7.83 -1.06 -1.34
N ARG A 783 -7.46 -0.16 -2.26
CA ARG A 783 -7.49 -0.42 -3.71
C ARG A 783 -6.68 -1.67 -4.12
N PRO A 784 -5.48 -1.96 -3.58
CA PRO A 784 -4.73 -3.18 -3.91
C PRO A 784 -5.46 -4.47 -3.52
N GLN A 785 -6.29 -4.45 -2.48
CA GLN A 785 -7.11 -5.57 -2.03
C GLN A 785 -8.37 -5.73 -2.90
N VAL A 786 -9.06 -4.64 -3.23
CA VAL A 786 -10.19 -4.67 -4.18
C VAL A 786 -9.77 -5.22 -5.55
N LEU A 787 -8.57 -4.85 -6.03
CA LEU A 787 -8.04 -5.31 -7.31
C LEU A 787 -7.71 -6.82 -7.37
N GLN A 788 -7.73 -7.54 -6.24
CA GLN A 788 -7.68 -9.01 -6.21
C GLN A 788 -8.99 -9.64 -6.69
N TYR A 789 -10.11 -8.92 -6.58
CA TYR A 789 -11.46 -9.40 -6.87
C TYR A 789 -12.06 -8.80 -8.14
N THR A 790 -11.51 -7.71 -8.67
CA THR A 790 -11.99 -7.08 -9.91
C THR A 790 -10.95 -6.11 -10.50
N HIS A 791 -10.79 -6.08 -11.84
CA HIS A 791 -10.01 -5.03 -12.52
C HIS A 791 -10.85 -3.76 -12.81
N ASP A 792 -12.16 -3.82 -12.57
CA ASP A 792 -13.17 -2.84 -12.99
C ASP A 792 -13.39 -1.75 -11.91
N VAL A 793 -12.28 -1.12 -11.49
CA VAL A 793 -12.21 -0.12 -10.40
C VAL A 793 -11.96 1.28 -10.96
N HIS A 794 -12.80 2.25 -10.59
CA HIS A 794 -12.81 3.61 -11.15
C HIS A 794 -12.84 4.67 -10.06
N VAL A 795 -11.84 5.55 -10.01
CA VAL A 795 -11.80 6.70 -9.09
C VAL A 795 -12.10 7.97 -9.89
N LEU A 796 -13.35 8.44 -9.85
CA LEU A 796 -13.87 9.38 -10.86
C LEU A 796 -13.07 10.69 -10.95
N PRO A 797 -12.74 11.40 -9.85
CA PRO A 797 -11.97 12.66 -9.94
C PRO A 797 -10.52 12.46 -10.39
N GLY A 798 -10.03 11.22 -10.49
CA GLY A 798 -8.72 10.91 -11.05
C GLY A 798 -8.63 11.05 -12.58
N PHE A 799 -9.77 11.06 -13.29
CA PHE A 799 -9.78 11.16 -14.77
C PHE A 799 -11.01 11.88 -15.37
N LEU A 800 -11.98 12.33 -14.57
CA LEU A 800 -13.19 13.00 -15.04
C LEU A 800 -13.47 14.29 -14.27
N ASN A 801 -13.81 15.35 -15.00
CA ASN A 801 -14.43 16.53 -14.42
C ASN A 801 -15.80 16.15 -13.82
N ALA A 802 -16.19 16.76 -12.71
CA ALA A 802 -17.32 16.24 -11.92
C ALA A 802 -18.71 16.40 -12.60
N ALA A 803 -18.80 17.22 -13.65
CA ALA A 803 -19.98 17.26 -14.54
C ALA A 803 -20.16 15.98 -15.38
N ASP A 804 -19.10 15.22 -15.67
CA ASP A 804 -19.14 13.96 -16.43
C ASP A 804 -19.41 12.73 -15.55
N HIS A 805 -19.30 12.84 -14.22
CA HIS A 805 -19.50 11.71 -13.30
C HIS A 805 -20.87 11.01 -13.49
N PRO A 806 -22.01 11.72 -13.67
CA PRO A 806 -23.30 11.06 -13.91
C PRO A 806 -23.35 10.34 -15.27
N ARG A 807 -22.77 10.95 -16.32
CA ARG A 807 -22.64 10.37 -17.67
C ARG A 807 -21.84 9.08 -17.64
N TYR A 808 -20.74 9.07 -16.88
CA TYR A 808 -19.87 7.91 -16.72
C TYR A 808 -20.51 6.80 -15.87
N ILE A 809 -21.23 7.14 -14.80
CA ILE A 809 -22.00 6.15 -14.01
C ILE A 809 -23.06 5.48 -14.89
N LYS A 810 -23.80 6.25 -15.72
CA LYS A 810 -24.73 5.68 -16.70
C LYS A 810 -24.00 4.82 -17.74
N HIS A 811 -22.87 5.27 -18.29
CA HIS A 811 -22.02 4.47 -19.18
C HIS A 811 -21.61 3.13 -18.56
N LEU A 812 -21.14 3.10 -17.31
CA LEU A 812 -20.79 1.85 -16.63
C LEU A 812 -22.02 0.92 -16.48
N LEU A 813 -23.18 1.45 -16.10
CA LEU A 813 -24.42 0.67 -15.94
C LEU A 813 -24.97 0.14 -17.28
N ASP A 814 -24.85 0.90 -18.37
CA ASP A 814 -25.27 0.54 -19.73
C ASP A 814 -24.28 -0.42 -20.41
N SER A 815 -22.97 -0.20 -20.28
CA SER A 815 -21.92 -1.03 -20.88
C SER A 815 -21.80 -2.40 -20.20
N ARG A 816 -21.80 -2.47 -18.86
CA ARG A 816 -21.77 -3.74 -18.11
C ARG A 816 -23.12 -4.45 -18.04
N GLY A 817 -24.22 -3.76 -18.36
CA GLY A 817 -25.58 -4.31 -18.28
C GLY A 817 -26.08 -4.53 -16.84
N ILE A 818 -25.52 -3.79 -15.88
CA ILE A 818 -25.80 -3.92 -14.45
C ILE A 818 -27.26 -3.51 -14.14
N SER A 819 -27.91 -4.26 -13.25
CA SER A 819 -29.25 -3.98 -12.73
C SER A 819 -29.29 -3.79 -11.20
N GLU A 820 -28.16 -3.96 -10.51
CA GLU A 820 -28.04 -3.91 -9.06
C GLU A 820 -26.87 -2.99 -8.65
N VAL A 821 -27.13 -2.00 -7.81
CA VAL A 821 -26.13 -1.06 -7.28
C VAL A 821 -26.23 -1.02 -5.76
N ILE A 822 -25.13 -1.29 -5.06
CA ILE A 822 -24.96 -1.01 -3.64
C ILE A 822 -24.19 0.31 -3.51
N LEU A 823 -24.76 1.30 -2.83
CA LEU A 823 -24.07 2.53 -2.46
C LEU A 823 -23.85 2.61 -0.95
N SER A 824 -22.67 3.09 -0.52
CA SER A 824 -22.39 3.41 0.88
C SER A 824 -21.71 4.76 0.96
N ASN A 825 -22.13 5.60 1.91
CA ASN A 825 -21.48 6.85 2.29
C ASN A 825 -21.11 7.84 1.15
N SER A 826 -21.74 7.75 -0.02
CA SER A 826 -21.48 8.65 -1.15
C SER A 826 -22.58 9.71 -1.27
N GLN A 827 -22.31 10.90 -0.71
CA GLN A 827 -23.18 12.08 -0.82
C GLN A 827 -23.56 12.38 -2.27
N LEU A 828 -22.56 12.35 -3.18
CA LEU A 828 -22.72 12.61 -4.60
C LEU A 828 -23.79 11.70 -5.24
N VAL A 829 -23.82 10.41 -4.86
CA VAL A 829 -24.85 9.48 -5.35
C VAL A 829 -26.23 9.82 -4.79
N TYR A 830 -26.36 10.05 -3.47
CA TYR A 830 -27.65 10.41 -2.86
C TYR A 830 -28.28 11.66 -3.49
N GLU A 831 -27.46 12.65 -3.82
CA GLU A 831 -27.92 13.91 -4.42
C GLU A 831 -28.33 13.74 -5.89
N MET A 832 -27.71 12.82 -6.64
CA MET A 832 -28.12 12.49 -8.03
C MET A 832 -29.13 11.34 -8.18
N LEU A 833 -29.47 10.61 -7.10
CA LEU A 833 -30.46 9.50 -7.13
C LEU A 833 -31.77 9.82 -7.86
N PRO A 834 -32.39 11.03 -7.75
CA PRO A 834 -33.60 11.35 -8.51
C PRO A 834 -33.41 11.22 -10.02
N ALA A 835 -32.28 11.73 -10.53
CA ALA A 835 -31.96 11.72 -11.95
C ALA A 835 -31.46 10.33 -12.40
N LEU A 836 -30.65 9.62 -11.58
CA LEU A 836 -30.26 8.24 -11.88
C LEU A 836 -31.48 7.33 -12.03
N VAL A 837 -32.49 7.42 -11.15
CA VAL A 837 -33.70 6.59 -11.25
C VAL A 837 -34.57 6.97 -12.46
N GLU A 838 -34.51 8.20 -12.96
CA GLU A 838 -35.15 8.60 -14.23
C GLU A 838 -34.40 8.06 -15.46
N GLN A 839 -33.07 8.14 -15.46
CA GLN A 839 -32.21 7.83 -16.61
C GLN A 839 -31.91 6.33 -16.76
N VAL A 840 -31.81 5.59 -15.65
CA VAL A 840 -31.62 4.12 -15.63
C VAL A 840 -32.71 3.41 -14.79
N PRO A 841 -34.00 3.54 -15.14
CA PRO A 841 -35.16 3.07 -14.35
C PRO A 841 -35.28 1.54 -14.21
N ARG A 842 -34.33 0.78 -14.78
CA ARG A 842 -34.17 -0.67 -14.64
C ARG A 842 -33.27 -1.08 -13.46
N VAL A 843 -32.57 -0.12 -12.84
CA VAL A 843 -31.51 -0.35 -11.85
C VAL A 843 -32.07 -0.24 -10.45
N LYS A 844 -31.80 -1.24 -9.62
CA LYS A 844 -32.07 -1.23 -8.18
C LYS A 844 -30.93 -0.51 -7.46
N PHE A 845 -31.18 0.70 -6.96
CA PHE A 845 -30.28 1.37 -6.02
C PHE A 845 -30.59 0.91 -4.60
N ILE A 846 -29.58 0.38 -3.92
CA ILE A 846 -29.64 -0.14 -2.55
C ILE A 846 -28.58 0.61 -1.73
N ASP A 847 -28.96 1.19 -0.59
CA ASP A 847 -27.99 1.84 0.29
C ASP A 847 -27.61 0.96 1.49
N TYR A 848 -26.33 0.97 1.85
CA TYR A 848 -25.79 0.35 3.06
C TYR A 848 -25.34 1.43 4.04
N LEU A 849 -25.86 1.39 5.27
CA LEU A 849 -25.69 2.42 6.30
C LEU A 849 -24.95 1.89 7.54
N HIS A 850 -23.90 2.62 7.93
CA HIS A 850 -22.96 2.19 8.96
C HIS A 850 -23.17 2.83 10.34
N ASN A 851 -23.61 4.09 10.43
CA ASN A 851 -23.79 4.83 11.68
C ASN A 851 -24.57 6.13 11.44
N GLU A 852 -25.22 6.68 12.45
CA GLU A 852 -25.65 8.08 12.47
C GLU A 852 -24.51 9.04 12.89
N ALA A 853 -24.59 10.29 12.45
CA ALA A 853 -23.75 11.37 12.96
C ALA A 853 -24.32 11.94 14.27
N TYR A 854 -23.84 11.40 15.39
CA TYR A 854 -24.26 11.74 16.76
C TYR A 854 -23.97 13.20 17.16
N ASP A 855 -23.03 13.88 16.50
CA ASP A 855 -22.64 15.28 16.75
C ASP A 855 -23.59 16.29 16.10
N GLY A 856 -24.58 15.80 15.34
CA GLY A 856 -25.51 16.62 14.58
C GLY A 856 -25.02 16.98 13.17
N TRP A 857 -23.85 16.48 12.73
CA TRP A 857 -23.37 16.69 11.37
C TRP A 857 -24.40 16.19 10.35
N LYS A 858 -24.79 17.08 9.44
CA LYS A 858 -25.90 16.89 8.47
C LYS A 858 -27.17 16.29 9.09
N SER A 859 -27.46 16.68 10.35
CA SER A 859 -28.61 16.23 11.15
C SER A 859 -28.74 14.70 11.24
N GLY A 860 -27.63 13.97 11.35
CA GLY A 860 -27.59 12.51 11.45
C GLY A 860 -26.78 11.81 10.35
N GLY A 861 -26.18 12.55 9.41
CA GLY A 861 -25.27 12.00 8.40
C GLY A 861 -25.98 11.25 7.27
N TYR A 862 -25.36 10.18 6.75
CA TYR A 862 -25.90 9.40 5.62
C TYR A 862 -27.27 8.75 5.88
N PRO A 863 -27.64 8.30 7.09
CA PRO A 863 -29.01 7.93 7.43
C PRO A 863 -30.04 9.03 7.12
N THR A 864 -29.69 10.30 7.27
CA THR A 864 -30.58 11.43 6.92
C THR A 864 -30.70 11.61 5.40
N TYR A 865 -29.62 11.40 4.64
CA TYR A 865 -29.70 11.33 3.17
C TYR A 865 -30.58 10.16 2.69
N SER A 866 -30.50 9.00 3.36
CA SER A 866 -31.37 7.84 3.11
C SER A 866 -32.84 8.19 3.35
N LEU A 867 -33.17 8.83 4.49
CA LEU A 867 -34.54 9.31 4.78
C LEU A 867 -35.08 10.28 3.72
N LEU A 868 -34.25 11.20 3.22
CA LEU A 868 -34.65 12.15 2.16
C LEU A 868 -34.79 11.46 0.79
N SER A 869 -33.98 10.42 0.53
CA SER A 869 -33.92 9.67 -0.73
C SER A 869 -34.79 8.41 -0.74
N GLN A 870 -35.49 8.09 0.35
CA GLN A 870 -36.20 6.83 0.61
C GLN A 870 -37.23 6.42 -0.45
N ARG A 871 -37.63 7.33 -1.35
CA ARG A 871 -38.54 7.10 -2.48
C ARG A 871 -37.84 6.58 -3.76
N TYR A 872 -36.53 6.81 -3.88
CA TYR A 872 -35.69 6.36 -4.99
C TYR A 872 -34.94 5.06 -4.66
N LEU A 873 -34.71 4.81 -3.37
CA LEU A 873 -34.06 3.60 -2.86
C LEU A 873 -34.99 2.38 -3.02
N SER A 874 -34.44 1.31 -3.60
CA SER A 874 -35.12 0.03 -3.84
C SER A 874 -35.16 -0.85 -2.58
N ARG A 875 -34.15 -0.67 -1.73
CA ARG A 875 -34.03 -1.20 -0.36
C ARG A 875 -32.96 -0.41 0.38
N THR A 876 -33.07 -0.35 1.69
CA THR A 876 -32.03 0.18 2.59
C THR A 876 -31.56 -0.95 3.50
N VAL A 877 -30.26 -1.02 3.78
CA VAL A 877 -29.65 -2.02 4.66
C VAL A 877 -28.84 -1.29 5.73
N THR A 878 -29.08 -1.60 7.00
CA THR A 878 -28.31 -1.07 8.12
C THR A 878 -27.37 -2.12 8.69
N CYS A 879 -26.23 -1.70 9.23
CA CYS A 879 -25.32 -2.61 9.93
C CYS A 879 -25.85 -3.10 11.29
N SER A 880 -26.98 -2.54 11.76
CA SER A 880 -27.53 -2.77 13.09
C SER A 880 -29.06 -2.62 13.12
N SER A 881 -29.71 -3.30 14.06
CA SER A 881 -31.12 -3.15 14.39
C SER A 881 -31.40 -1.76 14.97
N TYR A 882 -30.50 -1.25 15.82
CA TYR A 882 -30.56 0.11 16.34
C TYR A 882 -30.73 1.16 15.22
N LEU A 883 -29.92 1.08 14.15
CA LEU A 883 -29.95 2.08 13.08
C LEU A 883 -31.19 1.92 12.16
N ARG A 884 -31.74 0.71 12.04
CA ARG A 884 -33.06 0.49 11.40
C ARG A 884 -34.14 1.25 12.14
N ASP A 885 -34.17 1.12 13.46
CA ASP A 885 -35.23 1.70 14.29
C ASP A 885 -35.06 3.24 14.41
N TRP A 886 -33.81 3.73 14.45
CA TRP A 886 -33.48 5.15 14.33
C TRP A 886 -34.09 5.82 13.09
N LEU A 887 -34.13 5.11 11.95
CA LEU A 887 -34.74 5.57 10.68
C LEU A 887 -36.28 5.53 10.77
N ILE A 888 -36.85 4.49 11.37
CA ILE A 888 -38.30 4.34 11.54
C ILE A 888 -38.85 5.48 12.41
N ASP A 889 -38.23 5.73 13.56
CA ASP A 889 -38.60 6.81 14.50
C ASP A 889 -38.51 8.21 13.87
N ARG A 890 -37.69 8.37 12.82
CA ARG A 890 -37.52 9.62 12.06
C ARG A 890 -38.36 9.70 10.79
N GLY A 891 -39.36 8.83 10.67
CA GLY A 891 -40.38 8.92 9.62
C GLY A 891 -40.03 8.18 8.33
N HIS A 892 -39.25 7.09 8.38
CA HIS A 892 -39.11 6.20 7.23
C HIS A 892 -40.46 5.51 6.91
N SER A 893 -41.08 5.90 5.78
CA SER A 893 -42.47 5.55 5.42
C SER A 893 -42.69 4.08 5.04
N ARG A 894 -41.62 3.28 4.93
CA ARG A 894 -41.66 1.88 4.49
C ARG A 894 -40.79 0.95 5.37
N PRO A 895 -41.10 0.71 6.66
CA PRO A 895 -40.24 -0.09 7.55
C PRO A 895 -39.77 -1.44 6.97
N GLY A 896 -40.65 -2.18 6.27
CA GLY A 896 -40.31 -3.45 5.61
C GLY A 896 -39.37 -3.35 4.38
N SER A 897 -39.03 -2.15 3.91
CA SER A 897 -37.95 -1.94 2.92
C SER A 897 -36.60 -1.59 3.56
N ILE A 898 -36.49 -1.64 4.89
CA ILE A 898 -35.20 -1.66 5.60
C ILE A 898 -34.84 -3.13 5.90
N GLY A 899 -33.58 -3.48 5.74
CA GLY A 899 -32.94 -4.73 6.17
C GLY A 899 -31.85 -4.47 7.20
N VAL A 900 -31.46 -5.51 7.94
CA VAL A 900 -30.29 -5.47 8.83
C VAL A 900 -29.32 -6.55 8.37
N VAL A 901 -28.08 -6.16 8.11
CA VAL A 901 -26.97 -7.08 7.80
C VAL A 901 -25.74 -6.61 8.57
N LYS A 902 -25.45 -7.28 9.69
CA LYS A 902 -24.35 -6.91 10.60
C LYS A 902 -23.01 -6.95 9.88
N LEU A 903 -22.16 -5.92 10.07
CA LEU A 903 -20.74 -6.02 9.73
C LEU A 903 -20.08 -7.10 10.61
N GLY A 904 -18.94 -7.64 10.19
CA GLY A 904 -18.20 -8.61 10.97
C GLY A 904 -16.70 -8.55 10.73
N ILE A 905 -15.97 -9.41 11.43
CA ILE A 905 -14.51 -9.61 11.31
C ILE A 905 -14.18 -11.05 10.92
N GLU A 906 -12.93 -11.30 10.52
CA GLU A 906 -12.44 -12.67 10.33
C GLU A 906 -11.96 -13.23 11.68
N VAL A 907 -12.79 -14.10 12.28
CA VAL A 907 -12.67 -14.49 13.70
C VAL A 907 -11.51 -15.48 13.94
N SER A 908 -10.92 -16.05 12.88
CA SER A 908 -9.69 -16.86 12.96
C SER A 908 -8.45 -16.04 13.34
N ASP A 909 -8.37 -14.80 12.86
CA ASP A 909 -7.17 -13.97 12.91
C ASP A 909 -6.93 -13.43 14.33
N PHE A 910 -7.97 -13.43 15.14
CA PHE A 910 -8.02 -13.00 16.53
C PHE A 910 -8.22 -14.21 17.44
N SER A 911 -7.13 -14.94 17.70
CA SER A 911 -7.15 -16.15 18.55
C SER A 911 -6.84 -15.81 20.03
N PRO A 912 -7.71 -16.19 21.00
CA PRO A 912 -7.47 -15.98 22.43
C PRO A 912 -6.17 -16.60 22.92
N VAL A 913 -5.43 -15.86 23.75
CA VAL A 913 -4.16 -16.32 24.33
C VAL A 913 -4.30 -16.75 25.78
N ASP A 914 -3.54 -17.77 26.18
CA ASP A 914 -3.50 -18.24 27.57
C ASP A 914 -2.83 -17.23 28.53
N LYS A 915 -2.87 -17.53 29.84
CA LYS A 915 -2.39 -16.61 30.88
C LYS A 915 -0.85 -16.48 30.93
N ALA A 916 -0.09 -17.48 30.45
CA ALA A 916 1.36 -17.40 30.30
C ALA A 916 1.76 -16.67 29.01
N ALA A 917 1.05 -16.89 27.90
CA ALA A 917 1.23 -16.15 26.65
C ALA A 917 0.93 -14.65 26.83
N ARG A 918 -0.17 -14.30 27.50
CA ARG A 918 -0.51 -12.91 27.88
C ARG A 918 0.55 -12.29 28.80
N ALA A 919 1.01 -13.03 29.82
CA ALA A 919 2.10 -12.59 30.69
C ALA A 919 3.41 -12.31 29.92
N LYS A 920 3.74 -13.15 28.93
CA LYS A 920 4.87 -12.92 28.02
C LYS A 920 4.65 -11.67 27.16
N ALA A 921 3.48 -11.51 26.54
CA ALA A 921 3.18 -10.35 25.71
C ALA A 921 3.28 -9.02 26.48
N LYS A 922 2.73 -8.93 27.71
CA LYS A 922 2.90 -7.78 28.61
C LYS A 922 4.36 -7.42 28.87
N LYS A 923 5.21 -8.42 29.07
CA LYS A 923 6.63 -8.23 29.33
C LYS A 923 7.40 -7.83 28.07
N ASP A 924 7.23 -8.58 26.98
CA ASP A 924 8.09 -8.49 25.81
C ASP A 924 7.67 -7.33 24.88
N LEU A 925 6.36 -7.06 24.71
CA LEU A 925 5.83 -5.97 23.88
C LEU A 925 5.68 -4.64 24.63
N LEU A 926 5.28 -4.70 25.92
CA LEU A 926 4.96 -3.50 26.71
C LEU A 926 5.97 -3.19 27.83
N ASN A 927 6.94 -4.07 28.13
CA ASN A 927 7.86 -3.91 29.26
C ASN A 927 7.10 -3.63 30.58
N LEU A 928 6.17 -4.52 30.92
CA LEU A 928 5.36 -4.50 32.14
C LEU A 928 5.61 -5.76 33.00
N ASP A 929 5.23 -5.69 34.27
CA ASP A 929 5.13 -6.89 35.11
C ASP A 929 3.92 -7.73 34.65
N PRO A 930 4.02 -9.08 34.63
CA PRO A 930 2.88 -9.96 34.34
C PRO A 930 1.59 -9.67 35.12
N LYS A 931 1.70 -9.12 36.33
CA LYS A 931 0.59 -8.76 37.22
C LYS A 931 -0.04 -7.40 36.91
N THR A 932 0.62 -6.53 36.14
CA THR A 932 0.02 -5.25 35.71
C THR A 932 -1.22 -5.53 34.87
N VAL A 933 -2.35 -4.91 35.20
CA VAL A 933 -3.57 -5.00 34.38
C VAL A 933 -3.45 -4.03 33.20
N VAL A 934 -3.53 -4.57 31.99
CA VAL A 934 -3.48 -3.80 30.73
C VAL A 934 -4.89 -3.57 30.24
N ILE A 935 -5.25 -2.30 30.11
CA ILE A 935 -6.51 -1.84 29.53
C ILE A 935 -6.18 -1.27 28.15
N SER A 936 -6.78 -1.75 27.07
CA SER A 936 -6.48 -1.24 25.71
C SER A 936 -7.63 -0.44 25.12
N VAL A 937 -7.29 0.64 24.42
CA VAL A 937 -8.18 1.49 23.62
C VAL A 937 -7.65 1.46 22.19
N VAL A 938 -8.49 1.14 21.20
CA VAL A 938 -8.08 0.99 19.80
C VAL A 938 -9.02 1.78 18.89
N GLY A 939 -8.48 2.71 18.11
CA GLY A 939 -9.23 3.48 17.12
C GLY A 939 -8.59 4.82 16.73
N ARG A 940 -9.17 5.49 15.74
CA ARG A 940 -8.76 6.85 15.34
C ARG A 940 -8.94 7.82 16.51
N LEU A 941 -7.97 8.70 16.75
CA LEU A 941 -7.99 9.67 17.85
C LEU A 941 -8.80 10.92 17.46
N ASP A 942 -10.10 10.73 17.23
CA ASP A 942 -11.05 11.75 16.77
C ASP A 942 -12.12 12.06 17.86
N PRO A 943 -13.05 13.02 17.63
CA PRO A 943 -14.10 13.32 18.60
C PRO A 943 -15.01 12.13 18.96
N GLN A 944 -15.35 11.27 17.99
CA GLN A 944 -16.26 10.14 18.18
C GLN A 944 -15.72 9.18 19.24
N LYS A 945 -14.42 8.85 19.20
CA LYS A 945 -13.80 7.90 20.14
C LYS A 945 -13.52 8.49 21.53
N ARG A 946 -13.83 9.78 21.77
CA ARG A 946 -13.57 10.55 23.00
C ARG A 946 -12.19 10.28 23.66
N PRO A 947 -11.07 10.22 22.91
CA PRO A 947 -9.78 9.78 23.46
C PRO A 947 -9.24 10.73 24.55
N VAL A 948 -9.70 11.99 24.57
CA VAL A 948 -9.38 12.99 25.61
C VAL A 948 -10.01 12.67 26.97
N LEU A 949 -11.01 11.77 27.03
CA LEU A 949 -11.61 11.29 28.30
C LEU A 949 -10.75 10.23 29.00
N VAL A 950 -9.90 9.50 28.26
CA VAL A 950 -9.11 8.37 28.79
C VAL A 950 -8.16 8.77 29.94
N PRO A 951 -7.47 9.93 29.93
CA PRO A 951 -6.64 10.36 31.05
C PRO A 951 -7.44 10.71 32.32
N ASP A 952 -8.66 11.24 32.16
CA ASP A 952 -9.57 11.49 33.28
C ASP A 952 -10.08 10.17 33.88
N ILE A 953 -10.44 9.18 33.06
CA ILE A 953 -10.79 7.83 33.51
C ILE A 953 -9.61 7.22 34.29
N ALA A 954 -8.39 7.34 33.79
CA ALA A 954 -7.19 6.83 34.45
C ALA A 954 -6.96 7.50 35.82
N ASP A 955 -7.16 8.81 35.95
CA ASP A 955 -7.00 9.51 37.23
C ASP A 955 -8.09 9.13 38.25
N GLN A 956 -9.35 8.99 37.80
CA GLN A 956 -10.44 8.55 38.68
C GLN A 956 -10.24 7.08 39.12
N LEU A 957 -9.83 6.18 38.22
CA LEU A 957 -9.53 4.78 38.53
C LEU A 957 -8.37 4.67 39.53
N ARG A 958 -7.30 5.45 39.31
CA ARG A 958 -6.15 5.58 40.21
C ARG A 958 -6.56 6.04 41.62
N LYS A 959 -7.45 7.03 41.72
CA LYS A 959 -7.99 7.52 43.00
C LYS A 959 -8.86 6.48 43.69
N LEU A 960 -9.77 5.82 42.96
CA LEU A 960 -10.78 4.92 43.50
C LEU A 960 -10.17 3.68 44.17
N GLY A 961 -9.14 3.07 43.56
CA GLY A 961 -8.44 1.90 44.10
C GLY A 961 -7.13 2.19 44.85
N ASP A 962 -6.79 3.47 45.09
CA ASP A 962 -5.47 3.94 45.56
C ASP A 962 -4.27 3.30 44.82
N TYR A 963 -4.46 3.02 43.53
CA TYR A 963 -3.51 2.25 42.72
C TYR A 963 -2.18 2.98 42.56
N LYS A 964 -1.08 2.21 42.64
CA LYS A 964 0.28 2.72 42.46
C LYS A 964 0.74 2.49 41.01
N PRO A 965 1.75 3.23 40.52
CA PRO A 965 2.33 2.97 39.20
C PRO A 965 2.68 1.49 39.01
N GLY A 966 2.20 0.88 37.92
CA GLY A 966 2.38 -0.55 37.64
C GLY A 966 1.24 -1.46 38.13
N SER A 967 0.26 -0.99 38.90
CA SER A 967 -0.97 -1.76 39.19
C SER A 967 -1.80 -1.97 37.92
N PHE A 968 -1.99 -0.92 37.13
CA PHE A 968 -2.62 -0.96 35.82
C PHE A 968 -1.95 0.02 34.85
N VAL A 969 -2.22 -0.13 33.55
CA VAL A 969 -1.92 0.87 32.53
C VAL A 969 -2.97 0.84 31.41
N ILE A 970 -3.39 2.01 30.93
CA ILE A 970 -4.20 2.16 29.73
C ILE A 970 -3.28 2.39 28.53
N VAL A 971 -3.42 1.57 27.49
CA VAL A 971 -2.63 1.61 26.26
C VAL A 971 -3.54 2.06 25.11
N MET A 972 -3.17 3.12 24.41
CA MET A 972 -3.96 3.73 23.35
C MET A 972 -3.28 3.51 21.99
N LEU A 973 -3.94 2.76 21.12
CA LEU A 973 -3.49 2.42 19.76
C LEU A 973 -4.29 3.22 18.73
N GLY A 974 -3.60 3.77 17.73
CA GLY A 974 -4.15 4.63 16.69
C GLY A 974 -3.61 6.06 16.73
N ASP A 975 -4.04 6.85 15.75
CA ASP A 975 -3.62 8.24 15.53
C ASP A 975 -4.82 9.10 15.09
N GLY A 976 -4.65 10.42 15.03
CA GLY A 976 -5.72 11.35 14.65
C GLY A 976 -5.63 12.72 15.34
N ASP A 977 -6.48 13.65 14.91
CA ASP A 977 -6.38 15.09 15.19
C ASP A 977 -6.35 15.47 16.68
N LEU A 978 -6.90 14.64 17.56
CA LEU A 978 -6.89 14.89 19.01
C LEU A 978 -5.62 14.38 19.71
N LYS A 979 -4.70 13.69 19.03
CA LYS A 979 -3.49 13.07 19.62
C LYS A 979 -2.71 14.01 20.55
N ASP A 980 -2.45 15.24 20.11
CA ASP A 980 -1.69 16.21 20.91
C ASP A 980 -2.52 16.81 22.06
N ARG A 981 -3.85 16.92 21.91
CA ARG A 981 -4.76 17.24 23.02
C ARG A 981 -4.78 16.13 24.09
N VAL A 982 -4.70 14.85 23.67
CA VAL A 982 -4.59 13.72 24.62
C VAL A 982 -3.25 13.77 25.36
N LYS A 983 -2.12 14.01 24.67
CA LYS A 983 -0.81 14.20 25.32
C LYS A 983 -0.85 15.31 26.37
N ALA A 984 -1.42 16.47 26.02
CA ALA A 984 -1.57 17.60 26.92
C ALA A 984 -2.39 17.22 28.17
N ARG A 985 -3.51 16.51 28.01
CA ARG A 985 -4.37 16.07 29.12
C ARG A 985 -3.70 15.03 30.02
N ILE A 986 -2.91 14.09 29.47
CA ILE A 986 -2.08 13.14 30.26
C ILE A 986 -1.07 13.89 31.14
N ALA A 987 -0.43 14.93 30.60
CA ALA A 987 0.54 15.75 31.32
C ALA A 987 -0.12 16.62 32.40
N GLU A 988 -1.26 17.25 32.10
CA GLU A 988 -2.06 18.06 33.03
C GLU A 988 -2.53 17.24 34.23
N MET A 989 -3.16 16.08 33.97
CA MET A 989 -3.66 15.15 34.99
C MET A 989 -2.54 14.36 35.68
N LYS A 990 -1.29 14.46 35.18
CA LYS A 990 -0.08 13.78 35.68
C LYS A 990 -0.15 12.25 35.64
N VAL A 991 -0.98 11.68 34.77
CA VAL A 991 -1.21 10.22 34.66
C VAL A 991 -0.25 9.50 33.71
N ASN A 992 0.91 10.08 33.41
CA ASN A 992 1.94 9.51 32.52
C ASN A 992 2.40 8.08 32.91
N SER A 993 2.28 7.69 34.18
CA SER A 993 2.59 6.33 34.66
C SER A 993 1.44 5.33 34.51
N PHE A 994 0.25 5.78 34.07
CA PHE A 994 -0.97 4.99 33.94
C PHE A 994 -1.59 5.06 32.54
N VAL A 995 -1.14 5.95 31.64
CA VAL A 995 -1.62 6.06 30.26
C VAL A 995 -0.45 6.13 29.29
N ARG A 996 -0.50 5.33 28.22
CA ARG A 996 0.51 5.28 27.15
C ARG A 996 -0.14 5.44 25.78
N LEU A 997 0.28 6.45 25.03
CA LEU A 997 -0.02 6.59 23.60
C LEU A 997 1.04 5.82 22.81
N VAL A 998 0.61 4.83 22.01
CA VAL A 998 1.50 4.05 21.13
C VAL A 998 1.59 4.68 19.73
N GLY A 999 0.45 5.18 19.21
CA GLY A 999 0.30 5.57 17.81
C GLY A 999 -0.32 4.44 16.97
N THR A 1000 -0.32 4.60 15.65
CA THR A 1000 -0.73 3.53 14.71
C THR A 1000 0.16 2.30 14.86
N VAL A 1001 -0.45 1.11 14.78
CA VAL A 1001 0.23 -0.19 14.80
C VAL A 1001 -0.32 -1.08 13.68
N GLU A 1002 0.53 -1.88 13.05
CA GLU A 1002 0.13 -2.78 11.96
C GLU A 1002 -0.60 -4.04 12.48
N ARG A 1003 -0.27 -4.47 13.70
CA ARG A 1003 -0.79 -5.69 14.34
C ARG A 1003 -1.47 -5.39 15.68
N PRO A 1004 -2.71 -4.85 15.69
CA PRO A 1004 -3.45 -4.60 16.93
C PRO A 1004 -3.66 -5.88 17.77
N GLN A 1005 -3.78 -7.05 17.13
CA GLN A 1005 -3.94 -8.34 17.81
C GLN A 1005 -2.80 -8.68 18.77
N ASP A 1006 -1.57 -8.22 18.54
CA ASP A 1006 -0.44 -8.46 19.44
C ASP A 1006 -0.58 -7.67 20.75
N TYR A 1007 -1.17 -6.47 20.67
CA TYR A 1007 -1.50 -5.65 21.83
C TYR A 1007 -2.75 -6.17 22.55
N LEU A 1008 -3.76 -6.64 21.81
CA LEU A 1008 -4.92 -7.33 22.39
C LEU A 1008 -4.50 -8.63 23.13
N ALA A 1009 -3.49 -9.35 22.63
CA ALA A 1009 -2.90 -10.50 23.32
C ALA A 1009 -2.19 -10.13 24.65
N ALA A 1010 -1.72 -8.89 24.81
CA ALA A 1010 -1.20 -8.37 26.07
C ALA A 1010 -2.29 -7.82 27.02
N THR A 1011 -3.53 -7.67 26.54
CA THR A 1011 -4.64 -6.97 27.22
C THR A 1011 -5.42 -7.86 28.18
N ASP A 1012 -5.94 -7.28 29.27
CA ASP A 1012 -6.89 -7.93 30.20
C ASP A 1012 -8.32 -7.35 30.12
N VAL A 1013 -8.47 -6.09 29.69
CA VAL A 1013 -9.77 -5.40 29.53
C VAL A 1013 -9.73 -4.47 28.32
N PHE A 1014 -10.78 -4.46 27.50
CA PHE A 1014 -10.90 -3.50 26.39
C PHE A 1014 -11.79 -2.31 26.79
N LEU A 1015 -11.37 -1.09 26.47
CA LEU A 1015 -12.06 0.15 26.80
C LEU A 1015 -12.33 0.94 25.51
N LEU A 1016 -13.59 1.23 25.22
CA LEU A 1016 -13.98 2.10 24.12
C LEU A 1016 -15.02 3.14 24.60
N PRO A 1017 -14.59 4.34 25.00
CA PRO A 1017 -15.47 5.31 25.63
C PRO A 1017 -16.16 6.23 24.61
N SER A 1018 -16.59 5.70 23.45
CA SER A 1018 -17.10 6.51 22.32
C SER A 1018 -18.41 7.28 22.62
N MET A 1019 -18.73 8.25 21.75
CA MET A 1019 -19.99 9.03 21.77
C MET A 1019 -21.17 8.22 21.20
N SER A 1020 -20.98 7.57 20.04
CA SER A 1020 -21.88 6.57 19.46
C SER A 1020 -21.07 5.70 18.49
N GLU A 1021 -21.54 4.51 18.18
CA GLU A 1021 -20.96 3.59 17.20
C GLU A 1021 -22.08 2.84 16.46
N GLY A 1022 -21.82 2.47 15.20
CA GLY A 1022 -22.51 1.33 14.59
C GLY A 1022 -21.97 0.02 15.17
N ILE A 1023 -21.73 -0.98 14.32
CA ILE A 1023 -20.93 -2.14 14.72
C ILE A 1023 -19.46 -1.74 14.74
N SER A 1024 -18.85 -1.74 15.92
CA SER A 1024 -17.46 -1.33 16.12
C SER A 1024 -16.52 -2.51 15.89
N ILE A 1025 -15.77 -2.49 14.78
CA ILE A 1025 -14.81 -3.55 14.42
C ILE A 1025 -13.85 -3.86 15.56
N ALA A 1026 -13.24 -2.84 16.19
CA ALA A 1026 -12.30 -3.04 17.29
C ALA A 1026 -12.93 -3.68 18.57
N VAL A 1027 -14.24 -3.54 18.77
CA VAL A 1027 -14.97 -4.27 19.82
C VAL A 1027 -15.12 -5.74 19.44
N ALA A 1028 -15.44 -6.05 18.18
CA ALA A 1028 -15.50 -7.43 17.69
C ALA A 1028 -14.12 -8.12 17.77
N GLU A 1029 -13.03 -7.41 17.42
CA GLU A 1029 -11.65 -7.89 17.57
C GLU A 1029 -11.32 -8.23 19.03
N ALA A 1030 -11.69 -7.35 19.97
CA ALA A 1030 -11.50 -7.58 21.40
C ALA A 1030 -12.35 -8.74 21.94
N MET A 1031 -13.61 -8.86 21.50
CA MET A 1031 -14.48 -10.00 21.81
C MET A 1031 -13.88 -11.31 21.27
N ALA A 1032 -13.31 -11.30 20.07
CA ALA A 1032 -12.66 -12.47 19.48
C ALA A 1032 -11.38 -12.87 20.23
N MET A 1033 -10.65 -11.91 20.80
CA MET A 1033 -9.51 -12.17 21.70
C MET A 1033 -9.91 -12.60 23.13
N SER A 1034 -11.20 -12.89 23.37
CA SER A 1034 -11.79 -13.18 24.69
C SER A 1034 -11.52 -12.09 25.74
N LEU A 1035 -11.66 -10.81 25.38
CA LEU A 1035 -11.51 -9.69 26.30
C LEU A 1035 -12.86 -9.17 26.79
N PRO A 1036 -13.01 -8.84 28.09
CA PRO A 1036 -14.19 -8.14 28.60
C PRO A 1036 -14.20 -6.70 28.09
N ILE A 1037 -15.37 -6.24 27.63
CA ILE A 1037 -15.55 -4.90 27.05
C ILE A 1037 -16.09 -3.91 28.10
N VAL A 1038 -15.58 -2.68 28.11
CA VAL A 1038 -16.22 -1.53 28.79
C VAL A 1038 -16.45 -0.43 27.77
N THR A 1039 -17.72 -0.08 27.53
CA THR A 1039 -18.10 0.87 26.47
C THR A 1039 -19.37 1.66 26.82
N ALA A 1040 -19.85 2.53 25.94
CA ALA A 1040 -21.06 3.34 26.15
C ALA A 1040 -22.35 2.57 25.88
N ARG A 1041 -23.45 2.93 26.57
CA ARG A 1041 -24.82 2.61 26.10
C ARG A 1041 -25.26 3.61 25.03
N ALA A 1042 -24.60 3.57 23.88
CA ALA A 1042 -24.88 4.46 22.75
C ALA A 1042 -24.74 3.71 21.42
N GLY A 1043 -25.47 4.15 20.40
CA GLY A 1043 -25.47 3.49 19.09
C GLY A 1043 -25.88 2.02 19.17
N ALA A 1044 -25.29 1.19 18.32
CA ALA A 1044 -25.49 -0.26 18.28
C ALA A 1044 -24.59 -1.05 19.25
N LEU A 1045 -23.89 -0.39 20.19
CA LEU A 1045 -23.07 -1.07 21.20
C LEU A 1045 -23.88 -2.02 22.11
N PRO A 1046 -25.14 -1.75 22.50
CA PRO A 1046 -25.92 -2.70 23.30
C PRO A 1046 -26.27 -3.98 22.53
N GLU A 1047 -26.68 -3.85 21.26
CA GLU A 1047 -26.85 -4.96 20.31
C GLU A 1047 -25.53 -5.73 20.14
N GLN A 1048 -24.40 -5.04 19.94
CA GLN A 1048 -23.10 -5.67 19.74
C GLN A 1048 -22.60 -6.43 20.98
N LEU A 1049 -22.81 -5.90 22.19
CA LEU A 1049 -22.43 -6.57 23.44
C LEU A 1049 -23.42 -7.68 23.84
N GLY A 1050 -24.48 -7.95 23.06
CA GLY A 1050 -25.43 -9.04 23.30
C GLY A 1050 -26.56 -8.73 24.29
N TYR A 1051 -26.74 -7.47 24.71
CA TYR A 1051 -27.79 -7.09 25.66
C TYR A 1051 -29.22 -7.19 25.10
N GLU A 1052 -29.37 -7.24 23.78
CA GLU A 1052 -30.66 -7.30 23.07
C GLU A 1052 -31.04 -8.72 22.60
N GLU A 1053 -30.09 -9.65 22.60
CA GLU A 1053 -30.26 -11.04 22.08
C GLU A 1053 -31.00 -11.97 23.08
N GLY A 1054 -31.32 -11.48 24.29
CA GLY A 1054 -32.09 -12.20 25.31
C GLY A 1054 -31.35 -13.29 26.08
N ASP A 1055 -30.16 -13.72 25.63
CA ASP A 1055 -29.29 -14.64 26.37
C ASP A 1055 -28.19 -13.88 27.12
N SER A 1056 -28.21 -13.95 28.46
CA SER A 1056 -27.16 -13.37 29.31
C SER A 1056 -25.78 -14.00 29.07
N SER A 1057 -25.73 -15.21 28.51
CA SER A 1057 -24.48 -15.90 28.17
C SER A 1057 -23.76 -15.30 26.94
N LEU A 1058 -24.38 -14.34 26.24
CA LEU A 1058 -23.76 -13.56 25.17
C LEU A 1058 -23.28 -12.16 25.63
N ILE A 1059 -23.56 -11.76 26.88
CA ILE A 1059 -23.20 -10.43 27.41
C ILE A 1059 -21.68 -10.32 27.55
N ALA A 1060 -21.07 -9.51 26.68
CA ALA A 1060 -19.62 -9.45 26.47
C ALA A 1060 -18.88 -8.45 27.38
N GLY A 1061 -19.57 -7.78 28.30
CA GLY A 1061 -18.99 -6.72 29.12
C GLY A 1061 -20.01 -5.76 29.69
N VAL A 1062 -19.60 -4.51 29.94
CA VAL A 1062 -20.36 -3.50 30.67
C VAL A 1062 -20.61 -2.24 29.83
N LEU A 1063 -21.86 -1.78 29.84
CA LEU A 1063 -22.32 -0.54 29.19
C LEU A 1063 -22.42 0.60 30.21
N ILE A 1064 -21.91 1.78 29.85
CA ILE A 1064 -21.92 3.01 30.65
C ILE A 1064 -22.95 4.00 30.11
N ASP A 1065 -23.87 4.42 30.97
CA ASP A 1065 -24.91 5.42 30.69
C ASP A 1065 -24.33 6.85 30.76
N HIS A 1066 -23.56 7.22 29.74
CA HIS A 1066 -22.81 8.49 29.71
C HIS A 1066 -23.72 9.73 29.51
N LYS A 1067 -23.18 10.92 29.77
CA LYS A 1067 -23.81 12.23 29.47
C LYS A 1067 -22.97 13.14 28.60
N LEU A 1068 -21.91 12.60 28.00
CA LEU A 1068 -20.93 13.30 27.17
C LEU A 1068 -20.09 14.35 27.92
N ASP A 1069 -20.23 14.46 29.24
CA ASP A 1069 -19.43 15.29 30.14
C ASP A 1069 -18.32 14.48 30.83
N ALA A 1070 -17.09 15.01 30.86
CA ALA A 1070 -15.95 14.34 31.46
C ALA A 1070 -16.05 14.24 33.00
N ALA A 1071 -16.66 15.21 33.67
CA ALA A 1071 -16.77 15.19 35.13
C ALA A 1071 -17.78 14.15 35.63
N HIS A 1072 -18.85 13.90 34.87
CA HIS A 1072 -19.81 12.84 35.12
C HIS A 1072 -19.34 11.46 34.66
N ASP A 1073 -18.78 11.37 33.45
CA ASP A 1073 -18.54 10.07 32.79
C ASP A 1073 -17.29 9.36 33.32
N ALA A 1074 -16.20 10.09 33.57
CA ALA A 1074 -14.94 9.47 33.98
C ALA A 1074 -15.03 8.65 35.29
N PRO A 1075 -15.77 9.10 36.33
CA PRO A 1075 -16.08 8.28 37.50
C PRO A 1075 -16.86 6.99 37.20
N LEU A 1076 -17.78 6.99 36.22
CA LEU A 1076 -18.58 5.81 35.86
C LEU A 1076 -17.70 4.74 35.19
N TYR A 1077 -16.93 5.11 34.16
CA TYR A 1077 -15.95 4.21 33.55
C TYR A 1077 -14.92 3.71 34.57
N ALA A 1078 -14.43 4.58 35.45
CA ALA A 1078 -13.48 4.20 36.49
C ALA A 1078 -14.06 3.21 37.52
N LYS A 1079 -15.35 3.32 37.87
CA LYS A 1079 -16.03 2.36 38.76
C LYS A 1079 -16.04 0.95 38.16
N GLU A 1080 -16.48 0.79 36.92
CA GLU A 1080 -16.59 -0.55 36.34
C GLU A 1080 -15.24 -1.14 35.93
N LEU A 1081 -14.27 -0.29 35.55
CA LEU A 1081 -12.88 -0.71 35.41
C LEU A 1081 -12.27 -1.15 36.76
N HIS A 1082 -12.59 -0.50 37.89
CA HIS A 1082 -12.15 -0.95 39.21
C HIS A 1082 -12.74 -2.32 39.58
N THR A 1083 -14.02 -2.55 39.26
CA THR A 1083 -14.67 -3.87 39.37
C THR A 1083 -13.87 -4.91 38.58
N LEU A 1084 -13.65 -4.69 37.29
CA LEU A 1084 -12.96 -5.65 36.41
C LEU A 1084 -11.48 -5.84 36.73
N VAL A 1085 -10.76 -4.80 37.17
CA VAL A 1085 -9.36 -4.92 37.64
C VAL A 1085 -9.27 -5.86 38.84
N SER A 1086 -10.24 -5.79 39.74
CA SER A 1086 -10.23 -6.52 41.02
C SER A 1086 -10.76 -7.96 40.93
N HIS A 1087 -11.64 -8.25 39.97
CA HIS A 1087 -12.35 -9.53 39.82
C HIS A 1087 -11.93 -10.25 38.53
N PRO A 1088 -10.86 -11.08 38.55
CA PRO A 1088 -10.37 -11.77 37.35
C PRO A 1088 -11.38 -12.77 36.77
N GLU A 1089 -12.23 -13.38 37.60
CA GLU A 1089 -13.30 -14.28 37.19
C GLU A 1089 -14.35 -13.59 36.29
N LEU A 1090 -14.74 -12.34 36.59
CA LEU A 1090 -15.63 -11.56 35.73
C LEU A 1090 -14.97 -11.19 34.40
N ARG A 1091 -13.64 -11.07 34.35
CA ARG A 1091 -12.90 -10.87 33.09
C ARG A 1091 -12.91 -12.13 32.24
N ASP A 1092 -12.64 -13.29 32.86
CA ASP A 1092 -12.69 -14.59 32.19
C ASP A 1092 -14.13 -14.91 31.70
N GLU A 1093 -15.17 -14.55 32.47
CA GLU A 1093 -16.59 -14.76 32.10
C GLU A 1093 -17.02 -13.88 30.91
N TYR A 1094 -16.96 -12.55 31.05
CA TYR A 1094 -17.36 -11.64 29.97
C TYR A 1094 -16.53 -11.84 28.69
N GLY A 1095 -15.25 -12.20 28.83
CA GLY A 1095 -14.40 -12.57 27.68
C GLY A 1095 -14.85 -13.85 26.96
N GLN A 1096 -15.31 -14.86 27.69
CA GLN A 1096 -15.88 -16.08 27.08
C GLN A 1096 -17.26 -15.83 26.46
N ASN A 1097 -18.08 -14.97 27.06
CA ASN A 1097 -19.36 -14.54 26.48
C ASN A 1097 -19.14 -13.75 25.19
N GLY A 1098 -18.19 -12.80 25.19
CA GLY A 1098 -17.79 -12.04 24.02
C GLY A 1098 -17.32 -12.92 22.86
N ARG A 1099 -16.47 -13.92 23.15
CA ARG A 1099 -16.02 -14.88 22.13
C ARG A 1099 -17.18 -15.66 21.51
N ARG A 1100 -18.10 -16.19 22.33
CA ARG A 1100 -19.27 -16.93 21.84
C ARG A 1100 -20.22 -16.05 21.03
N ASN A 1101 -20.40 -14.81 21.44
CA ASN A 1101 -21.22 -13.83 20.72
C ASN A 1101 -20.60 -13.48 19.35
N VAL A 1102 -19.33 -13.08 19.28
CA VAL A 1102 -18.69 -12.69 18.01
C VAL A 1102 -18.61 -13.85 17.00
N GLU A 1103 -18.38 -15.09 17.47
CA GLU A 1103 -18.41 -16.30 16.63
C GLU A 1103 -19.81 -16.57 16.03
N ALA A 1104 -20.88 -16.27 16.78
CA ALA A 1104 -22.26 -16.52 16.36
C ALA A 1104 -22.87 -15.38 15.51
N THR A 1105 -22.54 -14.11 15.80
CA THR A 1105 -23.28 -12.94 15.28
C THR A 1105 -22.44 -11.94 14.48
N PHE A 1106 -21.10 -12.05 14.51
CA PHE A 1106 -20.18 -11.07 13.93
C PHE A 1106 -18.99 -11.67 13.13
N ASN A 1107 -19.06 -12.95 12.72
CA ASN A 1107 -18.17 -13.46 11.67
C ASN A 1107 -18.61 -12.93 10.30
N TRP A 1108 -17.72 -12.22 9.59
CA TRP A 1108 -18.09 -11.46 8.39
C TRP A 1108 -18.64 -12.31 7.25
N ARG A 1109 -18.14 -13.54 7.08
CA ARG A 1109 -18.62 -14.44 6.01
C ARG A 1109 -20.06 -14.83 6.28
N ASN A 1110 -20.34 -15.28 7.50
CA ASN A 1110 -21.68 -15.67 7.93
C ASN A 1110 -22.69 -14.51 7.87
N THR A 1111 -22.29 -13.28 8.25
CA THR A 1111 -23.24 -12.14 8.27
C THR A 1111 -23.50 -11.58 6.88
N LEU A 1112 -22.48 -11.43 6.04
CA LEU A 1112 -22.64 -10.79 4.72
C LEU A 1112 -23.38 -11.66 3.68
N GLU A 1113 -23.55 -12.97 3.90
CA GLU A 1113 -24.51 -13.78 3.14
C GLU A 1113 -25.92 -13.17 3.13
N GLY A 1114 -26.30 -12.46 4.20
CA GLY A 1114 -27.55 -11.71 4.27
C GLY A 1114 -27.73 -10.71 3.13
N MET A 1115 -26.64 -10.14 2.59
CA MET A 1115 -26.69 -9.18 1.48
C MET A 1115 -27.36 -9.75 0.23
N PHE A 1116 -27.17 -11.04 -0.09
CA PHE A 1116 -27.82 -11.65 -1.25
C PHE A 1116 -29.34 -11.70 -1.09
N ALA A 1117 -29.82 -12.06 0.11
CA ALA A 1117 -31.24 -12.06 0.44
C ALA A 1117 -31.83 -10.64 0.43
N GLU A 1118 -31.07 -9.62 0.86
CA GLU A 1118 -31.52 -8.22 0.78
C GLU A 1118 -31.55 -7.70 -0.67
N VAL A 1119 -30.57 -8.04 -1.52
CA VAL A 1119 -30.54 -7.70 -2.95
C VAL A 1119 -31.69 -8.38 -3.72
N GLU A 1120 -32.07 -9.61 -3.36
CA GLU A 1120 -33.26 -10.28 -3.91
C GLU A 1120 -34.55 -9.57 -3.47
N LYS A 1121 -34.66 -9.17 -2.20
CA LYS A 1121 -35.82 -8.42 -1.65
C LYS A 1121 -35.95 -7.00 -2.21
N ALA A 1122 -34.91 -6.44 -2.83
CA ALA A 1122 -34.92 -5.08 -3.36
C ALA A 1122 -35.83 -4.93 -4.59
N ARG A 1123 -36.77 -3.98 -4.52
CA ARG A 1123 -37.81 -3.76 -5.54
C ARG A 1123 -37.62 -2.39 -6.18
N LEU A 1124 -37.68 -2.34 -7.52
CA LEU A 1124 -37.66 -1.06 -8.25
C LEU A 1124 -38.73 -0.11 -7.72
N PRO A 1125 -38.44 1.20 -7.55
CA PRO A 1125 -39.43 2.20 -7.18
C PRO A 1125 -40.62 2.21 -8.15
N ASP A 1126 -41.81 2.52 -7.65
CA ASP A 1126 -43.02 2.65 -8.47
C ASP A 1126 -42.82 3.73 -9.55
N PRO A 1127 -42.74 3.37 -10.85
CA PRO A 1127 -42.43 4.35 -11.90
C PRO A 1127 -43.49 5.44 -12.03
N LYS A 1128 -44.73 5.22 -11.59
CA LYS A 1128 -45.78 6.24 -11.61
C LYS A 1128 -45.60 7.27 -10.49
N LYS A 1129 -45.00 6.88 -9.36
CA LYS A 1129 -44.64 7.79 -8.27
C LYS A 1129 -43.33 8.54 -8.54
N ALA A 1130 -42.42 7.95 -9.33
CA ALA A 1130 -41.23 8.63 -9.83
C ALA A 1130 -41.58 9.68 -10.91
N ARG A 1131 -42.38 9.32 -11.92
CA ARG A 1131 -42.75 10.15 -13.09
C ARG A 1131 -43.64 11.38 -12.82
N HIS A 1132 -43.87 11.75 -11.57
CA HIS A 1132 -44.74 12.88 -11.19
C HIS A 1132 -43.99 13.99 -10.43
N MET A 1133 -42.68 14.08 -10.63
CA MET A 1133 -41.90 15.29 -10.42
C MET A 1133 -41.30 15.74 -11.76
N PRO A 1134 -41.18 17.05 -12.00
CA PRO A 1134 -40.44 17.55 -13.16
C PRO A 1134 -38.92 17.36 -12.97
N ASN A 1135 -38.19 17.63 -14.05
CA ASN A 1135 -36.79 18.06 -14.06
C ASN A 1135 -36.80 19.59 -14.28
N PRO A 1136 -36.73 20.43 -13.21
CA PRO A 1136 -36.70 21.90 -13.32
C PRO A 1136 -35.29 22.49 -13.22
N ALA A 1137 -34.28 21.62 -13.21
CA ALA A 1137 -32.85 21.73 -13.51
C ALA A 1137 -32.30 20.31 -13.25
N ALA A 1138 -30.99 20.13 -13.04
CA ALA A 1138 -30.48 18.81 -12.64
C ALA A 1138 -30.38 18.57 -11.11
N HIS A 1139 -31.44 18.74 -10.29
CA HIS A 1139 -32.01 20.03 -9.86
C HIS A 1139 -31.74 20.22 -8.35
N TYR A 1140 -31.27 21.37 -7.89
CA TYR A 1140 -30.59 22.43 -8.63
C TYR A 1140 -29.24 21.85 -9.14
N ALA A 1141 -28.78 22.17 -10.35
CA ALA A 1141 -27.85 21.31 -11.14
C ALA A 1141 -26.53 20.92 -10.43
N ILE A 1142 -26.45 19.66 -9.94
CA ILE A 1142 -25.45 19.13 -8.97
C ILE A 1142 -25.15 20.11 -7.81
N GLN A 1143 -26.03 21.07 -7.50
CA GLN A 1143 -25.57 22.35 -6.98
C GLN A 1143 -24.95 22.25 -5.58
N ASN A 1144 -23.76 22.78 -5.33
CA ASN A 1144 -22.95 23.66 -6.20
C ASN A 1144 -21.71 22.97 -6.77
N LEU A 1145 -21.86 21.68 -7.07
CA LEU A 1145 -20.93 20.72 -7.66
C LEU A 1145 -19.71 20.40 -6.76
N LEU A 1146 -19.27 21.37 -5.97
CA LEU A 1146 -17.94 21.42 -5.36
C LEU A 1146 -17.90 22.08 -3.96
N VAL A 1147 -18.96 22.78 -3.51
CA VAL A 1147 -18.88 23.82 -2.46
C VAL A 1147 -18.40 23.38 -1.07
N GLU A 1148 -18.41 22.09 -0.74
CA GLU A 1148 -17.79 21.56 0.50
C GLU A 1148 -16.51 20.73 0.26
N ALA A 1149 -16.13 20.44 -1.00
CA ALA A 1149 -15.10 19.44 -1.34
C ALA A 1149 -14.36 19.67 -2.67
N HIS A 1150 -14.18 20.92 -3.11
CA HIS A 1150 -13.53 21.31 -4.38
C HIS A 1150 -12.28 20.46 -4.71
N ASP A 1151 -11.33 20.39 -3.78
CA ASP A 1151 -10.00 19.78 -4.00
C ASP A 1151 -10.03 18.25 -4.16
N GLU A 1152 -11.10 17.59 -3.71
CA GLU A 1152 -11.25 16.11 -3.71
C GLU A 1152 -12.18 15.59 -4.81
N THR A 1153 -12.90 16.49 -5.49
CA THR A 1153 -13.88 16.16 -6.54
C THR A 1153 -13.54 16.77 -7.90
N ASP A 1154 -12.74 17.85 -7.96
CA ASP A 1154 -12.34 18.46 -9.22
C ASP A 1154 -11.05 17.84 -9.80
N PHE A 1155 -11.17 17.22 -10.97
CA PHE A 1155 -10.03 16.71 -11.73
C PHE A 1155 -9.00 17.81 -12.07
N TRP A 1156 -9.44 19.08 -12.20
CA TRP A 1156 -8.50 20.20 -12.35
C TRP A 1156 -7.59 20.40 -11.14
N ALA A 1157 -8.09 20.21 -9.92
CA ALA A 1157 -7.26 20.29 -8.71
C ALA A 1157 -6.23 19.15 -8.69
N VAL A 1158 -6.65 17.94 -9.06
CA VAL A 1158 -5.76 16.77 -9.20
C VAL A 1158 -4.65 17.03 -10.22
N GLN A 1159 -4.99 17.47 -11.43
CA GLN A 1159 -4.00 17.74 -12.50
C GLN A 1159 -3.08 18.93 -12.16
N THR A 1160 -3.58 19.93 -11.45
CA THR A 1160 -2.75 21.06 -10.98
C THR A 1160 -1.78 20.59 -9.88
N GLY A 1161 -2.21 19.69 -9.00
CA GLY A 1161 -1.32 19.01 -8.04
C GLY A 1161 -0.19 18.22 -8.71
N LEU A 1162 -0.45 17.56 -9.85
CA LEU A 1162 0.60 16.87 -10.62
C LEU A 1162 1.66 17.81 -11.22
N LYS A 1163 1.37 19.10 -11.35
CA LYS A 1163 2.31 20.13 -11.84
C LYS A 1163 3.14 20.78 -10.74
N ALA A 1164 2.83 20.55 -9.47
CA ALA A 1164 3.59 21.12 -8.37
C ALA A 1164 5.06 20.65 -8.44
N PRO A 1165 6.04 21.52 -8.15
CA PRO A 1165 7.44 21.11 -8.15
C PRO A 1165 7.63 20.01 -7.09
N VAL A 1166 8.22 18.88 -7.50
CA VAL A 1166 8.61 17.83 -6.56
C VAL A 1166 9.74 18.39 -5.69
N ARG A 1167 9.41 18.77 -4.46
CA ARG A 1167 10.36 19.36 -3.52
C ARG A 1167 11.22 18.28 -2.87
N SER A 1168 12.20 18.70 -2.07
CA SER A 1168 13.07 17.76 -1.37
C SER A 1168 13.38 18.22 0.07
N GLY A 1169 13.63 17.27 0.96
CA GLY A 1169 13.98 17.54 2.35
C GLY A 1169 12.99 18.49 3.04
N VAL A 1170 13.44 19.69 3.38
CA VAL A 1170 12.63 20.70 4.08
C VAL A 1170 11.46 21.20 3.23
N GLY A 1171 11.64 21.35 1.91
CA GLY A 1171 10.58 21.79 1.01
C GLY A 1171 9.40 20.83 1.00
N GLN A 1172 9.68 19.53 0.83
CA GLN A 1172 8.66 18.47 0.87
C GLN A 1172 7.92 18.46 2.22
N VAL A 1173 8.66 18.49 3.34
CA VAL A 1173 8.06 18.44 4.69
C VAL A 1173 7.28 19.72 5.05
N LEU A 1174 7.43 20.82 4.30
CA LEU A 1174 6.57 22.00 4.36
C LEU A 1174 5.36 21.87 3.42
N GLN A 1175 5.56 21.40 2.18
CA GLN A 1175 4.50 21.09 1.21
C GLN A 1175 3.46 20.12 1.79
N ASP A 1176 3.93 19.02 2.40
CA ASP A 1176 3.11 17.98 3.07
C ASP A 1176 2.28 18.49 4.27
N ARG A 1177 2.65 19.64 4.86
CA ARG A 1177 2.07 20.16 6.11
C ARG A 1177 1.31 21.46 5.97
N CYS A 1178 1.71 22.32 5.04
CA CYS A 1178 1.11 23.62 4.79
C CYS A 1178 0.15 23.60 3.59
N GLY A 1179 0.27 22.59 2.72
CA GLY A 1179 -0.33 22.63 1.38
C GLY A 1179 0.41 23.59 0.45
N GLU A 1180 0.04 23.59 -0.83
CA GLU A 1180 0.74 24.42 -1.84
C GLU A 1180 -0.20 25.05 -2.90
N SER A 1181 -1.50 25.15 -2.59
CA SER A 1181 -2.56 25.64 -3.46
C SER A 1181 -2.55 27.15 -3.80
N ASN A 1182 -1.49 27.87 -3.42
CA ASN A 1182 -1.36 29.31 -3.66
C ASN A 1182 0.11 29.71 -3.89
N ALA A 1183 0.37 30.42 -4.99
CA ALA A 1183 1.70 30.91 -5.37
C ALA A 1183 2.43 31.70 -4.27
N ALA A 1184 1.71 32.43 -3.40
CA ALA A 1184 2.31 33.14 -2.26
C ALA A 1184 2.87 32.16 -1.21
N LEU A 1185 2.23 31.00 -1.01
CA LEU A 1185 2.71 29.93 -0.14
C LEU A 1185 3.82 29.12 -0.82
N THR A 1186 3.73 28.89 -2.14
CA THR A 1186 4.82 28.30 -2.94
C THR A 1186 6.10 29.14 -2.80
N GLN A 1187 6.02 30.46 -2.99
CA GLN A 1187 7.13 31.41 -2.80
C GLN A 1187 7.68 31.42 -1.36
N TRP A 1188 6.80 31.33 -0.37
CA TRP A 1188 7.17 31.25 1.05
C TRP A 1188 7.95 29.94 1.37
N ILE A 1189 7.58 28.81 0.76
CA ILE A 1189 8.32 27.54 0.88
C ILE A 1189 9.63 27.60 0.09
N ASP A 1190 9.65 28.11 -1.15
CA ASP A 1190 10.86 28.27 -1.96
C ASP A 1190 11.91 29.17 -1.27
N ALA A 1191 11.49 30.26 -0.63
CA ALA A 1191 12.36 31.17 0.11
C ALA A 1191 12.96 30.52 1.39
N LEU A 1192 12.27 29.52 1.98
CA LEU A 1192 12.82 28.69 3.04
C LEU A 1192 13.75 27.59 2.50
N GLU A 1193 13.42 26.99 1.36
CA GLU A 1193 14.21 25.90 0.73
C GLU A 1193 15.49 26.41 0.04
N ARG A 1194 15.52 27.67 -0.42
CA ARG A 1194 16.63 28.26 -1.20
C ARG A 1194 17.17 29.59 -0.65
N PRO A 1195 17.59 29.68 0.64
CA PRO A 1195 18.07 30.93 1.24
C PRO A 1195 19.34 31.49 0.58
N HIS A 1196 20.06 30.67 -0.20
CA HIS A 1196 21.22 31.09 -0.99
C HIS A 1196 20.86 32.02 -2.17
N GLN A 1197 19.57 32.20 -2.49
CA GLN A 1197 19.08 33.11 -3.53
C GLN A 1197 18.72 34.50 -2.98
N CYS A 1198 18.88 34.72 -1.66
CA CYS A 1198 18.67 36.01 -1.01
C CYS A 1198 19.97 36.81 -0.86
N GLU A 1199 19.85 38.15 -0.82
CA GLU A 1199 20.97 39.08 -0.65
C GLU A 1199 21.69 38.93 0.71
N ASP A 1200 22.93 39.41 0.79
CA ASP A 1200 23.83 39.26 1.95
C ASP A 1200 23.35 39.89 3.27
N SER A 1201 22.33 40.74 3.24
CA SER A 1201 21.64 41.28 4.43
C SER A 1201 20.58 40.31 5.01
N VAL A 1202 20.26 39.24 4.27
CA VAL A 1202 19.37 38.15 4.66
C VAL A 1202 20.20 36.98 5.20
N ILE A 1203 19.59 36.09 5.97
CA ILE A 1203 20.29 35.00 6.63
C ILE A 1203 20.93 34.01 5.64
N LYS A 1204 22.26 34.07 5.53
CA LYS A 1204 23.15 33.03 4.98
C LYS A 1204 23.59 32.00 6.04
N ALA A 1205 22.89 31.90 7.18
CA ALA A 1205 23.09 30.78 8.10
C ALA A 1205 22.54 29.49 7.47
N PRO A 1206 23.15 28.32 7.72
CA PRO A 1206 22.69 27.08 7.13
C PRO A 1206 21.25 26.74 7.53
N LEU A 1207 20.51 26.19 6.57
CA LEU A 1207 19.11 25.72 6.66
C LEU A 1207 18.88 24.67 7.77
N ASP A 1208 19.96 24.15 8.35
CA ASP A 1208 20.03 23.16 9.44
C ASP A 1208 19.61 23.72 10.82
N SER A 1209 19.26 25.01 10.92
CA SER A 1209 18.65 25.55 12.14
C SER A 1209 17.25 24.97 12.36
N SER A 1210 17.20 23.83 13.06
CA SER A 1210 15.96 23.10 13.34
C SER A 1210 14.91 23.92 14.11
N ALA A 1211 15.28 25.07 14.70
CA ALA A 1211 14.37 26.04 15.31
C ALA A 1211 13.50 26.76 14.26
N LEU A 1212 14.08 27.25 13.16
CA LEU A 1212 13.33 27.85 12.05
C LEU A 1212 12.40 26.81 11.42
N GLN A 1213 12.91 25.60 11.12
CA GLN A 1213 12.09 24.53 10.54
C GLN A 1213 10.93 24.10 11.45
N ARG A 1214 11.13 24.01 12.78
CA ARG A 1214 10.03 23.75 13.73
C ARG A 1214 9.03 24.90 13.71
N SER A 1215 9.52 26.13 13.80
CA SER A 1215 8.68 27.33 13.89
C SER A 1215 7.82 27.55 12.64
N ALA A 1216 8.39 27.33 11.45
CA ALA A 1216 7.70 27.43 10.17
C ALA A 1216 6.53 26.42 10.06
N LYS A 1217 6.73 25.17 10.49
CA LYS A 1217 5.71 24.10 10.44
C LYS A 1217 4.46 24.35 11.29
N PHE A 1218 4.50 25.33 12.20
CA PHE A 1218 3.34 25.77 12.99
C PHE A 1218 2.85 27.19 12.60
N GLN A 1219 3.49 27.80 11.60
CA GLN A 1219 3.24 29.18 11.15
C GLN A 1219 3.17 29.23 9.61
N CYS A 1220 2.58 28.21 8.99
CA CYS A 1220 2.41 28.07 7.54
C CYS A 1220 1.84 29.34 6.90
N GLY A 1221 2.52 29.88 5.88
CA GLY A 1221 2.10 31.09 5.16
C GLY A 1221 2.10 32.38 6.00
N ALA A 1222 2.55 32.34 7.26
CA ALA A 1222 2.66 33.54 8.07
C ALA A 1222 3.82 34.40 7.56
N TRP A 1223 3.54 35.67 7.27
CA TRP A 1223 4.57 36.61 6.85
C TRP A 1223 5.60 36.91 7.97
N CYS A 1224 5.33 36.51 9.22
CA CYS A 1224 6.31 36.50 10.32
C CYS A 1224 6.39 35.10 10.91
N ILE A 1225 7.57 34.47 10.87
CA ILE A 1225 7.86 33.22 11.59
C ILE A 1225 8.58 33.63 12.89
N PHE A 1226 7.94 33.43 14.04
CA PHE A 1226 8.56 33.70 15.35
C PHE A 1226 9.35 32.48 15.82
N ASP A 1227 10.53 32.68 16.42
CA ASP A 1227 11.34 31.58 16.96
C ASP A 1227 10.71 31.03 18.24
N LEU A 1228 9.96 29.93 18.11
CA LEU A 1228 9.25 29.30 19.22
C LEU A 1228 10.19 28.66 20.27
N THR A 1229 11.51 28.65 20.04
CA THR A 1229 12.50 28.22 21.05
C THR A 1229 12.98 29.35 21.96
N ARG A 1230 12.63 30.61 21.63
CA ARG A 1230 13.06 31.82 22.34
C ARG A 1230 11.94 32.40 23.22
N LYS A 1231 12.33 33.27 24.16
CA LYS A 1231 11.43 34.02 25.05
C LYS A 1231 11.34 35.50 24.69
N ASP A 1232 12.37 35.96 24.01
CA ASP A 1232 12.53 37.29 23.46
C ASP A 1232 11.94 37.33 22.04
N TYR A 1233 11.51 38.52 21.60
CA TYR A 1233 10.74 38.81 20.40
C TYR A 1233 11.61 38.71 19.13
N ALA A 1234 12.14 37.52 18.88
CA ALA A 1234 13.00 37.22 17.74
C ALA A 1234 12.31 36.29 16.73
N GLY A 1235 12.68 36.45 15.46
CA GLY A 1235 12.10 35.65 14.38
C GLY A 1235 12.57 36.13 13.00
N TRP A 1236 11.77 35.80 11.98
CA TRP A 1236 12.04 36.04 10.57
C TRP A 1236 10.81 36.63 9.89
N GLY A 1237 10.94 37.81 9.31
CA GLY A 1237 9.92 38.46 8.48
C GLY A 1237 10.11 38.13 7.00
N PHE A 1238 9.07 37.61 6.36
CA PHE A 1238 9.00 37.44 4.92
C PHE A 1238 8.66 38.77 4.25
N ASN A 1239 9.42 39.16 3.23
CA ASN A 1239 9.19 40.41 2.47
C ASN A 1239 8.54 40.20 1.09
N GLY A 1240 8.07 38.99 0.78
CA GLY A 1240 7.58 38.58 -0.54
C GLY A 1240 8.61 37.83 -1.39
N ALA A 1241 9.89 37.84 -0.99
CA ALA A 1241 10.96 37.07 -1.65
C ALA A 1241 11.88 36.33 -0.67
N CYS A 1242 12.12 36.89 0.52
CA CYS A 1242 13.20 36.50 1.43
C CYS A 1242 12.82 36.70 2.91
N PHE A 1243 13.52 35.97 3.79
CA PHE A 1243 13.28 35.96 5.25
C PHE A 1243 14.37 36.74 6.03
N THR A 1244 14.12 38.04 6.26
CA THR A 1244 15.00 38.87 7.10
C THR A 1244 14.78 38.59 8.59
N PRO A 1245 15.84 38.42 9.41
CA PRO A 1245 15.67 38.34 10.86
C PRO A 1245 15.10 39.62 11.46
N PHE A 1246 14.53 39.52 12.67
CA PHE A 1246 14.23 40.67 13.54
C PHE A 1246 14.48 40.30 15.02
N ASP A 1247 14.67 41.31 15.88
CA ASP A 1247 14.73 41.16 17.36
C ASP A 1247 13.91 42.22 18.13
N ASP A 1248 13.89 42.10 19.45
CA ASP A 1248 13.20 42.97 20.40
C ASP A 1248 13.57 44.46 20.30
N LYS A 1249 14.71 44.80 19.70
CA LYS A 1249 15.21 46.17 19.58
C LYS A 1249 14.74 46.82 18.28
N GLU A 1250 14.62 46.06 17.21
CA GLU A 1250 14.29 46.59 15.89
C GLU A 1250 12.82 47.07 15.79
N PRO A 1251 12.56 48.26 15.20
CA PRO A 1251 11.20 48.75 14.93
C PRO A 1251 10.69 48.20 13.58
N GLY A 1252 10.25 46.94 13.57
CA GLY A 1252 9.69 46.28 12.38
C GLY A 1252 8.16 46.19 12.37
N TRP A 1253 7.59 45.70 11.26
CA TRP A 1253 6.15 45.46 11.14
C TRP A 1253 5.71 44.14 11.81
N CYS A 1254 6.56 43.10 11.86
CA CYS A 1254 6.41 41.97 12.79
C CYS A 1254 6.41 42.43 14.26
N LYS A 1255 7.19 43.50 14.55
CA LYS A 1255 7.10 44.40 15.71
C LYS A 1255 5.66 44.75 16.14
N GLN A 1256 4.83 45.13 15.17
CA GLN A 1256 3.46 45.57 15.41
C GLN A 1256 2.46 44.40 15.40
N PHE A 1257 2.67 43.39 14.54
CA PHE A 1257 1.75 42.26 14.34
C PHE A 1257 1.58 41.33 15.56
N TRP A 1258 2.62 41.11 16.37
CA TRP A 1258 2.49 40.36 17.62
C TRP A 1258 2.18 41.27 18.82
N SER A 1259 2.62 42.54 18.81
CA SER A 1259 2.21 43.55 19.80
C SER A 1259 0.70 43.88 19.77
N SER A 1260 0.00 43.66 18.66
CA SER A 1260 -1.45 43.88 18.53
C SER A 1260 -2.32 42.72 19.05
N ARG A 1261 -1.72 41.64 19.55
CA ARG A 1261 -2.45 40.44 20.02
C ARG A 1261 -3.06 40.66 21.42
N PRO A 1262 -4.19 40.00 21.75
CA PRO A 1262 -4.75 40.03 23.10
C PRO A 1262 -3.75 39.51 24.15
N ALA A 1263 -3.51 40.32 25.18
CA ALA A 1263 -2.57 39.99 26.26
C ALA A 1263 -3.05 38.75 27.04
N GLY A 1264 -2.38 37.61 26.82
CA GLY A 1264 -2.69 36.33 27.48
C GLY A 1264 -2.35 35.09 26.64
N VAL A 1265 -2.33 35.21 25.31
CA VAL A 1265 -1.97 34.10 24.41
C VAL A 1265 -0.45 33.89 24.43
N ASN A 1266 0.02 32.72 24.86
CA ASN A 1266 1.43 32.45 25.11
C ASN A 1266 1.91 31.19 24.36
N LEU A 1267 2.28 31.38 23.08
CA LEU A 1267 2.50 30.31 22.09
C LEU A 1267 3.61 29.31 22.44
N VAL A 1268 4.50 29.61 23.39
CA VAL A 1268 5.60 28.71 23.81
C VAL A 1268 5.10 27.59 24.75
N LYS A 1269 3.77 27.41 24.87
CA LYS A 1269 3.12 26.40 25.73
C LYS A 1269 1.89 25.71 25.09
N THR A 1270 1.63 25.94 23.81
CA THR A 1270 0.52 25.35 23.04
C THR A 1270 1.08 24.66 21.81
#